data_AF-A0A939KR08-F1
#
_entry.id   AF-A0A939KR08-F1
#
_cell.length_a   1.000
_cell.length_b   1.000
_cell.length_c   1.000
_cell.angle_alpha   90.00
_cell.angle_beta   90.00
_cell.angle_gamma   90.00
#
_symmetry.space_group_name_H-M   'P 1'
#
loop_
_entity.id
_entity.type
_entity.pdbx_description
1 polymer ?
#
loop_
_entity_poly.entity_id
_entity_poly.type
_entity_poly.pdbx_seq_one_letter_code
_entity_poly.pdbx_strand_id
1 'polypeptide(L)'
;MENTDKTEGDMELGFGDDNIIAPQNEEQISLDIDGNGVITALTDGIQIMRYMFGFRGDALTKDAIGEDGTRSSADLITNYLDAAGHTVLDLDGNGIVRALSDGILFIRFLFGFRGETLTNGAIAPGATRTTAAEIEQLIEQLNTLTPTPTDPTDPGNTLNTAQALGTLNRSRARTLSDSVGDADSVDMYSFSLDEVSDLNFTLSGMNADADLFIIEDTNGNGQEDEEYFIVGFESINSGNSQEEISGILQHGDYFVVVEQHSGDTNYELTLDASPVVAPPDNAGNTLTAAREIGTLNDRQTFSDFVGDADPEDFYRFSLDSASEFNLTLEGLSSDADVLLIEDINGNGLLDDDEILDAPFNEGSDSEEINQILFAGDYFVLVEQFEGNTNYDLSLEAVPVTVRPDNAGNTLDTARDLGILNDRQTFSDFVDNADPYDFYLFTLEDTSELNLTLEGLSSDADVLLFEDFNGNGLLDDDEILDAPFNEGSDSEEINQILFAGDYFVLVEQFEGNTNYDLSLEAVPVTVRPDNAGNTLDTARDLGILNDRQTFSDFVDNADPYDFYLFTLEDTSELNLTLEGLSSDADVLLFEDFNGNGLLDDDEILDAPFNEGSDSEEINQILFAGDYFVLVEQFEGNTNYDLSLEAVPVTVRPDNAGNTIATARNIGTLSEPQTFNDFVGNADQSDVYRFSLDTISDFSLRLDGLSADADADVSLIEDANNNGEMDTEELVYYSDNTGNNPEEIEQVLQSGNYFIVVDQFEGNTNYALTVEATPRTEVPPDEAGNTLATARDIGTLEETVTFNDFVGDVDWEDIYRFNLATTSSFNLTLGGLTADAGVYVARDDNSDGQVMLDEIVASSQEGIGDSEVISLEGLNAGEYFIVVEEAGGDTDYALTLEATPMTPKEPRMPDEDSTGKYHRIFGYGLIDAAAAVASAAGARSFPGVDDLTGAATKNNAGDLNIINVPEVWAKGFTGRGVVVAVLDTGVDYKHPDLADNIWTNTDEIPGNGIDDDNNGFVDDVNGWDFVDNDNDPQDNGKKPGHGTHVAGTIAALRNGAQTDANGSEVDTVGVAYNAKIMPVRVLGDGPGAADAVVNGIRYAVANGADVINMSLGADGNDEEQSEIKEMSPEYKEALQFAKENNVVVAIASGNERQHYTPMTRPGVPALFAEDDLAVAVGAVDHRDLVYTDFSNPAGLPQLDYVVAPGKGVLSLLPSDRTNANDIDAWSGTSMAAPHVAGVMALMLQANPNLTPDRVADILINTASLDGITDALA
;
A
#
# COMPACT_ATOMS: atom_id res chain seq x y z
N MET A 1 -51.73 1.33 -1.73
CA MET A 1 -52.88 1.39 -0.78
C MET A 1 -52.25 1.77 0.56
N GLU A 2 -52.57 2.93 1.13
CA GLU A 2 -53.49 3.07 2.29
C GLU A 2 -53.22 2.09 3.46
N ASN A 3 -53.10 2.46 4.74
CA ASN A 3 -53.13 3.73 5.54
C ASN A 3 -52.64 3.33 6.98
N THR A 4 -52.06 4.12 7.90
CA THR A 4 -51.60 5.53 8.11
C THR A 4 -50.76 5.50 9.43
N ASP A 5 -49.60 6.14 9.59
CA ASP A 5 -49.34 7.60 9.78
C ASP A 5 -49.91 8.21 11.09
N LYS A 6 -49.08 9.07 11.75
CA LYS A 6 -49.35 10.13 12.77
C LYS A 6 -49.28 9.94 14.31
N THR A 7 -48.11 10.34 14.86
CA THR A 7 -47.82 11.48 15.80
C THR A 7 -48.26 11.54 17.28
N GLU A 8 -47.26 11.84 18.13
CA GLU A 8 -47.16 12.88 19.19
C GLU A 8 -48.13 12.96 20.40
N GLY A 9 -47.59 13.36 21.57
CA GLY A 9 -48.33 14.19 22.56
C GLY A 9 -48.02 14.00 24.05
N ASP A 10 -47.26 14.94 24.64
CA ASP A 10 -46.91 15.14 26.07
C ASP A 10 -47.98 14.79 27.15
N MET A 11 -47.52 14.36 28.33
CA MET A 11 -47.53 15.18 29.57
C MET A 11 -47.03 14.47 30.85
N GLU A 12 -46.52 15.25 31.80
CA GLU A 12 -45.83 14.84 33.03
C GLU A 12 -46.65 15.10 34.33
N LEU A 13 -46.14 14.65 35.49
CA LEU A 13 -46.42 15.04 36.90
C LEU A 13 -47.65 14.46 37.66
N GLY A 14 -47.44 14.00 38.92
CA GLY A 14 -48.55 14.04 39.91
C GLY A 14 -48.62 13.20 41.22
N PHE A 15 -47.53 12.74 41.86
CA PHE A 15 -47.35 12.33 43.29
C PHE A 15 -48.52 11.94 44.27
N GLY A 16 -48.28 10.96 45.18
CA GLY A 16 -48.91 10.97 46.53
C GLY A 16 -49.08 9.65 47.34
N ASP A 17 -48.03 9.24 48.08
CA ASP A 17 -47.91 8.55 49.42
C ASP A 17 -48.98 7.50 49.89
N ASP A 18 -48.71 6.37 50.59
CA ASP A 18 -47.68 6.04 51.61
C ASP A 18 -47.83 4.58 52.17
N ASN A 19 -46.81 4.03 52.87
CA ASN A 19 -46.71 2.75 53.65
C ASN A 19 -46.95 1.42 52.88
N ILE A 20 -45.98 0.53 52.58
CA ILE A 20 -44.69 0.05 53.18
C ILE A 20 -44.80 -1.06 54.25
N ILE A 21 -44.01 -2.13 54.01
CA ILE A 21 -43.44 -3.20 54.88
C ILE A 21 -43.63 -4.60 54.25
N ALA A 22 -42.61 -5.48 54.07
CA ALA A 22 -41.17 -5.34 53.76
C ALA A 22 -40.58 -6.76 53.48
N PRO A 23 -39.79 -6.94 52.41
CA PRO A 23 -38.45 -7.54 52.52
C PRO A 23 -37.41 -6.66 51.77
N GLN A 24 -36.23 -6.34 52.32
CA GLN A 24 -35.12 -7.24 52.73
C GLN A 24 -34.40 -7.91 51.55
N ASN A 25 -33.82 -7.11 50.65
CA ASN A 25 -32.36 -6.90 50.56
C ASN A 25 -32.12 -5.64 49.70
N GLU A 26 -31.29 -4.72 50.18
CA GLU A 26 -30.84 -3.52 49.47
C GLU A 26 -29.32 -3.54 49.53
N GLU A 27 -28.64 -3.43 48.39
CA GLU A 27 -27.19 -3.23 48.37
C GLU A 27 -26.86 -1.84 48.89
N GLN A 28 -25.88 -1.77 49.78
CA GLN A 28 -25.62 -0.55 50.53
C GLN A 28 -24.50 0.24 49.85
N ILE A 29 -24.91 1.12 48.93
CA ILE A 29 -24.03 1.89 48.03
C ILE A 29 -22.83 2.52 48.76
N SER A 30 -21.65 2.27 48.20
CA SER A 30 -20.34 2.68 48.68
C SER A 30 -19.93 4.02 48.03
N LEU A 31 -18.65 4.39 48.18
CA LEU A 31 -18.03 5.50 47.44
C LEU A 31 -16.98 5.01 46.42
N ASP A 32 -17.06 3.71 46.10
CA ASP A 32 -16.35 3.03 45.02
C ASP A 32 -17.36 2.85 43.87
N ILE A 33 -17.11 3.51 42.75
CA ILE A 33 -18.10 3.88 41.73
C ILE A 33 -17.86 3.14 40.41
N ASP A 34 -16.60 2.90 40.05
CA ASP A 34 -16.20 1.95 38.99
C ASP A 34 -16.04 0.51 39.51
N GLY A 35 -16.04 0.26 40.83
CA GLY A 35 -16.18 -1.10 41.35
C GLY A 35 -14.91 -1.92 41.45
N ASN A 36 -13.73 -1.31 41.38
CA ASN A 36 -12.46 -1.96 41.68
C ASN A 36 -12.14 -2.04 43.20
N GLY A 37 -12.97 -1.43 44.05
CA GLY A 37 -12.77 -1.41 45.50
C GLY A 37 -11.74 -0.38 46.01
N VAL A 38 -11.08 0.37 45.12
CA VAL A 38 -10.00 1.32 45.40
C VAL A 38 -10.49 2.76 45.29
N ILE A 39 -11.14 3.26 46.35
CA ILE A 39 -11.75 4.61 46.36
C ILE A 39 -10.69 5.72 46.17
N THR A 40 -10.66 6.38 44.99
CA THR A 40 -9.73 7.48 44.67
C THR A 40 -10.40 8.82 44.32
N ALA A 41 -9.61 9.90 44.32
CA ALA A 41 -10.07 11.23 43.94
C ALA A 41 -10.12 11.47 42.42
N LEU A 42 -9.41 10.65 41.62
CA LEU A 42 -9.28 10.81 40.17
C LEU A 42 -10.21 9.87 39.39
N THR A 43 -10.59 8.75 39.99
CA THR A 43 -11.63 7.85 39.49
C THR A 43 -13.00 8.29 40.05
N ASP A 44 -13.42 7.76 41.19
CA ASP A 44 -14.71 8.00 41.84
C ASP A 44 -15.03 9.49 42.03
N GLY A 45 -14.04 10.23 42.54
CA GLY A 45 -14.17 11.65 42.82
C GLY A 45 -14.48 12.49 41.58
N ILE A 46 -13.96 12.10 40.42
CA ILE A 46 -14.22 12.74 39.13
C ILE A 46 -15.54 12.25 38.54
N GLN A 47 -15.84 10.94 38.57
CA GLN A 47 -17.11 10.39 38.10
C GLN A 47 -18.31 11.03 38.83
N ILE A 48 -18.29 11.07 40.17
CA ILE A 48 -19.33 11.73 40.99
C ILE A 48 -19.47 13.21 40.61
N MET A 49 -18.35 13.92 40.41
CA MET A 49 -18.39 15.34 40.05
C MET A 49 -18.95 15.57 38.64
N ARG A 50 -18.55 14.75 37.65
CA ARG A 50 -19.06 14.77 36.27
C ARG A 50 -20.55 14.47 36.23
N TYR A 51 -20.99 13.40 36.88
CA TYR A 51 -22.40 13.04 37.02
C TYR A 51 -23.23 14.21 37.61
N MET A 52 -22.72 14.88 38.66
CA MET A 52 -23.39 16.03 39.30
C MET A 52 -23.38 17.33 38.46
N PHE A 53 -22.53 17.43 37.43
CA PHE A 53 -22.61 18.50 36.43
C PHE A 53 -23.60 18.17 35.30
N GLY A 54 -24.05 16.91 35.20
CA GLY A 54 -24.98 16.44 34.18
C GLY A 54 -24.34 15.69 33.02
N PHE A 55 -23.05 15.37 33.08
CA PHE A 55 -22.39 14.52 32.08
C PHE A 55 -22.92 13.08 32.14
N ARG A 56 -22.96 12.43 30.97
CA ARG A 56 -23.42 11.07 30.65
C ARG A 56 -22.66 10.58 29.40
N GLY A 57 -22.73 9.30 29.07
CA GLY A 57 -21.85 8.70 28.06
C GLY A 57 -20.37 8.85 28.45
N ASP A 58 -19.47 8.81 27.48
CA ASP A 58 -18.01 8.73 27.71
C ASP A 58 -17.47 9.95 28.46
N ALA A 59 -18.13 11.10 28.36
CA ALA A 59 -17.83 12.29 29.16
C ALA A 59 -18.04 12.10 30.68
N LEU A 60 -18.61 10.97 31.12
CA LEU A 60 -18.66 10.53 32.51
C LEU A 60 -17.43 9.68 32.89
N THR A 61 -17.01 8.75 32.03
CA THR A 61 -16.06 7.66 32.33
C THR A 61 -14.65 7.84 31.78
N LYS A 62 -14.47 8.49 30.62
CA LYS A 62 -13.18 8.67 29.94
C LYS A 62 -12.11 9.23 30.89
N ASP A 63 -10.97 8.56 30.99
CA ASP A 63 -9.85 8.90 31.89
C ASP A 63 -10.24 8.95 33.40
N ALA A 64 -11.31 8.25 33.80
CA ALA A 64 -11.82 8.25 35.16
C ALA A 64 -12.36 6.89 35.65
N ILE A 65 -12.18 5.81 34.89
CA ILE A 65 -12.30 4.43 35.36
C ILE A 65 -10.93 4.01 35.91
N GLY A 66 -10.91 3.37 37.08
CA GLY A 66 -9.71 2.72 37.61
C GLY A 66 -9.40 1.38 36.95
N GLU A 67 -8.15 0.99 37.08
CA GLU A 67 -7.67 -0.40 36.96
C GLU A 67 -8.67 -1.36 37.65
N ASP A 68 -9.03 -2.46 37.01
CA ASP A 68 -10.02 -3.46 37.48
C ASP A 68 -11.46 -2.95 37.71
N GLY A 69 -11.87 -1.86 37.05
CA GLY A 69 -13.21 -1.26 37.18
C GLY A 69 -14.36 -2.13 36.69
N THR A 70 -14.91 -3.00 37.56
CA THR A 70 -16.07 -3.89 37.30
C THR A 70 -17.36 -3.20 36.82
N ARG A 71 -17.44 -1.87 36.93
CA ARG A 71 -18.47 -0.98 36.39
C ARG A 71 -17.84 0.02 35.40
N SER A 72 -17.12 -0.48 34.41
CA SER A 72 -16.38 0.31 33.41
C SER A 72 -17.26 1.23 32.53
N SER A 73 -18.53 0.87 32.28
CA SER A 73 -19.37 1.61 31.33
C SER A 73 -20.16 2.77 31.95
N ALA A 74 -20.38 3.81 31.14
CA ALA A 74 -21.09 5.03 31.57
C ALA A 74 -22.55 4.78 31.99
N ASP A 75 -23.19 3.75 31.44
CA ASP A 75 -24.54 3.35 31.82
C ASP A 75 -24.55 2.57 33.15
N LEU A 76 -23.57 1.69 33.40
CA LEU A 76 -23.45 1.03 34.71
C LEU A 76 -23.25 2.05 35.84
N ILE A 77 -22.34 3.00 35.66
CA ILE A 77 -22.08 4.07 36.61
C ILE A 77 -23.28 5.03 36.74
N THR A 78 -23.95 5.39 35.64
CA THR A 78 -25.16 6.24 35.69
C THR A 78 -26.27 5.55 36.48
N ASN A 79 -26.55 4.27 36.23
CA ASN A 79 -27.55 3.50 36.96
C ASN A 79 -27.20 3.37 38.46
N TYR A 80 -25.92 3.16 38.80
CA TYR A 80 -25.44 3.10 40.18
C TYR A 80 -25.62 4.43 40.93
N LEU A 81 -25.25 5.56 40.31
CA LEU A 81 -25.37 6.89 40.91
C LEU A 81 -26.83 7.38 40.97
N ASP A 82 -27.66 7.03 39.99
CA ASP A 82 -29.11 7.28 40.03
C ASP A 82 -29.78 6.45 41.15
N ALA A 83 -29.33 5.22 41.41
CA ALA A 83 -29.78 4.39 42.53
C ALA A 83 -29.34 4.92 43.91
N ALA A 84 -28.18 5.57 44.01
CA ALA A 84 -27.70 6.22 45.24
C ALA A 84 -28.64 7.35 45.70
N GLY A 85 -29.17 8.09 44.74
CA GLY A 85 -30.21 9.10 44.92
C GLY A 85 -29.81 10.31 45.78
N HIS A 86 -30.75 11.24 45.90
CA HIS A 86 -30.52 12.55 46.53
C HIS A 86 -30.12 12.50 48.01
N THR A 87 -30.29 11.38 48.73
CA THR A 87 -30.00 11.28 50.17
C THR A 87 -28.59 10.83 50.52
N VAL A 88 -27.89 10.13 49.61
CA VAL A 88 -26.46 9.77 49.79
C VAL A 88 -25.58 10.93 49.32
N LEU A 89 -25.99 11.59 48.23
CA LEU A 89 -25.21 12.64 47.57
C LEU A 89 -25.39 14.07 48.14
N ASP A 90 -26.33 14.30 49.08
CA ASP A 90 -26.54 15.60 49.77
C ASP A 90 -25.71 15.68 51.06
N LEU A 91 -24.43 16.08 50.91
CA LEU A 91 -23.45 16.11 52.00
C LEU A 91 -23.67 17.28 52.95
N ASP A 92 -24.00 18.48 52.46
CA ASP A 92 -24.28 19.61 53.36
C ASP A 92 -25.70 19.59 53.95
N GLY A 93 -26.58 18.73 53.41
CA GLY A 93 -27.90 18.44 53.97
C GLY A 93 -28.88 19.58 53.74
N ASN A 94 -28.78 20.30 52.63
CA ASN A 94 -29.73 21.36 52.25
C ASN A 94 -30.96 20.82 51.49
N GLY A 95 -30.92 19.56 51.04
CA GLY A 95 -31.95 18.94 50.20
C GLY A 95 -31.78 19.19 48.70
N ILE A 96 -30.62 19.70 48.25
CA ILE A 96 -30.30 19.94 46.84
C ILE A 96 -28.83 19.58 46.59
N VAL A 97 -28.61 18.42 45.96
CA VAL A 97 -27.31 17.94 45.49
C VAL A 97 -26.80 18.85 44.36
N ARG A 98 -25.55 19.31 44.44
CA ARG A 98 -24.86 19.99 43.33
C ARG A 98 -23.36 19.74 43.31
N ALA A 99 -22.76 19.66 42.11
CA ALA A 99 -21.31 19.54 41.94
C ALA A 99 -20.52 20.64 42.70
N LEU A 100 -21.01 21.89 42.67
CA LEU A 100 -20.34 23.05 43.29
C LEU A 100 -20.57 23.21 44.81
N SER A 101 -21.31 22.30 45.45
CA SER A 101 -21.35 22.16 46.92
C SER A 101 -20.88 20.77 47.33
N ASP A 102 -21.68 19.77 47.02
CA ASP A 102 -21.53 18.40 47.52
C ASP A 102 -20.45 17.63 46.76
N GLY A 103 -20.40 17.77 45.43
CA GLY A 103 -19.30 17.22 44.63
C GLY A 103 -17.94 17.79 45.03
N ILE A 104 -17.85 19.10 45.29
CA ILE A 104 -16.66 19.76 45.83
C ILE A 104 -16.30 19.23 47.22
N LEU A 105 -17.27 18.88 48.07
CA LEU A 105 -17.00 18.28 49.39
C LEU A 105 -16.49 16.83 49.25
N PHE A 106 -17.05 16.01 48.37
CA PHE A 106 -16.55 14.66 48.06
C PHE A 106 -15.11 14.70 47.54
N ILE A 107 -14.87 15.36 46.41
CA ILE A 107 -13.56 15.29 45.74
C ILE A 107 -12.44 15.91 46.61
N ARG A 108 -12.73 16.96 47.40
CA ARG A 108 -11.79 17.49 48.40
C ARG A 108 -11.50 16.50 49.52
N PHE A 109 -12.49 15.75 50.00
CA PHE A 109 -12.24 14.75 51.02
C PHE A 109 -11.36 13.61 50.50
N LEU A 110 -11.56 13.18 49.25
CA LEU A 110 -10.74 12.15 48.60
C LEU A 110 -9.30 12.65 48.35
N PHE A 111 -9.11 13.89 47.91
CA PHE A 111 -7.80 14.58 47.90
C PHE A 111 -7.24 14.93 49.30
N GLY A 112 -7.74 14.33 50.38
CA GLY A 112 -7.17 14.45 51.73
C GLY A 112 -7.41 15.78 52.45
N PHE A 113 -8.21 16.71 51.92
CA PHE A 113 -8.52 17.96 52.61
C PHE A 113 -9.45 17.70 53.82
N ARG A 114 -9.15 18.35 54.95
CA ARG A 114 -9.89 18.22 56.23
C ARG A 114 -10.01 19.59 56.91
N GLY A 115 -10.95 19.75 57.83
CA GLY A 115 -11.18 20.99 58.59
C GLY A 115 -11.71 22.14 57.73
N GLU A 116 -11.32 23.38 58.05
CA GLU A 116 -11.82 24.56 57.33
C GLU A 116 -11.49 24.53 55.82
N THR A 117 -10.43 23.86 55.37
CA THR A 117 -10.10 23.77 53.92
C THR A 117 -11.02 22.84 53.14
N LEU A 118 -11.62 21.83 53.77
CA LEU A 118 -12.67 21.01 53.16
C LEU A 118 -13.91 21.88 52.85
N THR A 119 -14.39 22.61 53.85
CA THR A 119 -15.72 23.26 53.85
C THR A 119 -15.73 24.72 53.36
N ASN A 120 -14.59 25.43 53.40
CA ASN A 120 -14.55 26.84 53.01
C ASN A 120 -14.92 27.03 51.53
N GLY A 121 -15.96 27.83 51.29
CA GLY A 121 -16.53 28.09 49.97
C GLY A 121 -17.43 27.00 49.38
N ALA A 122 -17.59 25.85 50.06
CA ALA A 122 -18.36 24.70 49.54
C ALA A 122 -19.76 24.54 50.18
N ILE A 123 -19.97 25.02 51.40
CA ILE A 123 -21.28 24.92 52.09
C ILE A 123 -22.32 25.85 51.44
N ALA A 124 -23.45 25.29 51.00
CA ALA A 124 -24.51 26.00 50.30
C ALA A 124 -25.44 26.81 51.23
N PRO A 125 -26.14 27.85 50.72
CA PRO A 125 -27.08 28.65 51.50
C PRO A 125 -28.36 27.88 51.87
N GLY A 126 -28.33 27.16 53.00
CA GLY A 126 -29.45 26.36 53.50
C GLY A 126 -29.03 25.07 54.20
N ALA A 127 -27.75 24.68 54.04
CA ALA A 127 -27.12 23.51 54.64
C ALA A 127 -27.48 23.29 56.11
N THR A 128 -27.72 22.03 56.48
CA THR A 128 -27.98 21.62 57.86
C THR A 128 -26.74 21.06 58.55
N ARG A 129 -25.77 20.52 57.78
CA ARG A 129 -24.41 20.18 58.19
C ARG A 129 -23.50 21.33 57.75
N THR A 130 -22.83 21.99 58.70
CA THR A 130 -22.14 23.28 58.42
C THR A 130 -20.71 23.34 58.95
N THR A 131 -20.23 22.25 59.54
CA THR A 131 -18.86 22.12 60.03
C THR A 131 -18.18 20.91 59.40
N ALA A 132 -16.86 20.99 59.19
CA ALA A 132 -16.10 19.92 58.55
C ALA A 132 -16.25 18.58 59.25
N ALA A 133 -16.25 18.57 60.59
CA ALA A 133 -16.42 17.33 61.38
C ALA A 133 -17.79 16.65 61.18
N GLU A 134 -18.85 17.38 60.79
CA GLU A 134 -20.16 16.79 60.49
C GLU A 134 -20.22 16.15 59.09
N ILE A 135 -19.32 16.55 58.19
CA ILE A 135 -19.23 16.09 56.80
C ILE A 135 -18.18 14.98 56.69
N GLU A 136 -17.00 15.15 57.31
CA GLU A 136 -15.98 14.11 57.48
C GLU A 136 -16.59 12.86 58.11
N GLN A 137 -17.31 13.00 59.23
CA GLN A 137 -17.97 11.88 59.89
C GLN A 137 -19.08 11.21 59.05
N LEU A 138 -19.63 11.90 58.04
CA LEU A 138 -20.62 11.33 57.11
C LEU A 138 -19.93 10.55 55.98
N ILE A 139 -18.92 11.14 55.33
CA ILE A 139 -18.15 10.47 54.27
C ILE A 139 -17.40 9.25 54.85
N GLU A 140 -16.84 9.36 56.05
CA GLU A 140 -16.24 8.21 56.78
C GLU A 140 -17.24 7.09 57.09
N GLN A 141 -18.55 7.36 57.15
CA GLN A 141 -19.57 6.30 57.31
C GLN A 141 -19.95 5.64 55.98
N LEU A 142 -19.90 6.38 54.88
CA LEU A 142 -20.10 5.85 53.53
C LEU A 142 -18.89 5.01 53.07
N ASN A 143 -17.66 5.44 53.39
CA ASN A 143 -16.42 4.68 53.14
C ASN A 143 -16.31 3.38 53.95
N THR A 144 -17.15 3.12 54.96
CA THR A 144 -17.10 1.87 55.77
C THR A 144 -18.00 0.76 55.24
N LEU A 145 -18.21 0.73 53.92
CA LEU A 145 -19.11 -0.20 53.22
C LEU A 145 -18.41 -0.91 52.05
N THR A 146 -17.16 -1.35 52.25
CA THR A 146 -16.54 -2.40 51.45
C THR A 146 -16.78 -3.78 52.09
N PRO A 147 -16.87 -4.86 51.30
CA PRO A 147 -16.85 -6.21 51.87
C PRO A 147 -15.52 -6.43 52.61
N THR A 148 -15.61 -7.05 53.80
CA THR A 148 -14.41 -7.61 54.44
C THR A 148 -14.26 -9.04 53.90
N PRO A 149 -13.07 -9.49 53.48
CA PRO A 149 -12.87 -10.86 52.99
C PRO A 149 -13.39 -11.87 54.02
N THR A 150 -14.25 -12.78 53.56
CA THR A 150 -15.18 -13.49 54.46
C THR A 150 -14.68 -14.82 55.01
N ASP A 151 -13.65 -15.44 54.43
CA ASP A 151 -12.99 -16.62 55.01
C ASP A 151 -11.46 -16.53 54.91
N PRO A 152 -10.69 -16.63 56.02
CA PRO A 152 -9.23 -16.73 55.98
C PRO A 152 -8.76 -18.16 55.67
N THR A 153 -9.31 -18.76 54.62
CA THR A 153 -8.94 -20.08 54.06
C THR A 153 -8.67 -20.01 52.56
N ASP A 154 -9.43 -19.17 51.86
CA ASP A 154 -9.12 -18.47 50.61
C ASP A 154 -7.61 -18.47 50.27
N PRO A 155 -7.19 -19.16 49.19
CA PRO A 155 -5.82 -19.17 48.69
C PRO A 155 -5.29 -17.82 48.16
N GLY A 156 -6.17 -16.99 47.59
CA GLY A 156 -5.88 -15.65 47.09
C GLY A 156 -5.37 -15.60 45.64
N ASN A 157 -5.87 -14.62 44.89
CA ASN A 157 -5.81 -14.54 43.42
C ASN A 157 -4.56 -13.84 42.84
N THR A 158 -3.57 -13.51 43.67
CA THR A 158 -2.31 -12.82 43.26
C THR A 158 -1.10 -13.42 43.95
N LEU A 159 0.10 -13.29 43.37
CA LEU A 159 1.36 -13.77 43.98
C LEU A 159 1.58 -13.20 45.40
N ASN A 160 1.16 -11.95 45.62
CA ASN A 160 1.24 -11.26 46.91
C ASN A 160 0.28 -11.83 47.98
N THR A 161 -0.81 -12.46 47.57
CA THR A 161 -1.82 -13.07 48.48
C THR A 161 -1.67 -14.58 48.63
N ALA A 162 -1.04 -15.24 47.64
CA ALA A 162 -0.95 -16.69 47.47
C ALA A 162 -0.63 -17.49 48.74
N GLN A 163 -1.34 -18.61 48.94
CA GLN A 163 -1.26 -19.40 50.16
C GLN A 163 0.04 -20.19 50.29
N ALA A 164 0.92 -19.71 51.16
CA ALA A 164 2.25 -20.30 51.40
C ALA A 164 2.22 -21.73 51.98
N LEU A 165 2.46 -22.70 51.11
CA LEU A 165 2.69 -24.11 51.41
C LEU A 165 4.12 -24.37 51.94
N GLY A 166 5.09 -23.61 51.44
CA GLY A 166 6.52 -23.79 51.71
C GLY A 166 7.08 -25.16 51.28
N THR A 167 8.34 -25.40 51.62
CA THR A 167 9.18 -26.45 51.01
C THR A 167 8.50 -27.84 50.89
N LEU A 168 8.34 -28.32 49.66
CA LEU A 168 7.37 -29.37 49.31
C LEU A 168 8.00 -30.77 49.29
N ASN A 169 9.16 -30.92 48.62
CA ASN A 169 9.99 -32.14 48.52
C ASN A 169 10.43 -32.75 49.89
N ARG A 170 10.38 -31.96 50.98
CA ARG A 170 10.65 -32.38 52.36
C ARG A 170 9.43 -32.89 53.12
N SER A 171 8.25 -32.83 52.52
CA SER A 171 6.98 -33.17 53.14
C SER A 171 6.48 -34.55 52.68
N ARG A 172 5.16 -34.72 52.56
CA ARG A 172 4.50 -35.84 51.88
C ARG A 172 3.42 -35.23 51.03
N ALA A 173 3.09 -35.85 49.89
CA ALA A 173 1.83 -35.72 49.16
C ALA A 173 0.74 -35.01 49.97
N ARG A 174 0.51 -33.75 49.63
CA ARG A 174 -0.50 -32.89 50.25
C ARG A 174 -1.75 -32.92 49.38
N THR A 175 -2.93 -32.80 49.97
CA THR A 175 -4.17 -32.52 49.24
C THR A 175 -4.80 -31.28 49.86
N LEU A 176 -5.20 -30.34 49.00
CA LEU A 176 -5.84 -29.06 49.29
C LEU A 176 -7.21 -29.08 48.58
N SER A 177 -8.19 -28.35 49.08
CA SER A 177 -9.56 -28.40 48.54
C SER A 177 -10.25 -27.05 48.71
N ASP A 178 -10.54 -26.37 47.60
CA ASP A 178 -11.23 -25.07 47.56
C ASP A 178 -12.09 -24.96 46.26
N SER A 179 -12.44 -23.76 45.81
CA SER A 179 -13.33 -23.57 44.65
C SER A 179 -13.13 -22.24 43.93
N VAL A 180 -12.76 -22.29 42.65
CA VAL A 180 -12.74 -21.13 41.76
C VAL A 180 -14.11 -20.91 41.07
N GLY A 181 -14.45 -19.67 40.74
CA GLY A 181 -15.75 -19.29 40.18
C GLY A 181 -15.90 -17.79 39.93
N ASP A 182 -17.09 -17.35 39.52
CA ASP A 182 -17.37 -15.98 38.99
C ASP A 182 -17.13 -14.82 40.01
N ALA A 183 -16.70 -15.14 41.23
CA ALA A 183 -16.38 -14.19 42.30
C ALA A 183 -14.98 -14.41 42.93
N ASP A 184 -14.24 -15.39 42.42
CA ASP A 184 -12.99 -15.94 42.97
C ASP A 184 -12.31 -16.79 41.87
N SER A 185 -11.82 -16.17 40.79
CA SER A 185 -11.52 -16.87 39.53
C SER A 185 -10.18 -17.62 39.51
N VAL A 186 -9.25 -17.30 40.41
CA VAL A 186 -7.88 -17.84 40.42
C VAL A 186 -7.42 -18.13 41.85
N ASP A 187 -6.93 -19.35 42.11
CA ASP A 187 -6.38 -19.79 43.39
C ASP A 187 -4.87 -20.02 43.29
N MET A 188 -4.06 -19.24 44.02
CA MET A 188 -2.60 -19.33 43.98
C MET A 188 -1.98 -19.93 45.25
N TYR A 189 -0.98 -20.80 45.08
CA TYR A 189 -0.28 -21.48 46.17
C TYR A 189 1.25 -21.42 46.01
N SER A 190 1.97 -20.78 46.94
CA SER A 190 3.44 -20.69 46.90
C SER A 190 4.13 -21.84 47.64
N PHE A 191 5.11 -22.48 46.99
CA PHE A 191 5.90 -23.60 47.51
C PHE A 191 7.40 -23.44 47.20
N SER A 192 8.23 -24.39 47.64
CA SER A 192 9.65 -24.37 47.27
C SER A 192 10.32 -25.74 47.25
N LEU A 193 11.45 -25.82 46.56
CA LEU A 193 12.28 -27.01 46.39
C LEU A 193 13.71 -26.68 46.81
N ASP A 194 14.28 -27.46 47.74
CA ASP A 194 15.66 -27.22 48.24
C ASP A 194 16.72 -28.17 47.67
N GLU A 195 16.27 -29.16 46.90
CA GLU A 195 17.06 -30.14 46.15
C GLU A 195 16.23 -30.48 44.90
N VAL A 196 16.87 -30.60 43.73
CA VAL A 196 16.24 -30.93 42.41
C VAL A 196 15.26 -32.09 42.56
N SER A 197 14.02 -31.94 42.11
CA SER A 197 12.90 -32.84 42.47
C SER A 197 11.97 -33.19 41.30
N ASP A 198 11.62 -34.47 41.23
CA ASP A 198 10.57 -35.07 40.38
C ASP A 198 9.18 -34.77 40.99
N LEU A 199 8.34 -34.06 40.25
CA LEU A 199 7.00 -33.61 40.62
C LEU A 199 5.92 -34.53 40.07
N ASN A 200 4.86 -34.74 40.84
CA ASN A 200 3.62 -35.39 40.40
C ASN A 200 2.45 -34.62 41.05
N PHE A 201 1.89 -33.63 40.34
CA PHE A 201 0.80 -32.77 40.80
C PHE A 201 -0.50 -33.12 40.05
N THR A 202 -1.66 -33.04 40.72
CA THR A 202 -2.96 -33.41 40.12
C THR A 202 -4.12 -32.53 40.61
N LEU A 203 -4.96 -32.02 39.71
CA LEU A 203 -6.20 -31.29 40.04
C LEU A 203 -7.40 -32.21 39.83
N SER A 204 -8.32 -32.31 40.78
CA SER A 204 -9.37 -33.33 40.73
C SER A 204 -10.68 -32.90 41.39
N GLY A 205 -11.75 -33.67 41.22
CA GLY A 205 -13.03 -33.47 41.93
C GLY A 205 -13.99 -32.43 41.32
N MET A 206 -13.55 -31.77 40.26
CA MET A 206 -14.19 -30.64 39.56
C MET A 206 -15.61 -30.96 39.05
N ASN A 207 -16.43 -29.92 38.95
CA ASN A 207 -17.82 -30.01 38.46
C ASN A 207 -18.10 -29.15 37.23
N ALA A 208 -17.30 -28.12 37.02
CA ALA A 208 -17.14 -27.30 35.84
C ALA A 208 -15.62 -27.07 35.64
N ASP A 209 -15.20 -26.27 34.68
CA ASP A 209 -13.85 -26.38 34.11
C ASP A 209 -12.81 -25.49 34.80
N ALA A 210 -11.61 -26.02 35.04
CA ALA A 210 -10.50 -25.29 35.66
C ALA A 210 -9.14 -25.96 35.41
N ASP A 211 -8.14 -25.13 35.17
CA ASP A 211 -6.81 -25.52 34.68
C ASP A 211 -5.74 -25.51 35.79
N LEU A 212 -4.55 -26.04 35.49
CA LEU A 212 -3.43 -26.14 36.44
C LEU A 212 -2.10 -25.70 35.81
N PHE A 213 -1.38 -24.79 36.47
CA PHE A 213 -0.09 -24.24 35.99
C PHE A 213 0.99 -24.21 37.09
N ILE A 214 2.27 -24.15 36.68
CA ILE A 214 3.43 -23.89 37.56
C ILE A 214 4.28 -22.72 37.02
N ILE A 215 4.64 -21.80 37.93
CA ILE A 215 5.43 -20.58 37.66
C ILE A 215 6.63 -20.51 38.62
N GLU A 216 7.79 -20.00 38.20
CA GLU A 216 8.99 -19.80 39.05
C GLU A 216 9.18 -18.35 39.49
N ASP A 217 9.55 -18.13 40.76
CA ASP A 217 9.96 -16.81 41.29
C ASP A 217 11.47 -16.60 41.02
N THR A 218 11.81 -16.33 39.76
CA THR A 218 13.21 -16.27 39.27
C THR A 218 14.07 -15.23 39.99
N ASN A 219 13.46 -14.16 40.52
CA ASN A 219 14.15 -13.06 41.20
C ASN A 219 13.93 -13.02 42.73
N GLY A 220 12.95 -13.76 43.26
CA GLY A 220 12.68 -13.93 44.69
C GLY A 220 12.00 -12.74 45.36
N ASN A 221 11.25 -11.92 44.62
CA ASN A 221 10.59 -10.71 45.14
C ASN A 221 9.09 -10.89 45.45
N GLY A 222 8.42 -11.87 44.84
CA GLY A 222 6.98 -12.13 44.99
C GLY A 222 6.05 -11.02 44.50
N GLN A 223 6.39 -10.30 43.43
CA GLN A 223 5.59 -9.29 42.73
C GLN A 223 5.33 -9.73 41.27
N GLU A 224 4.52 -8.96 40.55
CA GLU A 224 4.53 -8.96 39.09
C GLU A 224 5.70 -8.10 38.59
N ASP A 225 6.52 -8.69 37.70
CA ASP A 225 7.53 -8.04 36.88
C ASP A 225 7.21 -8.40 35.40
N GLU A 226 7.72 -7.63 34.44
CA GLU A 226 7.24 -7.63 33.04
C GLU A 226 7.66 -8.87 32.19
N GLU A 227 8.42 -9.80 32.77
CA GLU A 227 8.85 -11.06 32.14
C GLU A 227 8.48 -12.27 33.00
N TYR A 228 7.55 -13.10 32.54
CA TYR A 228 7.16 -14.35 33.19
C TYR A 228 7.50 -15.58 32.34
N PHE A 229 8.29 -16.49 32.89
CA PHE A 229 8.42 -17.85 32.37
C PHE A 229 7.44 -18.79 33.06
N ILE A 230 6.47 -19.31 32.30
CA ILE A 230 5.80 -20.57 32.63
C ILE A 230 6.87 -21.67 32.53
N VAL A 231 7.01 -22.51 33.54
CA VAL A 231 8.17 -23.43 33.65
C VAL A 231 8.00 -24.70 32.80
N GLY A 232 7.39 -24.59 31.62
CA GLY A 232 7.08 -25.73 30.74
C GLY A 232 6.09 -26.75 31.31
N PHE A 233 5.37 -26.40 32.38
CA PHE A 233 4.52 -27.33 33.15
C PHE A 233 3.11 -26.78 33.40
N GLU A 234 2.18 -27.21 32.53
CA GLU A 234 0.76 -26.91 32.57
C GLU A 234 -0.09 -28.18 32.31
N SER A 235 -1.41 -28.09 32.55
CA SER A 235 -2.38 -29.13 32.21
C SER A 235 -3.78 -28.51 32.08
N ILE A 236 -4.35 -28.61 30.88
CA ILE A 236 -5.56 -27.90 30.42
C ILE A 236 -6.64 -28.85 29.82
N ASN A 237 -6.97 -29.96 30.51
CA ASN A 237 -7.81 -31.04 29.96
C ASN A 237 -9.33 -30.77 30.03
N SER A 238 -9.82 -29.81 29.25
CA SER A 238 -11.23 -29.49 28.94
C SER A 238 -12.34 -30.36 29.61
N GLY A 239 -13.16 -29.72 30.44
CA GLY A 239 -14.50 -30.13 30.87
C GLY A 239 -14.66 -30.29 32.38
N ASN A 240 -14.38 -31.50 32.87
CA ASN A 240 -14.22 -31.81 34.30
C ASN A 240 -13.37 -33.08 34.44
N SER A 241 -12.25 -33.05 33.75
CA SER A 241 -11.25 -34.11 33.72
C SER A 241 -10.44 -34.11 35.03
N GLN A 242 -9.21 -34.62 34.97
CA GLN A 242 -8.28 -34.53 36.07
C GLN A 242 -6.94 -34.09 35.50
N GLU A 243 -6.46 -32.94 35.94
CA GLU A 243 -5.17 -32.41 35.51
C GLU A 243 -4.05 -33.22 36.15
N GLU A 244 -2.94 -33.40 35.44
CA GLU A 244 -1.79 -34.17 35.92
C GLU A 244 -0.48 -33.63 35.32
N ILE A 245 0.28 -32.88 36.13
CA ILE A 245 1.60 -32.35 35.79
C ILE A 245 2.67 -33.27 36.38
N SER A 246 3.66 -33.63 35.58
CA SER A 246 4.85 -34.36 36.04
C SER A 246 6.11 -33.99 35.28
N GLY A 247 7.22 -33.83 36.00
CA GLY A 247 8.49 -33.36 35.45
C GLY A 247 9.54 -33.11 36.54
N ILE A 248 10.75 -32.71 36.15
CA ILE A 248 11.84 -32.41 37.10
C ILE A 248 11.99 -30.89 37.20
N LEU A 249 11.89 -30.33 38.40
CA LEU A 249 12.26 -28.95 38.68
C LEU A 249 13.57 -28.86 39.48
N GLN A 250 14.25 -27.74 39.29
CA GLN A 250 15.48 -27.37 39.99
C GLN A 250 15.19 -27.00 41.47
N HIS A 251 16.15 -26.37 42.14
CA HIS A 251 15.89 -25.75 43.45
C HIS A 251 15.44 -24.29 43.27
N GLY A 252 14.31 -23.93 43.87
CA GLY A 252 13.67 -22.63 43.65
C GLY A 252 12.48 -22.40 44.57
N ASP A 253 11.96 -21.19 44.56
CA ASP A 253 10.65 -20.83 45.11
C ASP A 253 9.67 -20.72 43.91
N TYR A 254 8.49 -21.34 44.01
CA TYR A 254 7.58 -21.58 42.88
C TYR A 254 6.12 -21.35 43.29
N PHE A 255 5.24 -21.12 42.32
CA PHE A 255 3.79 -21.04 42.50
C PHE A 255 3.09 -22.17 41.75
N VAL A 256 1.98 -22.67 42.31
CA VAL A 256 0.96 -23.45 41.60
C VAL A 256 -0.27 -22.57 41.48
N VAL A 257 -0.84 -22.49 40.28
CA VAL A 257 -2.06 -21.74 39.98
C VAL A 257 -3.17 -22.71 39.59
N VAL A 258 -4.37 -22.48 40.12
CA VAL A 258 -5.62 -23.11 39.66
C VAL A 258 -6.53 -22.00 39.15
N GLU A 259 -6.98 -22.06 37.91
CA GLU A 259 -7.72 -20.99 37.25
C GLU A 259 -9.08 -21.48 36.71
N GLN A 260 -10.11 -20.65 36.82
CA GLN A 260 -11.45 -20.94 36.33
C GLN A 260 -11.52 -20.85 34.80
N HIS A 261 -11.57 -21.98 34.12
CA HIS A 261 -11.77 -22.02 32.66
C HIS A 261 -13.26 -21.85 32.29
N SER A 262 -14.20 -22.48 33.01
CA SER A 262 -15.63 -22.18 32.83
C SER A 262 -16.53 -22.52 34.03
N GLY A 263 -17.09 -21.49 34.67
CA GLY A 263 -18.14 -21.55 35.70
C GLY A 263 -17.71 -22.11 37.08
N ASP A 264 -18.46 -21.79 38.13
CA ASP A 264 -18.17 -22.18 39.52
C ASP A 264 -17.85 -23.69 39.69
N THR A 265 -16.62 -24.02 40.11
CA THR A 265 -16.15 -25.40 40.29
C THR A 265 -15.44 -25.61 41.63
N ASN A 266 -15.57 -26.81 42.21
CA ASN A 266 -14.91 -27.18 43.47
C ASN A 266 -13.83 -28.21 43.17
N TYR A 267 -12.59 -28.01 43.64
CA TYR A 267 -11.46 -28.89 43.31
C TYR A 267 -10.78 -29.50 44.55
N GLU A 268 -9.96 -30.52 44.29
CA GLU A 268 -9.09 -31.23 45.24
C GLU A 268 -7.70 -31.36 44.58
N LEU A 269 -6.81 -30.40 44.87
CA LEU A 269 -5.44 -30.29 44.35
C LEU A 269 -4.48 -31.14 45.18
N THR A 270 -3.82 -32.13 44.56
CA THR A 270 -2.82 -32.99 45.21
C THR A 270 -1.42 -32.75 44.69
N LEU A 271 -0.47 -32.49 45.59
CA LEU A 271 0.91 -32.09 45.29
C LEU A 271 1.91 -33.05 45.95
N ASP A 272 2.69 -33.80 45.18
CA ASP A 272 3.82 -34.62 45.66
C ASP A 272 5.12 -34.28 44.89
N ALA A 273 6.25 -34.33 45.58
CA ALA A 273 7.58 -34.01 45.01
C ALA A 273 8.66 -34.87 45.68
N SER A 274 9.60 -35.40 44.89
CA SER A 274 10.64 -36.33 45.35
C SER A 274 12.03 -35.95 44.82
N PRO A 275 13.05 -35.73 45.68
CA PRO A 275 14.40 -35.39 45.23
C PRO A 275 15.06 -36.45 44.33
N VAL A 276 15.67 -35.98 43.24
CA VAL A 276 16.39 -36.77 42.23
C VAL A 276 17.88 -36.41 42.16
N VAL A 277 18.57 -36.82 41.10
CA VAL A 277 20.00 -36.52 40.87
C VAL A 277 20.13 -35.98 39.45
N ALA A 278 20.56 -34.72 39.34
CA ALA A 278 20.69 -33.99 38.07
C ALA A 278 21.78 -34.55 37.13
N PRO A 279 21.76 -34.17 35.84
CA PRO A 279 22.89 -34.30 34.91
C PRO A 279 24.16 -33.56 35.38
N PRO A 280 25.27 -33.65 34.63
CA PRO A 280 26.40 -32.74 34.76
C PRO A 280 26.20 -31.45 33.94
N ASP A 281 26.25 -30.28 34.59
CA ASP A 281 26.60 -29.00 33.95
C ASP A 281 28.11 -28.77 34.13
N ASN A 282 28.81 -28.23 33.11
CA ASN A 282 30.20 -27.73 33.26
C ASN A 282 30.61 -26.61 32.26
N ALA A 283 29.78 -26.25 31.27
CA ALA A 283 29.77 -24.91 30.66
C ALA A 283 28.59 -24.12 31.30
N GLY A 284 28.03 -23.11 30.66
CA GLY A 284 26.92 -22.36 31.26
C GLY A 284 26.17 -21.47 30.29
N ASN A 285 24.90 -21.26 30.61
CA ASN A 285 23.82 -20.74 29.76
C ASN A 285 23.86 -19.22 29.53
N THR A 286 25.04 -18.59 29.52
CA THR A 286 25.24 -17.19 29.09
C THR A 286 26.70 -16.95 28.69
N LEU A 287 26.96 -15.99 27.80
CA LEU A 287 28.30 -15.47 27.49
C LEU A 287 29.12 -15.05 28.74
N THR A 288 28.44 -14.55 29.78
CA THR A 288 29.09 -14.18 31.06
C THR A 288 29.41 -15.39 31.95
N ALA A 289 28.68 -16.50 31.82
CA ALA A 289 28.98 -17.77 32.48
C ALA A 289 29.94 -18.68 31.67
N ALA A 290 30.20 -18.32 30.41
CA ALA A 290 30.90 -19.13 29.42
C ALA A 290 32.22 -19.77 29.89
N ARG A 291 32.45 -20.98 29.41
CA ARG A 291 33.59 -21.81 29.77
C ARG A 291 34.88 -21.34 29.09
N GLU A 292 35.68 -20.62 29.85
CA GLU A 292 37.02 -20.14 29.47
C GLU A 292 37.97 -21.29 29.05
N ILE A 293 38.16 -21.42 27.74
CA ILE A 293 39.19 -22.24 27.08
C ILE A 293 40.52 -21.47 26.98
N GLY A 294 40.43 -20.16 26.71
CA GLY A 294 41.57 -19.29 26.44
C GLY A 294 42.21 -19.53 25.07
N THR A 295 43.46 -19.07 24.88
CA THR A 295 44.08 -18.99 23.55
C THR A 295 44.33 -20.36 22.90
N LEU A 296 43.69 -20.60 21.76
CA LEU A 296 43.69 -21.87 21.04
C LEU A 296 45.02 -22.08 20.30
N ASN A 297 45.77 -23.12 20.67
CA ASN A 297 47.17 -23.36 20.23
C ASN A 297 47.46 -24.80 19.74
N ASP A 298 46.57 -25.75 20.07
CA ASP A 298 46.59 -27.19 19.74
C ASP A 298 45.11 -27.64 19.83
N ARG A 299 44.69 -28.72 19.16
CA ARG A 299 43.29 -29.22 19.25
C ARG A 299 42.87 -29.51 20.70
N GLN A 300 41.69 -29.05 21.09
CA GLN A 300 41.04 -29.34 22.37
C GLN A 300 39.69 -30.05 22.16
N THR A 301 39.19 -30.74 23.20
CA THR A 301 37.92 -31.47 23.22
C THR A 301 37.29 -31.40 24.61
N PHE A 302 35.98 -31.21 24.68
CA PHE A 302 35.15 -31.09 25.89
C PHE A 302 33.93 -32.01 25.77
N SER A 303 33.31 -32.39 26.89
CA SER A 303 32.12 -33.27 26.88
C SER A 303 31.15 -32.82 27.97
N ASP A 304 29.91 -32.52 27.61
CA ASP A 304 28.83 -32.07 28.51
C ASP A 304 27.45 -32.50 27.97
N PHE A 305 26.38 -31.80 28.34
CA PHE A 305 24.97 -32.21 28.19
C PHE A 305 24.11 -30.99 27.93
N VAL A 306 23.18 -31.06 26.97
CA VAL A 306 22.07 -30.10 26.84
C VAL A 306 20.73 -30.83 26.84
N GLY A 307 19.70 -30.21 27.41
CA GLY A 307 18.41 -30.86 27.68
C GLY A 307 17.49 -30.00 28.55
N ASP A 308 16.28 -30.48 28.84
CA ASP A 308 15.20 -29.74 29.53
C ASP A 308 15.52 -29.32 31.00
N ALA A 309 16.74 -29.56 31.48
CA ALA A 309 17.25 -29.12 32.77
C ALA A 309 18.49 -28.19 32.67
N ASP A 310 19.02 -27.99 31.45
CA ASP A 310 20.26 -27.29 31.09
C ASP A 310 20.29 -27.06 29.55
N PRO A 311 19.67 -25.99 29.01
CA PRO A 311 19.38 -25.89 27.57
C PRO A 311 20.55 -25.39 26.70
N GLU A 312 21.55 -24.71 27.28
CA GLU A 312 22.58 -23.95 26.54
C GLU A 312 23.95 -24.02 27.22
N ASP A 313 25.01 -24.25 26.45
CA ASP A 313 26.40 -24.36 26.94
C ASP A 313 27.34 -23.40 26.17
N PHE A 314 27.68 -22.24 26.75
CA PHE A 314 28.65 -21.31 26.15
C PHE A 314 30.11 -21.63 26.49
N TYR A 315 31.00 -21.41 25.52
CA TYR A 315 32.45 -21.56 25.58
C TYR A 315 33.17 -20.31 25.04
N ARG A 316 34.42 -20.06 25.48
CA ARG A 316 35.19 -18.87 25.09
C ARG A 316 36.68 -19.13 24.83
N PHE A 317 37.22 -18.73 23.68
CA PHE A 317 38.62 -18.92 23.27
C PHE A 317 39.25 -17.64 22.66
N SER A 318 40.52 -17.69 22.24
CA SER A 318 41.16 -16.57 21.52
C SER A 318 42.30 -16.97 20.58
N LEU A 319 42.71 -16.08 19.67
CA LEU A 319 43.72 -16.32 18.64
C LEU A 319 44.84 -15.25 18.62
N ASP A 320 46.11 -15.69 18.67
CA ASP A 320 47.31 -14.83 18.65
C ASP A 320 47.64 -14.24 17.25
N SER A 321 47.05 -14.78 16.18
CA SER A 321 47.33 -14.42 14.78
C SER A 321 46.31 -15.06 13.83
N ALA A 322 46.08 -14.45 12.67
CA ALA A 322 45.20 -14.98 11.63
C ALA A 322 45.48 -16.47 11.29
N SER A 323 44.44 -17.29 11.35
CA SER A 323 44.53 -18.76 11.40
C SER A 323 43.33 -19.45 10.72
N GLU A 324 43.61 -20.56 10.05
CA GLU A 324 42.63 -21.55 9.58
C GLU A 324 42.04 -22.27 10.82
N PHE A 325 40.78 -22.00 11.16
CA PHE A 325 40.03 -22.50 12.32
C PHE A 325 39.13 -23.67 11.92
N ASN A 326 39.01 -24.69 12.78
CA ASN A 326 38.23 -25.91 12.56
C ASN A 326 37.50 -26.26 13.87
N LEU A 327 36.19 -26.49 13.82
CA LEU A 327 35.36 -26.95 14.95
C LEU A 327 34.57 -28.20 14.54
N THR A 328 34.31 -29.11 15.50
CA THR A 328 33.43 -30.28 15.31
C THR A 328 32.59 -30.59 16.56
N LEU A 329 31.28 -30.83 16.43
CA LEU A 329 30.41 -31.37 17.49
C LEU A 329 30.09 -32.85 17.20
N GLU A 330 30.45 -33.77 18.10
CA GLU A 330 30.15 -35.20 17.95
C GLU A 330 29.36 -35.76 19.15
N GLY A 331 28.84 -36.99 19.04
CA GLY A 331 28.46 -37.82 20.19
C GLY A 331 26.98 -37.83 20.59
N LEU A 332 26.16 -37.04 19.90
CA LEU A 332 24.73 -36.80 20.18
C LEU A 332 23.87 -38.07 20.30
N SER A 333 22.76 -37.94 21.03
CA SER A 333 21.71 -38.97 21.17
C SER A 333 20.27 -38.45 21.01
N SER A 334 20.15 -37.13 20.87
CA SER A 334 19.01 -36.24 20.67
C SER A 334 19.60 -34.94 20.09
N ASP A 335 18.77 -34.04 19.57
CA ASP A 335 19.23 -32.99 18.67
C ASP A 335 19.81 -31.76 19.38
N ALA A 336 20.90 -31.19 18.84
CA ALA A 336 21.62 -30.05 19.41
C ALA A 336 22.65 -29.45 18.44
N ASP A 337 22.58 -28.12 18.28
CA ASP A 337 23.33 -27.36 17.26
C ASP A 337 24.56 -26.63 17.83
N VAL A 338 25.31 -25.91 16.98
CA VAL A 338 26.52 -25.18 17.38
C VAL A 338 26.74 -23.88 16.59
N LEU A 339 27.06 -22.79 17.29
CA LEU A 339 27.35 -21.48 16.70
C LEU A 339 28.77 -21.02 17.03
N LEU A 340 29.43 -20.32 16.11
CA LEU A 340 30.70 -19.59 16.30
C LEU A 340 30.44 -18.08 16.29
N ILE A 341 30.95 -17.36 17.29
CA ILE A 341 30.60 -15.96 17.58
C ILE A 341 31.86 -15.09 17.84
N GLU A 342 31.88 -13.83 17.43
CA GLU A 342 32.85 -12.79 17.86
C GLU A 342 32.11 -11.59 18.48
N ASP A 343 32.30 -11.36 19.78
CA ASP A 343 31.77 -10.22 20.58
C ASP A 343 32.45 -8.91 20.12
N ILE A 344 31.97 -8.36 19.00
CA ILE A 344 32.49 -7.18 18.31
C ILE A 344 32.26 -5.93 19.16
N ASN A 345 31.06 -5.81 19.74
CA ASN A 345 30.62 -4.59 20.40
C ASN A 345 30.98 -4.54 21.91
N GLY A 346 31.21 -5.70 22.54
CA GLY A 346 31.71 -5.81 23.91
C GLY A 346 30.63 -5.72 25.00
N ASN A 347 29.36 -5.96 24.66
CA ASN A 347 28.24 -5.84 25.61
C ASN A 347 28.04 -7.10 26.49
N GLY A 348 28.42 -8.29 26.00
CA GLY A 348 28.22 -9.58 26.68
C GLY A 348 26.82 -10.18 26.58
N LEU A 349 26.04 -9.73 25.59
CA LEU A 349 24.83 -10.33 25.02
C LEU A 349 25.19 -10.99 23.67
N LEU A 350 24.26 -11.72 23.07
CA LEU A 350 24.41 -12.25 21.71
C LEU A 350 23.54 -11.41 20.79
N ASP A 351 24.17 -10.68 19.87
CA ASP A 351 23.52 -9.92 18.80
C ASP A 351 23.71 -10.66 17.45
N ASP A 352 22.74 -10.58 16.54
CA ASP A 352 22.73 -11.40 15.31
C ASP A 352 23.94 -11.13 14.37
N ASP A 353 24.49 -9.92 14.39
CA ASP A 353 25.66 -9.53 13.58
C ASP A 353 27.00 -10.05 14.15
N GLU A 354 26.98 -10.68 15.32
CA GLU A 354 28.16 -11.27 15.98
C GLU A 354 28.35 -12.77 15.67
N ILE A 355 27.40 -13.40 14.96
CA ILE A 355 27.47 -14.80 14.54
C ILE A 355 28.30 -14.93 13.24
N LEU A 356 29.35 -15.77 13.28
CA LEU A 356 30.29 -15.96 12.17
C LEU A 356 30.06 -17.25 11.36
N ASP A 357 29.52 -18.30 11.99
CA ASP A 357 29.19 -19.58 11.36
C ASP A 357 28.22 -20.37 12.24
N ALA A 358 27.25 -21.06 11.64
CA ALA A 358 26.20 -21.81 12.34
C ALA A 358 25.64 -22.92 11.43
N PRO A 359 26.17 -24.15 11.49
CA PRO A 359 25.60 -25.32 10.83
C PRO A 359 24.55 -26.02 11.70
N PHE A 360 23.58 -26.62 11.03
CA PHE A 360 22.45 -27.34 11.63
C PHE A 360 22.24 -28.68 10.87
N ASN A 361 22.54 -29.85 11.46
CA ASN A 361 22.28 -31.17 10.84
C ASN A 361 21.40 -32.07 11.71
N GLU A 362 20.11 -32.17 11.32
CA GLU A 362 19.03 -32.95 11.95
C GLU A 362 19.42 -34.19 12.81
N GLY A 363 18.99 -34.16 14.06
CA GLY A 363 18.60 -35.27 14.91
C GLY A 363 19.70 -35.87 15.78
N SER A 364 20.80 -36.33 15.17
CA SER A 364 21.95 -36.89 15.90
C SER A 364 23.19 -37.12 15.03
N ASP A 365 23.38 -36.37 13.93
CA ASP A 365 24.60 -36.45 13.14
C ASP A 365 25.72 -35.57 13.78
N SER A 366 26.45 -34.73 13.05
CA SER A 366 27.63 -34.05 13.62
C SER A 366 28.04 -32.78 12.87
N GLU A 367 28.12 -31.68 13.60
CA GLU A 367 28.45 -30.35 13.06
C GLU A 367 29.94 -30.16 12.78
N GLU A 368 30.29 -29.44 11.72
CA GLU A 368 31.66 -29.01 11.39
C GLU A 368 31.72 -27.56 10.86
N ILE A 369 32.52 -26.68 11.49
CA ILE A 369 32.80 -25.30 11.04
C ILE A 369 34.26 -25.18 10.56
N ASN A 370 34.51 -24.47 9.45
CA ASN A 370 35.85 -24.36 8.84
C ASN A 370 36.08 -22.97 8.17
N GLN A 371 36.82 -22.06 8.83
CA GLN A 371 37.05 -20.67 8.35
C GLN A 371 38.50 -20.19 8.49
N ILE A 372 38.81 -18.97 8.03
CA ILE A 372 40.02 -18.23 8.41
C ILE A 372 39.62 -17.08 9.34
N LEU A 373 39.92 -17.21 10.63
CA LEU A 373 39.69 -16.17 11.63
C LEU A 373 40.94 -15.30 11.81
N PHE A 374 40.77 -14.06 12.24
CA PHE A 374 41.87 -13.13 12.50
C PHE A 374 42.41 -13.28 13.94
N ALA A 375 42.91 -12.21 14.55
CA ALA A 375 43.48 -12.23 15.89
C ALA A 375 42.55 -11.54 16.88
N GLY A 376 41.55 -12.30 17.37
CA GLY A 376 40.48 -11.85 18.26
C GLY A 376 40.23 -12.78 19.45
N ASP A 377 39.21 -12.44 20.24
CA ASP A 377 38.60 -13.29 21.28
C ASP A 377 37.25 -13.78 20.73
N TYR A 378 36.93 -15.07 20.86
CA TYR A 378 35.82 -15.74 20.18
C TYR A 378 35.00 -16.60 21.14
N PHE A 379 33.75 -16.88 20.81
CA PHE A 379 32.84 -17.73 21.57
C PHE A 379 32.29 -18.89 20.73
N VAL A 380 31.78 -19.91 21.41
CA VAL A 380 30.99 -21.01 20.82
C VAL A 380 29.79 -21.29 21.73
N LEU A 381 28.59 -21.41 21.15
CA LEU A 381 27.37 -21.88 21.82
C LEU A 381 27.09 -23.32 21.36
N VAL A 382 26.63 -24.18 22.27
CA VAL A 382 25.95 -25.45 21.96
C VAL A 382 24.57 -25.40 22.64
N GLU A 383 23.49 -25.69 21.92
CA GLU A 383 22.12 -25.54 22.42
C GLU A 383 21.24 -26.78 22.20
N GLN A 384 20.17 -26.94 22.98
CA GLN A 384 19.22 -28.04 22.82
C GLN A 384 18.21 -27.74 21.70
N PHE A 385 18.13 -28.62 20.68
CA PHE A 385 17.09 -28.53 19.65
C PHE A 385 15.93 -29.51 19.91
N GLU A 386 16.17 -30.83 20.01
CA GLU A 386 15.13 -31.83 20.33
C GLU A 386 15.59 -32.84 21.41
N GLY A 387 15.18 -32.58 22.66
CA GLY A 387 15.29 -33.53 23.76
C GLY A 387 16.69 -33.66 24.37
N ASN A 388 16.83 -34.56 25.35
CA ASN A 388 17.99 -34.58 26.25
C ASN A 388 19.19 -35.32 25.64
N THR A 389 20.31 -34.63 25.38
CA THR A 389 21.47 -35.14 24.65
C THR A 389 22.81 -34.94 25.37
N ASN A 390 23.83 -35.72 25.02
CA ASN A 390 25.20 -35.58 25.54
C ASN A 390 26.12 -35.39 24.33
N TYR A 391 27.13 -34.53 24.44
CA TYR A 391 27.98 -34.16 23.29
C TYR A 391 29.48 -34.19 23.63
N ASP A 392 30.32 -34.19 22.58
CA ASP A 392 31.78 -34.11 22.57
C ASP A 392 32.22 -32.98 21.58
N LEU A 393 32.36 -31.74 22.05
CA LEU A 393 32.77 -30.56 21.25
C LEU A 393 34.30 -30.49 21.10
N SER A 394 34.83 -30.23 19.90
CA SER A 394 36.28 -30.08 19.64
C SER A 394 36.64 -28.88 18.77
N LEU A 395 37.76 -28.20 19.06
CA LEU A 395 38.25 -26.98 18.37
C LEU A 395 39.75 -27.08 18.01
N GLU A 396 40.19 -26.55 16.86
CA GLU A 396 41.58 -26.48 16.38
C GLU A 396 41.85 -25.21 15.52
N ALA A 397 43.08 -24.67 15.50
CA ALA A 397 43.44 -23.48 14.69
C ALA A 397 44.91 -23.50 14.18
N VAL A 398 45.17 -22.99 12.97
CA VAL A 398 46.48 -23.05 12.28
C VAL A 398 46.88 -21.72 11.56
N PRO A 399 47.95 -21.01 11.99
CA PRO A 399 48.32 -19.69 11.45
C PRO A 399 48.72 -19.59 9.96
N VAL A 400 48.29 -18.50 9.30
CA VAL A 400 48.51 -18.19 7.86
C VAL A 400 49.36 -16.91 7.61
N THR A 401 49.39 -16.33 6.39
CA THR A 401 50.21 -15.12 6.05
C THR A 401 49.68 -14.36 4.82
N VAL A 402 49.46 -13.04 4.94
CA VAL A 402 48.85 -12.14 3.94
C VAL A 402 49.91 -11.33 3.15
N ARG A 403 49.51 -10.63 2.07
CA ARG A 403 50.32 -9.76 1.20
C ARG A 403 50.22 -8.26 1.58
N PRO A 404 50.97 -7.36 0.90
CA PRO A 404 50.88 -5.91 1.11
C PRO A 404 50.28 -5.14 -0.08
N ASP A 405 49.10 -4.59 0.14
CA ASP A 405 48.45 -3.47 -0.56
C ASP A 405 49.41 -2.24 -0.71
N ASN A 406 49.20 -1.45 -1.77
CA ASN A 406 49.82 -0.13 -1.95
C ASN A 406 48.87 0.96 -2.50
N ALA A 407 47.58 0.69 -2.68
CA ALA A 407 46.53 1.65 -2.99
C ALA A 407 45.77 2.02 -1.70
N GLY A 408 44.47 1.72 -1.63
CA GLY A 408 43.62 1.94 -0.46
C GLY A 408 42.15 1.64 -0.80
N ASN A 409 41.49 0.89 0.07
CA ASN A 409 40.30 0.09 -0.29
C ASN A 409 38.97 0.82 0.05
N THR A 410 39.04 2.14 0.23
CA THR A 410 37.93 3.09 0.44
C THR A 410 38.37 4.47 -0.05
N LEU A 411 37.44 5.38 -0.35
CA LEU A 411 37.75 6.77 -0.76
C LEU A 411 38.60 7.51 0.28
N ASP A 412 38.30 7.36 1.57
CA ASP A 412 39.01 8.00 2.69
C ASP A 412 40.48 7.49 2.83
N THR A 413 40.78 6.34 2.22
CA THR A 413 42.14 5.77 2.09
C THR A 413 42.75 5.93 0.68
N ALA A 414 42.03 6.52 -0.27
CA ALA A 414 42.39 6.53 -1.68
C ALA A 414 43.75 7.16 -1.97
N ARG A 415 44.38 6.66 -3.04
CA ARG A 415 45.73 7.02 -3.42
C ARG A 415 45.77 8.35 -4.18
N ASP A 416 45.94 9.45 -3.43
CA ASP A 416 46.19 10.81 -3.92
C ASP A 416 47.32 10.87 -4.97
N LEU A 417 46.93 11.22 -6.20
CA LEU A 417 47.77 11.45 -7.38
C LEU A 417 48.05 12.94 -7.62
N GLY A 418 47.29 13.82 -6.96
CA GLY A 418 47.28 15.27 -7.12
C GLY A 418 46.86 15.76 -8.51
N ILE A 419 47.27 17.00 -8.83
CA ILE A 419 46.85 17.71 -10.05
C ILE A 419 47.44 17.05 -11.31
N LEU A 420 46.57 16.55 -12.20
CA LEU A 420 46.93 15.79 -13.40
C LEU A 420 47.47 16.70 -14.52
N ASN A 421 48.80 16.86 -14.58
CA ASN A 421 49.51 17.81 -15.48
C ASN A 421 50.28 17.16 -16.66
N ASP A 422 50.57 15.87 -16.57
CA ASP A 422 51.36 15.04 -17.50
C ASP A 422 50.85 13.59 -17.32
N ARG A 423 50.97 12.71 -18.33
CA ARG A 423 50.54 11.30 -18.19
C ARG A 423 51.22 10.59 -17.01
N GLN A 424 50.44 9.94 -16.15
CA GLN A 424 50.90 9.12 -15.03
C GLN A 424 50.56 7.63 -15.25
N THR A 425 51.27 6.72 -14.56
CA THR A 425 51.05 5.26 -14.60
C THR A 425 51.41 4.62 -13.25
N PHE A 426 50.61 3.66 -12.79
CA PHE A 426 50.70 2.96 -11.50
C PHE A 426 50.44 1.46 -11.69
N SER A 427 50.92 0.62 -10.75
CA SER A 427 50.72 -0.83 -10.81
C SER A 427 50.45 -1.40 -9.42
N ASP A 428 49.36 -2.15 -9.25
CA ASP A 428 49.01 -2.87 -8.01
C ASP A 428 48.24 -4.18 -8.33
N PHE A 429 47.48 -4.76 -7.39
CA PHE A 429 46.96 -6.13 -7.47
C PHE A 429 45.76 -6.33 -6.53
N VAL A 430 44.65 -6.82 -7.05
CA VAL A 430 43.42 -7.13 -6.27
C VAL A 430 43.20 -8.65 -6.12
N ASP A 431 42.74 -9.07 -4.94
CA ASP A 431 42.24 -10.44 -4.71
C ASP A 431 41.20 -10.58 -3.58
N ASN A 432 40.76 -11.81 -3.30
CA ASN A 432 39.68 -12.13 -2.35
C ASN A 432 39.92 -11.65 -0.89
N ALA A 433 41.11 -11.14 -0.55
CA ALA A 433 41.40 -10.49 0.73
C ALA A 433 41.73 -8.98 0.60
N ASP A 434 41.65 -8.45 -0.63
CA ASP A 434 42.13 -7.13 -1.07
C ASP A 434 41.39 -6.73 -2.39
N PRO A 435 40.05 -6.60 -2.43
CA PRO A 435 39.29 -6.62 -3.70
C PRO A 435 39.12 -5.26 -4.41
N TYR A 436 39.43 -4.14 -3.76
CA TYR A 436 39.15 -2.78 -4.25
C TYR A 436 40.37 -1.85 -4.08
N ASP A 437 40.74 -1.13 -5.14
CA ASP A 437 41.85 -0.16 -5.15
C ASP A 437 41.36 1.24 -5.61
N PHE A 438 41.29 2.22 -4.70
CA PHE A 438 40.85 3.59 -4.99
C PHE A 438 41.99 4.60 -5.22
N TYR A 439 41.77 5.57 -6.11
CA TYR A 439 42.68 6.64 -6.51
C TYR A 439 41.96 8.01 -6.60
N LEU A 440 42.69 9.12 -6.44
CA LEU A 440 42.15 10.49 -6.46
C LEU A 440 43.06 11.45 -7.26
N PHE A 441 42.52 12.33 -8.10
CA PHE A 441 43.26 13.34 -8.87
C PHE A 441 42.49 14.67 -9.04
N THR A 442 43.20 15.76 -9.39
CA THR A 442 42.61 17.12 -9.53
C THR A 442 42.80 17.69 -10.95
N LEU A 443 41.84 18.50 -11.43
CA LEU A 443 41.95 19.30 -12.66
C LEU A 443 41.87 20.82 -12.36
N GLU A 444 42.85 21.61 -12.82
CA GLU A 444 42.88 23.09 -12.61
C GLU A 444 42.11 23.90 -13.69
N ASP A 445 41.86 23.32 -14.87
CA ASP A 445 41.14 23.92 -16.02
C ASP A 445 40.26 22.82 -16.66
N THR A 446 39.09 23.17 -17.24
CA THR A 446 38.23 22.25 -18.02
C THR A 446 39.04 21.51 -19.09
N SER A 447 39.02 20.17 -19.09
CA SER A 447 39.98 19.33 -19.81
C SER A 447 39.40 18.04 -20.39
N GLU A 448 39.92 17.61 -21.53
CA GLU A 448 39.74 16.28 -22.13
C GLU A 448 40.63 15.26 -21.40
N LEU A 449 40.03 14.34 -20.64
CA LEU A 449 40.67 13.24 -19.91
C LEU A 449 40.80 11.99 -20.80
N ASN A 450 41.89 11.24 -20.65
CA ASN A 450 42.16 9.95 -21.28
C ASN A 450 42.69 9.00 -20.17
N LEU A 451 41.99 7.91 -19.88
CA LEU A 451 42.34 6.92 -18.84
C LEU A 451 42.40 5.52 -19.46
N THR A 452 43.33 4.67 -19.00
CA THR A 452 43.49 3.28 -19.50
C THR A 452 43.90 2.31 -18.39
N LEU A 453 43.27 1.12 -18.31
CA LEU A 453 43.70 -0.01 -17.47
C LEU A 453 44.35 -1.10 -18.35
N GLU A 454 45.63 -1.41 -18.14
CA GLU A 454 46.35 -2.48 -18.86
C GLU A 454 46.86 -3.58 -17.89
N GLY A 455 47.44 -4.66 -18.44
CA GLY A 455 48.32 -5.57 -17.69
C GLY A 455 47.66 -6.79 -17.03
N LEU A 456 46.33 -6.90 -17.11
CA LEU A 456 45.50 -7.92 -16.45
C LEU A 456 45.94 -9.37 -16.69
N SER A 457 45.63 -10.21 -15.70
CA SER A 457 45.91 -11.66 -15.69
C SER A 457 44.70 -12.54 -15.32
N SER A 458 43.63 -11.89 -14.87
CA SER A 458 42.28 -12.32 -14.48
C SER A 458 41.43 -11.03 -14.48
N ASP A 459 40.13 -11.13 -14.26
CA ASP A 459 39.18 -10.05 -14.59
C ASP A 459 39.10 -8.95 -13.52
N ALA A 460 39.05 -7.68 -13.96
CA ALA A 460 38.98 -6.49 -13.11
C ALA A 460 38.65 -5.23 -13.93
N ASP A 461 37.66 -4.47 -13.47
CA ASP A 461 37.07 -3.33 -14.18
C ASP A 461 37.61 -1.98 -13.66
N VAL A 462 37.19 -0.86 -14.29
CA VAL A 462 37.59 0.49 -13.88
C VAL A 462 36.44 1.49 -13.98
N LEU A 463 36.29 2.34 -12.96
CA LEU A 463 35.25 3.36 -12.89
C LEU A 463 35.86 4.75 -12.67
N LEU A 464 35.27 5.79 -13.28
CA LEU A 464 35.61 7.22 -13.10
C LEU A 464 34.40 7.95 -12.50
N PHE A 465 34.61 8.73 -11.44
CA PHE A 465 33.52 9.44 -10.73
C PHE A 465 33.98 10.77 -10.09
N GLU A 466 33.02 11.63 -9.70
CA GLU A 466 33.23 12.89 -8.95
C GLU A 466 32.30 12.91 -7.72
N ASP A 467 32.90 12.97 -6.51
CA ASP A 467 32.19 13.11 -5.22
C ASP A 467 31.51 14.48 -5.16
N PHE A 468 30.31 14.56 -5.73
CA PHE A 468 29.50 15.77 -5.89
C PHE A 468 28.83 16.17 -4.58
N ASN A 469 28.41 15.17 -3.79
CA ASN A 469 27.65 15.41 -2.56
C ASN A 469 28.55 15.59 -1.33
N GLY A 470 29.76 15.04 -1.33
CA GLY A 470 30.78 15.23 -0.31
C GLY A 470 30.71 14.24 0.86
N ASN A 471 30.10 13.05 0.68
CA ASN A 471 29.93 12.06 1.75
C ASN A 471 31.15 11.15 1.95
N GLY A 472 31.99 10.95 0.94
CA GLY A 472 33.13 10.01 0.96
C GLY A 472 32.76 8.54 0.71
N LEU A 473 31.61 8.28 0.11
CA LEU A 473 31.17 7.01 -0.48
C LEU A 473 31.27 7.09 -2.02
N LEU A 474 30.89 6.02 -2.71
CA LEU A 474 30.70 6.01 -4.16
C LEU A 474 29.23 5.69 -4.39
N ASP A 475 28.47 6.67 -4.85
CA ASP A 475 27.03 6.58 -5.11
C ASP A 475 26.80 6.47 -6.63
N ASP A 476 25.71 5.83 -7.08
CA ASP A 476 25.57 5.40 -8.48
C ASP A 476 25.38 6.59 -9.47
N ASP A 477 24.89 7.74 -8.99
CA ASP A 477 24.73 8.97 -9.80
C ASP A 477 26.01 9.81 -9.96
N GLU A 478 27.06 9.49 -9.19
CA GLU A 478 28.37 10.15 -9.26
C GLU A 478 29.29 9.54 -10.34
N ILE A 479 28.91 8.39 -10.91
CA ILE A 479 29.67 7.67 -11.94
C ILE A 479 29.61 8.41 -13.28
N LEU A 480 30.77 8.84 -13.77
CA LEU A 480 30.92 9.62 -15.01
C LEU A 480 31.23 8.75 -16.23
N ASP A 481 31.94 7.63 -16.04
CA ASP A 481 32.24 6.63 -17.08
C ASP A 481 32.71 5.31 -16.44
N ALA A 482 32.24 4.18 -16.96
CA ALA A 482 32.55 2.83 -16.45
C ALA A 482 32.45 1.78 -17.58
N PRO A 483 33.57 1.45 -18.25
CA PRO A 483 33.63 0.37 -19.23
C PRO A 483 33.95 -0.99 -18.57
N PHE A 484 33.32 -2.03 -19.10
CA PHE A 484 33.42 -3.41 -18.62
C PHE A 484 33.76 -4.36 -19.80
N ASN A 485 35.03 -4.72 -20.04
CA ASN A 485 35.42 -5.63 -21.14
C ASN A 485 35.96 -7.00 -20.66
N GLU A 486 35.05 -7.98 -20.57
CA GLU A 486 35.27 -9.40 -20.20
C GLU A 486 36.74 -9.94 -20.24
N GLY A 487 37.29 -10.21 -19.06
CA GLY A 487 38.20 -11.32 -18.79
C GLY A 487 39.68 -10.96 -18.56
N SER A 488 40.29 -10.22 -19.51
CA SER A 488 41.70 -9.77 -19.44
C SER A 488 42.11 -8.88 -20.63
N ASP A 489 41.17 -8.20 -21.29
CA ASP A 489 41.51 -7.19 -22.30
C ASP A 489 41.88 -5.87 -21.58
N SER A 490 41.50 -4.69 -22.07
CA SER A 490 41.99 -3.41 -21.50
C SER A 490 40.97 -2.29 -21.60
N GLU A 491 40.67 -1.66 -20.47
CA GLU A 491 39.70 -0.56 -20.37
C GLU A 491 40.28 0.77 -20.87
N GLU A 492 39.43 1.59 -21.50
CA GLU A 492 39.75 2.96 -21.94
C GLU A 492 38.56 3.93 -21.70
N ILE A 493 38.77 5.02 -20.94
CA ILE A 493 37.78 6.09 -20.68
C ILE A 493 38.25 7.40 -21.33
N ASN A 494 37.33 8.16 -21.96
CA ASN A 494 37.65 9.42 -22.64
C ASN A 494 36.51 10.46 -22.49
N GLN A 495 36.68 11.47 -21.62
CA GLN A 495 35.63 12.43 -21.24
C GLN A 495 36.12 13.89 -21.26
N ILE A 496 35.21 14.87 -21.36
CA ILE A 496 35.53 16.28 -21.10
C ILE A 496 34.99 16.65 -19.72
N LEU A 497 35.90 16.92 -18.79
CA LEU A 497 35.60 17.25 -17.40
C LEU A 497 35.83 18.73 -17.11
N PHE A 498 35.16 19.25 -16.08
CA PHE A 498 35.39 20.62 -15.60
C PHE A 498 36.62 20.68 -14.67
N ALA A 499 36.82 21.82 -13.99
CA ALA A 499 37.88 21.96 -13.01
C ALA A 499 37.36 21.53 -11.63
N GLY A 500 37.66 20.27 -11.26
CA GLY A 500 37.18 19.57 -10.06
C GLY A 500 38.20 18.57 -9.51
N ASP A 501 37.78 17.81 -8.51
CA ASP A 501 38.53 16.68 -7.93
C ASP A 501 37.78 15.38 -8.29
N TYR A 502 38.51 14.36 -8.76
CA TYR A 502 37.95 13.18 -9.44
C TYR A 502 38.60 11.88 -8.92
N PHE A 503 37.84 10.81 -8.86
CA PHE A 503 38.30 9.51 -8.36
C PHE A 503 38.36 8.45 -9.45
N VAL A 504 39.11 7.37 -9.16
CA VAL A 504 39.10 6.13 -9.96
C VAL A 504 39.09 4.93 -9.03
N LEU A 505 38.19 3.97 -9.28
CA LEU A 505 38.17 2.65 -8.65
C LEU A 505 38.68 1.60 -9.65
N VAL A 506 39.49 0.66 -9.17
CA VAL A 506 39.76 -0.64 -9.84
C VAL A 506 39.29 -1.76 -8.90
N GLU A 507 38.47 -2.68 -9.39
CA GLU A 507 37.86 -3.73 -8.56
C GLU A 507 38.10 -5.15 -9.09
N GLN A 508 37.99 -6.17 -8.22
CA GLN A 508 38.15 -7.57 -8.61
C GLN A 508 36.83 -8.19 -9.11
N PHE A 509 36.75 -8.54 -10.40
CA PHE A 509 35.59 -9.22 -10.97
C PHE A 509 35.70 -10.77 -10.95
N GLU A 510 36.71 -11.37 -11.61
CA GLU A 510 36.95 -12.82 -11.57
C GLU A 510 38.44 -13.18 -11.38
N GLY A 511 38.81 -13.54 -10.14
CA GLY A 511 40.10 -14.16 -9.81
C GLY A 511 41.25 -13.16 -9.60
N ASN A 512 42.32 -13.60 -8.93
CA ASN A 512 43.36 -12.69 -8.41
C ASN A 512 44.18 -12.06 -9.57
N THR A 513 44.23 -10.73 -9.70
CA THR A 513 44.82 -10.07 -10.89
C THR A 513 45.75 -8.90 -10.57
N ASN A 514 46.71 -8.62 -11.46
CA ASN A 514 47.67 -7.51 -11.35
C ASN A 514 47.35 -6.55 -12.50
N TYR A 515 47.48 -5.23 -12.30
CA TYR A 515 47.18 -4.23 -13.34
C TYR A 515 48.23 -3.11 -13.45
N ASP A 516 48.14 -2.34 -14.53
CA ASP A 516 48.90 -1.12 -14.83
C ASP A 516 47.91 0.01 -15.23
N LEU A 517 47.47 0.86 -14.29
CA LEU A 517 46.52 1.97 -14.50
C LEU A 517 47.25 3.24 -14.98
N SER A 518 46.71 3.97 -15.97
CA SER A 518 47.27 5.24 -16.48
C SER A 518 46.23 6.33 -16.76
N LEU A 519 46.61 7.61 -16.56
CA LEU A 519 45.74 8.80 -16.76
C LEU A 519 46.50 9.96 -17.45
N GLU A 520 45.85 10.75 -18.31
CA GLU A 520 46.37 11.97 -18.98
C GLU A 520 45.22 12.97 -19.28
N ALA A 521 45.40 14.28 -19.09
CA ALA A 521 44.35 15.30 -19.33
C ALA A 521 44.83 16.54 -20.13
N VAL A 522 43.93 17.18 -20.89
CA VAL A 522 44.25 18.26 -21.86
C VAL A 522 43.23 19.43 -21.86
N PRO A 523 43.59 20.67 -21.45
CA PRO A 523 42.64 21.79 -21.34
C PRO A 523 41.99 22.33 -22.63
N VAL A 524 40.71 22.75 -22.54
CA VAL A 524 39.87 23.28 -23.64
C VAL A 524 39.47 24.77 -23.44
N THR A 525 38.48 25.33 -24.16
CA THR A 525 38.09 26.76 -24.06
C THR A 525 36.66 27.06 -24.56
N VAL A 526 35.84 27.73 -23.74
CA VAL A 526 34.40 28.04 -23.97
C VAL A 526 34.17 29.47 -24.56
N ARG A 527 32.95 29.75 -25.06
CA ARG A 527 32.50 31.02 -25.66
C ARG A 527 31.68 31.90 -24.68
N PRO A 528 31.35 33.17 -25.03
CA PRO A 528 30.47 34.02 -24.23
C PRO A 528 29.07 34.23 -24.85
N ASP A 529 28.07 33.70 -24.16
CA ASP A 529 26.63 34.02 -24.24
C ASP A 529 26.33 35.54 -24.25
N ASN A 530 25.22 35.93 -24.90
CA ASN A 530 24.63 37.27 -24.82
C ASN A 530 23.08 37.27 -24.75
N ALA A 531 22.41 36.13 -24.68
CA ALA A 531 20.98 35.97 -24.46
C ALA A 531 20.71 35.75 -22.96
N GLY A 532 20.06 34.64 -22.59
CA GLY A 532 19.74 34.28 -21.22
C GLY A 532 18.88 33.01 -21.17
N ASN A 533 19.32 32.03 -20.38
CA ASN A 533 18.93 30.63 -20.55
C ASN A 533 17.72 30.20 -19.69
N THR A 534 16.94 31.18 -19.21
CA THR A 534 15.68 31.00 -18.46
C THR A 534 14.78 32.21 -18.73
N LEU A 535 13.46 32.10 -18.51
CA LEU A 535 12.54 33.25 -18.61
C LEU A 535 12.98 34.42 -17.70
N ASP A 536 13.43 34.11 -16.48
CA ASP A 536 13.87 35.10 -15.47
C ASP A 536 15.18 35.82 -15.84
N THR A 537 15.94 35.26 -16.80
CA THR A 537 17.14 35.88 -17.40
C THR A 537 16.93 36.38 -18.83
N ALA A 538 15.72 36.24 -19.38
CA ALA A 538 15.40 36.50 -20.79
C ALA A 538 15.71 37.94 -21.23
N ARG A 539 16.04 38.06 -22.52
CA ARG A 539 16.53 39.30 -23.12
C ARG A 539 15.38 40.23 -23.54
N ASP A 540 15.01 41.13 -22.64
CA ASP A 540 14.04 42.23 -22.84
C ASP A 540 14.35 43.07 -24.11
N LEU A 541 13.44 43.02 -25.08
CA LEU A 541 13.42 43.77 -26.34
C LEU A 541 12.48 44.98 -26.31
N GLY A 542 11.61 45.07 -25.30
CA GLY A 542 10.57 46.08 -25.12
C GLY A 542 9.50 46.09 -26.21
N ILE A 543 8.83 47.25 -26.34
CA ILE A 543 7.66 47.41 -27.23
C ILE A 543 8.07 47.36 -28.72
N LEU A 544 7.58 46.36 -29.44
CA LEU A 544 7.92 46.08 -30.83
C LEU A 544 7.22 47.05 -31.80
N ASN A 545 7.95 48.08 -32.25
CA ASN A 545 7.42 49.21 -33.07
C ASN A 545 8.01 49.32 -34.49
N ASP A 546 9.16 48.70 -34.73
CA ASP A 546 9.95 48.67 -35.97
C ASP A 546 10.70 47.31 -35.97
N ARG A 547 11.08 46.75 -37.13
CA ARG A 547 11.83 45.48 -37.18
C ARG A 547 13.12 45.52 -36.33
N GLN A 548 13.31 44.51 -35.48
CA GLN A 548 14.54 44.25 -34.73
C GLN A 548 15.24 42.97 -35.24
N THR A 549 16.56 42.87 -35.05
CA THR A 549 17.38 41.69 -35.41
C THR A 549 18.56 41.55 -34.44
N PHE A 550 18.86 40.31 -34.06
CA PHE A 550 19.89 39.90 -33.08
C PHE A 550 20.68 38.70 -33.61
N SER A 551 21.83 38.38 -32.99
CA SER A 551 22.64 37.21 -33.37
C SER A 551 23.34 36.62 -32.14
N ASP A 552 23.19 35.33 -31.90
CA ASP A 552 23.85 34.57 -30.82
C ASP A 552 24.12 33.10 -31.27
N PHE A 553 24.28 32.16 -30.33
CA PHE A 553 24.64 30.76 -30.62
C PHE A 553 24.07 29.83 -29.54
N VAL A 554 23.70 28.60 -29.92
CA VAL A 554 23.39 27.52 -28.96
C VAL A 554 24.29 26.33 -29.22
N ASP A 555 24.79 25.71 -28.15
CA ASP A 555 25.52 24.44 -28.22
C ASP A 555 25.45 23.60 -26.93
N ASN A 556 26.14 22.45 -26.90
CA ASN A 556 26.04 21.46 -25.83
C ASN A 556 26.44 21.97 -24.43
N ALA A 557 27.01 23.17 -24.30
CA ALA A 557 27.27 23.83 -23.02
C ALA A 557 26.36 25.06 -22.76
N ASP A 558 25.48 25.38 -23.71
CA ASP A 558 24.69 26.60 -23.82
C ASP A 558 23.43 26.35 -24.72
N PRO A 559 22.45 25.51 -24.30
CA PRO A 559 21.45 24.95 -25.23
C PRO A 559 20.16 25.77 -25.44
N TYR A 560 19.89 26.81 -24.64
CA TYR A 560 18.61 27.54 -24.62
C TYR A 560 18.78 29.06 -24.52
N ASP A 561 18.11 29.82 -25.40
CA ASP A 561 18.18 31.29 -25.46
C ASP A 561 16.77 31.93 -25.42
N PHE A 562 16.45 32.68 -24.35
CA PHE A 562 15.14 33.33 -24.16
C PHE A 562 15.12 34.85 -24.41
N TYR A 563 13.99 35.34 -24.94
CA TYR A 563 13.72 36.75 -25.31
C TYR A 563 12.30 37.18 -24.91
N LEU A 564 12.06 38.49 -24.74
CA LEU A 564 10.77 39.08 -24.30
C LEU A 564 10.43 40.38 -25.06
N PHE A 565 9.18 40.58 -25.50
CA PHE A 565 8.70 41.81 -26.18
C PHE A 565 7.23 42.18 -25.86
N THR A 566 6.83 43.42 -26.16
CA THR A 566 5.47 43.95 -25.87
C THR A 566 4.75 44.47 -27.13
N LEU A 567 3.41 44.37 -27.19
CA LEU A 567 2.54 44.96 -28.22
C LEU A 567 1.49 45.94 -27.64
N GLU A 568 1.32 47.13 -28.25
CA GLU A 568 0.35 48.16 -27.80
C GLU A 568 -1.03 48.12 -28.51
N ASP A 569 -1.13 47.51 -29.69
CA ASP A 569 -2.35 47.40 -30.53
C ASP A 569 -2.36 46.00 -31.20
N THR A 570 -3.54 45.40 -31.46
CA THR A 570 -3.66 44.11 -32.17
C THR A 570 -2.94 44.14 -33.52
N SER A 571 -1.96 43.25 -33.70
CA SER A 571 -0.93 43.35 -34.75
C SER A 571 -0.53 42.01 -35.36
N GLU A 572 -0.29 42.03 -36.66
CA GLU A 572 0.34 40.98 -37.46
C GLU A 572 1.85 40.96 -37.17
N LEU A 573 2.30 40.02 -36.33
CA LEU A 573 3.70 39.70 -36.04
C LEU A 573 4.31 38.90 -37.21
N ASN A 574 5.58 39.17 -37.52
CA ASN A 574 6.42 38.46 -38.47
C ASN A 574 7.76 38.21 -37.73
N LEU A 575 8.10 36.95 -37.46
CA LEU A 575 9.34 36.53 -36.78
C LEU A 575 10.11 35.57 -37.70
N THR A 576 11.43 35.70 -37.77
CA THR A 576 12.28 34.76 -38.53
C THR A 576 13.56 34.38 -37.79
N LEU A 577 13.95 33.10 -37.84
CA LEU A 577 15.25 32.58 -37.38
C LEU A 577 16.09 32.23 -38.62
N GLU A 578 17.17 32.97 -38.86
CA GLU A 578 18.07 32.74 -40.00
C GLU A 578 19.50 32.35 -39.54
N GLY A 579 20.38 32.00 -40.47
CA GLY A 579 21.83 31.95 -40.24
C GLY A 579 22.42 30.62 -39.75
N LEU A 580 21.56 29.64 -39.43
CA LEU A 580 21.93 28.33 -38.87
C LEU A 580 23.04 27.58 -39.62
N SER A 581 23.80 26.79 -38.87
CA SER A 581 24.82 25.87 -39.39
C SER A 581 24.63 24.41 -38.96
N SER A 582 23.75 24.19 -38.00
CA SER A 582 23.28 22.92 -37.39
C SER A 582 21.93 23.22 -36.73
N ASP A 583 21.24 22.22 -36.19
CA ASP A 583 19.79 22.28 -36.01
C ASP A 583 19.35 22.99 -34.71
N ALA A 584 18.36 23.87 -34.81
CA ALA A 584 17.82 24.66 -33.71
C ALA A 584 16.47 25.30 -34.05
N ASP A 585 15.48 25.09 -33.18
CA ASP A 585 14.08 25.47 -33.38
C ASP A 585 13.75 26.82 -32.72
N VAL A 586 12.53 27.33 -32.97
CA VAL A 586 12.05 28.59 -32.36
C VAL A 586 10.59 28.48 -31.91
N LEU A 587 10.30 28.98 -30.71
CA LEU A 587 8.96 28.94 -30.11
C LEU A 587 8.51 30.36 -29.73
N LEU A 588 7.23 30.67 -29.92
CA LEU A 588 6.54 31.90 -29.51
C LEU A 588 5.47 31.56 -28.47
N PHE A 589 5.46 32.25 -27.33
CA PHE A 589 4.50 31.98 -26.24
C PHE A 589 4.11 33.25 -25.44
N GLU A 590 3.04 33.17 -24.64
CA GLU A 590 2.59 34.19 -23.68
C GLU A 590 2.38 33.55 -22.30
N ASP A 591 3.16 33.96 -21.30
CA ASP A 591 3.03 33.55 -19.89
C ASP A 591 1.70 34.09 -19.32
N PHE A 592 0.64 33.31 -19.52
CA PHE A 592 -0.74 33.65 -19.16
C PHE A 592 -0.99 33.44 -17.67
N ASN A 593 -0.35 32.43 -17.09
CA ASN A 593 -0.57 32.03 -15.71
C ASN A 593 0.33 32.79 -14.69
N GLY A 594 1.50 33.25 -15.14
CA GLY A 594 2.42 34.11 -14.39
C GLY A 594 3.41 33.36 -13.50
N ASN A 595 3.74 32.09 -13.80
CA ASN A 595 4.62 31.25 -12.99
C ASN A 595 6.12 31.44 -13.31
N GLY A 596 6.49 31.90 -14.50
CA GLY A 596 7.88 32.03 -14.96
C GLY A 596 8.53 30.73 -15.46
N LEU A 597 7.71 29.73 -15.80
CA LEU A 597 8.08 28.52 -16.55
C LEU A 597 7.53 28.64 -17.99
N LEU A 598 7.67 27.58 -18.79
CA LEU A 598 7.00 27.43 -20.08
C LEU A 598 6.12 26.19 -19.98
N ASP A 599 4.80 26.38 -19.99
CA ASP A 599 3.81 25.31 -20.00
C ASP A 599 3.28 25.07 -21.43
N ASP A 600 2.92 23.81 -21.76
CA ASP A 600 2.56 23.40 -23.14
C ASP A 600 1.35 24.17 -23.71
N ASP A 601 0.41 24.62 -22.86
CA ASP A 601 -0.78 25.38 -23.27
C ASP A 601 -0.54 26.88 -23.48
N GLU A 602 0.67 27.37 -23.17
CA GLU A 602 1.07 28.77 -23.39
C GLU A 602 1.77 29.00 -24.75
N ILE A 603 2.12 27.92 -25.46
CA ILE A 603 2.75 27.96 -26.79
C ILE A 603 1.74 28.43 -27.84
N LEU A 604 2.08 29.52 -28.55
CA LEU A 604 1.25 30.16 -29.56
C LEU A 604 1.62 29.76 -30.99
N ASP A 605 2.91 29.50 -31.24
CA ASP A 605 3.43 29.03 -32.53
C ASP A 605 4.84 28.43 -32.33
N ALA A 606 5.12 27.29 -32.97
CA ALA A 606 6.39 26.56 -32.87
C ALA A 606 6.64 25.74 -34.15
N PRO A 607 7.33 26.30 -35.15
CA PRO A 607 7.75 25.58 -36.34
C PRO A 607 9.10 24.87 -36.13
N PHE A 608 9.22 23.68 -36.73
CA PHE A 608 10.38 22.78 -36.61
C PHE A 608 10.84 22.32 -38.01
N ASN A 609 11.77 23.02 -38.69
CA ASN A 609 12.26 22.64 -40.04
C ASN A 609 13.69 22.07 -40.04
N GLU A 610 13.77 20.72 -40.03
CA GLU A 610 15.00 19.90 -40.06
C GLU A 610 16.29 20.56 -40.63
N GLY A 611 17.25 20.81 -39.76
CA GLY A 611 18.69 20.69 -40.00
C GLY A 611 19.49 21.99 -40.09
N SER A 612 19.10 22.89 -41.00
CA SER A 612 19.70 24.24 -41.15
C SER A 612 18.96 25.13 -42.16
N ASP A 613 17.66 24.91 -42.37
CA ASP A 613 16.84 25.86 -43.12
C ASP A 613 16.47 27.03 -42.18
N SER A 614 15.31 27.69 -42.33
CA SER A 614 15.01 28.92 -41.58
C SER A 614 13.55 28.98 -41.13
N GLU A 615 13.35 29.18 -39.83
CA GLU A 615 12.03 29.29 -39.23
C GLU A 615 11.36 30.64 -39.53
N GLU A 616 10.06 30.64 -39.79
CA GLU A 616 9.22 31.84 -39.94
C GLU A 616 7.87 31.69 -39.21
N ILE A 617 7.63 32.51 -38.18
CA ILE A 617 6.36 32.59 -37.44
C ILE A 617 5.59 33.85 -37.90
N ASN A 618 4.29 33.71 -38.21
CA ASN A 618 3.47 34.81 -38.74
C ASN A 618 2.05 34.79 -38.14
N GLN A 619 1.83 35.55 -37.06
CA GLN A 619 0.62 35.49 -36.22
C GLN A 619 -0.05 36.85 -36.05
N ILE A 620 -1.38 36.89 -35.82
CA ILE A 620 -2.08 38.12 -35.39
C ILE A 620 -2.28 38.07 -33.88
N LEU A 621 -1.38 38.74 -33.15
CA LEU A 621 -1.42 38.82 -31.70
C LEU A 621 -2.26 40.01 -31.22
N PHE A 622 -2.77 39.92 -30.00
CA PHE A 622 -3.44 41.03 -29.32
C PHE A 622 -2.41 41.99 -28.69
N ALA A 623 -2.87 42.93 -27.85
CA ALA A 623 -1.97 43.80 -27.09
C ALA A 623 -1.63 43.12 -25.76
N GLY A 624 -0.43 42.58 -25.66
CA GLY A 624 0.10 41.77 -24.56
C GLY A 624 1.63 41.81 -24.48
N ASP A 625 2.20 41.00 -23.59
CA ASP A 625 3.64 40.76 -23.45
C ASP A 625 3.93 39.31 -23.89
N TYR A 626 5.00 39.07 -24.66
CA TYR A 626 5.23 37.83 -25.40
C TYR A 626 6.70 37.41 -25.34
N PHE A 627 6.96 36.11 -25.28
CA PHE A 627 8.30 35.53 -25.21
C PHE A 627 8.68 34.79 -26.50
N VAL A 628 9.99 34.59 -26.69
CA VAL A 628 10.56 33.71 -27.72
C VAL A 628 11.68 32.88 -27.11
N LEU A 629 11.67 31.57 -27.38
CA LEU A 629 12.77 30.64 -27.09
C LEU A 629 13.44 30.21 -28.40
N VAL A 630 14.76 30.11 -28.42
CA VAL A 630 15.55 29.36 -29.41
C VAL A 630 16.29 28.24 -28.68
N GLU A 631 16.19 27.00 -29.17
CA GLU A 631 16.77 25.82 -28.50
C GLU A 631 17.67 24.98 -29.43
N GLN A 632 18.62 24.24 -28.86
CA GLN A 632 19.50 23.34 -29.62
C GLN A 632 18.85 21.98 -29.89
N PHE A 633 18.65 21.62 -31.16
CA PHE A 633 18.12 20.31 -31.53
C PHE A 633 19.21 19.30 -31.94
N GLU A 634 20.06 19.62 -32.92
CA GLU A 634 21.21 18.77 -33.34
C GLU A 634 22.46 19.60 -33.66
N GLY A 635 23.39 19.67 -32.71
CA GLY A 635 24.77 20.17 -32.93
C GLY A 635 24.97 21.69 -32.81
N ASN A 636 26.22 22.13 -32.64
CA ASN A 636 26.55 23.51 -32.29
C ASN A 636 26.22 24.49 -33.43
N THR A 637 25.28 25.41 -33.22
CA THR A 637 24.82 26.35 -34.27
C THR A 637 24.98 27.81 -33.88
N ASN A 638 24.77 28.74 -34.83
CA ASN A 638 24.84 30.19 -34.62
C ASN A 638 23.68 30.79 -35.44
N TYR A 639 22.94 31.75 -34.91
CA TYR A 639 21.68 32.22 -35.53
C TYR A 639 21.59 33.75 -35.64
N ASP A 640 20.64 34.22 -36.45
CA ASP A 640 20.23 35.62 -36.64
C ASP A 640 18.68 35.70 -36.45
N LEU A 641 18.19 36.04 -35.24
CA LEU A 641 16.76 36.14 -34.91
C LEU A 641 16.20 37.54 -35.24
N SER A 642 15.04 37.62 -35.90
CA SER A 642 14.37 38.88 -36.28
C SER A 642 12.87 38.93 -35.95
N LEU A 643 12.34 40.10 -35.57
CA LEU A 643 10.92 40.32 -35.24
C LEU A 643 10.40 41.66 -35.80
N GLU A 644 9.16 41.73 -36.30
CA GLU A 644 8.44 42.93 -36.79
C GLU A 644 6.91 42.79 -36.60
N ALA A 645 6.17 43.85 -36.23
CA ALA A 645 4.71 43.77 -35.99
C ALA A 645 3.90 44.93 -36.64
N VAL A 646 2.66 44.66 -37.11
CA VAL A 646 1.85 45.60 -37.92
C VAL A 646 0.34 45.62 -37.55
N PRO A 647 -0.25 46.75 -37.09
CA PRO A 647 -1.66 46.80 -36.65
C PRO A 647 -2.76 46.64 -37.74
N VAL A 648 -3.87 45.95 -37.39
CA VAL A 648 -4.95 45.52 -38.31
C VAL A 648 -6.36 46.11 -38.03
N THR A 649 -7.40 45.82 -38.86
CA THR A 649 -8.80 46.31 -38.65
C THR A 649 -9.93 45.39 -39.19
N VAL A 650 -11.02 45.27 -38.41
CA VAL A 650 -12.11 44.26 -38.52
C VAL A 650 -13.33 44.69 -39.37
N ARG A 651 -14.16 43.72 -39.80
CA ARG A 651 -15.38 43.85 -40.64
C ARG A 651 -16.69 43.44 -39.89
N PRO A 652 -17.89 43.44 -40.53
CA PRO A 652 -19.14 43.04 -39.89
C PRO A 652 -19.82 41.79 -40.48
N ASP A 653 -19.82 40.72 -39.69
CA ASP A 653 -20.71 39.54 -39.64
C ASP A 653 -22.16 39.77 -40.11
N ASN A 654 -22.75 38.75 -40.77
CA ASN A 654 -24.21 38.64 -40.95
C ASN A 654 -24.80 37.21 -40.80
N ALA A 655 -24.06 36.15 -40.41
CA ALA A 655 -24.65 34.84 -40.07
C ALA A 655 -24.61 34.51 -38.57
N GLY A 656 -23.59 35.01 -37.86
CA GLY A 656 -23.40 34.88 -36.43
C GLY A 656 -22.46 33.73 -36.10
N ASN A 657 -21.34 34.03 -35.45
CA ASN A 657 -20.24 33.10 -35.16
C ASN A 657 -20.55 32.07 -34.05
N THR A 658 -21.80 31.97 -33.60
CA THR A 658 -22.27 31.01 -32.59
C THR A 658 -23.69 30.54 -32.87
N ILE A 659 -24.03 29.39 -32.32
CA ILE A 659 -25.33 28.71 -32.41
C ILE A 659 -26.46 29.60 -31.90
N ALA A 660 -26.25 30.28 -30.77
CA ALA A 660 -27.19 31.23 -30.18
C ALA A 660 -27.42 32.49 -31.04
N THR A 661 -26.47 32.84 -31.92
CA THR A 661 -26.59 33.90 -32.92
C THR A 661 -27.05 33.40 -34.30
N ALA A 662 -27.06 32.09 -34.52
CA ALA A 662 -27.07 31.47 -35.84
C ALA A 662 -28.23 31.89 -36.73
N ARG A 663 -27.91 32.01 -38.02
CA ARG A 663 -28.82 32.43 -39.07
C ARG A 663 -29.84 31.35 -39.40
N ASN A 664 -31.01 31.44 -38.75
CA ASN A 664 -32.15 30.59 -39.05
C ASN A 664 -32.65 30.82 -40.50
N ILE A 665 -32.48 29.82 -41.35
CA ILE A 665 -32.91 29.78 -42.75
C ILE A 665 -34.22 29.00 -42.96
N GLY A 666 -34.75 28.41 -41.88
CA GLY A 666 -36.05 27.72 -41.82
C GLY A 666 -36.04 26.31 -42.42
N THR A 667 -37.22 25.69 -42.46
CA THR A 667 -37.43 24.34 -42.99
C THR A 667 -37.15 24.29 -44.49
N LEU A 668 -36.29 23.37 -44.94
CA LEU A 668 -35.93 23.27 -46.36
C LEU A 668 -37.03 22.57 -47.17
N SER A 669 -37.37 23.15 -48.34
CA SER A 669 -38.34 22.57 -49.28
C SER A 669 -38.13 22.96 -50.75
N GLU A 670 -37.23 23.90 -51.02
CA GLU A 670 -36.79 24.44 -52.32
C GLU A 670 -35.36 24.99 -52.09
N PRO A 671 -34.48 25.06 -53.10
CA PRO A 671 -33.09 25.53 -52.92
C PRO A 671 -32.97 26.97 -52.38
N GLN A 672 -32.01 27.19 -51.47
CA GLN A 672 -31.67 28.51 -50.93
C GLN A 672 -30.18 28.82 -51.13
N THR A 673 -29.82 30.12 -51.20
CA THR A 673 -28.43 30.58 -51.32
C THR A 673 -28.19 31.84 -50.47
N PHE A 674 -27.07 31.85 -49.74
CA PHE A 674 -26.57 32.91 -48.86
C PHE A 674 -25.16 33.34 -49.28
N ASN A 675 -24.69 34.51 -48.85
CA ASN A 675 -23.38 35.09 -49.23
C ASN A 675 -22.86 35.88 -48.02
N ASP A 676 -21.72 35.52 -47.43
CA ASP A 676 -21.06 36.24 -46.33
C ASP A 676 -19.51 36.04 -46.39
N PHE A 677 -18.78 36.10 -45.28
CA PHE A 677 -17.32 36.23 -45.23
C PHE A 677 -16.75 35.55 -43.97
N VAL A 678 -15.69 34.75 -44.13
CA VAL A 678 -14.88 34.26 -43.00
C VAL A 678 -13.40 34.66 -43.16
N GLY A 679 -12.68 34.80 -42.04
CA GLY A 679 -11.30 35.26 -42.00
C GLY A 679 -10.83 35.58 -40.58
N ASN A 680 -9.57 36.03 -40.41
CA ASN A 680 -8.90 36.20 -39.10
C ASN A 680 -9.57 37.17 -38.10
N ALA A 681 -10.69 37.77 -38.48
CA ALA A 681 -11.46 38.72 -37.67
C ALA A 681 -12.97 38.41 -37.66
N ASP A 682 -13.36 37.24 -38.20
CA ASP A 682 -14.72 36.74 -38.42
C ASP A 682 -14.57 35.23 -38.73
N GLN A 683 -14.13 34.41 -37.77
CA GLN A 683 -13.57 33.08 -38.05
C GLN A 683 -14.61 32.03 -38.50
N SER A 684 -15.84 32.12 -37.97
CA SER A 684 -16.90 31.14 -38.17
C SER A 684 -18.24 31.82 -38.49
N ASP A 685 -19.07 31.22 -39.36
CA ASP A 685 -20.40 31.70 -39.75
C ASP A 685 -21.44 30.57 -39.59
N VAL A 686 -22.40 30.69 -38.66
CA VAL A 686 -23.34 29.60 -38.32
C VAL A 686 -24.75 29.82 -38.91
N TYR A 687 -25.31 28.79 -39.53
CA TYR A 687 -26.66 28.74 -40.10
C TYR A 687 -27.50 27.63 -39.45
N ARG A 688 -28.84 27.77 -39.43
CA ARG A 688 -29.76 26.76 -38.86
C ARG A 688 -30.97 26.46 -39.76
N PHE A 689 -31.26 25.19 -40.01
CA PHE A 689 -32.44 24.71 -40.76
C PHE A 689 -33.21 23.59 -40.02
N SER A 690 -34.24 23.03 -40.67
CA SER A 690 -34.96 21.83 -40.20
C SER A 690 -35.52 21.02 -41.38
N LEU A 691 -35.87 19.75 -41.14
CA LEU A 691 -36.48 18.85 -42.12
C LEU A 691 -37.78 18.20 -41.59
N ASP A 692 -38.82 18.15 -42.41
CA ASP A 692 -40.13 17.55 -42.05
C ASP A 692 -40.16 16.01 -42.22
N THR A 693 -39.19 15.44 -42.94
CA THR A 693 -39.11 14.02 -43.37
C THR A 693 -37.69 13.66 -43.80
N ILE A 694 -37.29 12.39 -43.69
CA ILE A 694 -36.03 11.84 -44.26
C ILE A 694 -35.84 12.31 -45.71
N SER A 695 -34.68 12.91 -46.02
CA SER A 695 -34.43 13.60 -47.28
C SER A 695 -33.00 13.42 -47.79
N ASP A 696 -32.86 13.27 -49.10
CA ASP A 696 -31.58 13.47 -49.79
C ASP A 696 -31.23 14.97 -49.70
N PHE A 697 -30.28 15.34 -48.86
CA PHE A 697 -29.76 16.69 -48.66
C PHE A 697 -28.56 16.96 -49.56
N SER A 698 -28.42 18.21 -49.99
CA SER A 698 -27.17 18.67 -50.59
C SER A 698 -26.82 20.11 -50.19
N LEU A 699 -25.55 20.31 -49.91
CA LEU A 699 -24.92 21.60 -49.64
C LEU A 699 -23.80 21.84 -50.65
N ARG A 700 -23.62 23.10 -51.03
CA ARG A 700 -22.48 23.56 -51.81
C ARG A 700 -22.01 24.94 -51.35
N LEU A 701 -20.77 25.06 -50.92
CA LEU A 701 -20.08 26.34 -50.70
C LEU A 701 -19.31 26.71 -51.98
N ASP A 702 -19.47 27.91 -52.53
CA ASP A 702 -18.55 28.38 -53.58
C ASP A 702 -18.28 29.90 -53.54
N GLY A 703 -17.46 30.39 -54.47
CA GLY A 703 -17.16 31.83 -54.58
C GLY A 703 -15.95 32.32 -53.79
N LEU A 704 -15.22 31.42 -53.13
CA LEU A 704 -13.96 31.64 -52.41
C LEU A 704 -12.93 32.45 -53.21
N SER A 705 -11.97 33.03 -52.49
CA SER A 705 -10.88 33.86 -53.03
C SER A 705 -9.88 33.01 -53.83
N ALA A 706 -8.72 33.54 -54.24
CA ALA A 706 -7.72 32.78 -55.01
C ALA A 706 -6.49 32.39 -54.17
N ASP A 707 -6.62 32.62 -52.87
CA ASP A 707 -5.59 32.91 -51.87
C ASP A 707 -6.19 32.85 -50.45
N ALA A 708 -7.33 32.16 -50.29
CA ALA A 708 -7.99 31.92 -49.01
C ALA A 708 -9.12 30.86 -49.14
N ASP A 709 -9.23 30.02 -48.12
CA ASP A 709 -9.96 28.75 -48.04
C ASP A 709 -10.94 28.72 -46.84
N ALA A 710 -11.96 27.86 -46.89
CA ALA A 710 -12.96 27.75 -45.82
C ALA A 710 -13.73 26.42 -45.84
N ASP A 711 -13.70 25.72 -44.70
CA ASP A 711 -14.31 24.41 -44.49
C ASP A 711 -15.81 24.51 -44.17
N VAL A 712 -16.50 23.36 -44.21
CA VAL A 712 -17.92 23.29 -43.85
C VAL A 712 -18.25 22.07 -42.98
N SER A 713 -18.83 22.33 -41.82
CA SER A 713 -19.42 21.33 -40.91
C SER A 713 -20.94 21.32 -41.04
N LEU A 714 -21.54 20.12 -40.99
CA LEU A 714 -22.98 19.85 -40.96
C LEU A 714 -23.32 19.05 -39.70
N ILE A 715 -24.26 19.53 -38.89
CA ILE A 715 -24.50 19.07 -37.51
C ILE A 715 -26.01 18.86 -37.27
N GLU A 716 -26.42 17.82 -36.54
CA GLU A 716 -27.82 17.54 -36.18
C GLU A 716 -28.11 17.87 -34.71
N ASP A 717 -29.00 18.83 -34.45
CA ASP A 717 -29.53 19.24 -33.12
C ASP A 717 -30.51 18.14 -32.64
N ALA A 718 -29.93 16.99 -32.29
CA ALA A 718 -30.56 15.69 -32.08
C ALA A 718 -31.20 15.63 -30.70
N ASN A 719 -30.46 16.02 -29.65
CA ASN A 719 -31.00 16.10 -28.29
C ASN A 719 -31.95 17.32 -28.11
N ASN A 720 -31.95 18.25 -29.08
CA ASN A 720 -32.76 19.48 -29.14
C ASN A 720 -32.44 20.51 -28.02
N ASN A 721 -31.21 20.51 -27.49
CA ASN A 721 -30.71 21.54 -26.57
C ASN A 721 -30.52 22.91 -27.27
N GLY A 722 -30.16 22.92 -28.56
CA GLY A 722 -29.76 24.09 -29.32
C GLY A 722 -28.34 24.57 -29.05
N GLU A 723 -27.44 23.66 -28.66
CA GLU A 723 -26.01 23.84 -28.49
C GLU A 723 -25.27 23.06 -29.62
N MET A 724 -24.00 22.66 -29.48
CA MET A 724 -23.28 21.81 -30.45
C MET A 724 -22.43 20.85 -29.65
N ASP A 725 -22.88 19.61 -29.58
CA ASP A 725 -22.17 18.55 -28.89
C ASP A 725 -21.29 17.79 -29.91
N THR A 726 -20.17 17.22 -29.49
CA THR A 726 -19.16 16.65 -30.40
C THR A 726 -19.69 15.46 -31.21
N GLU A 727 -20.60 14.70 -30.61
CA GLU A 727 -21.30 13.58 -31.23
C GLU A 727 -22.32 14.00 -32.32
N GLU A 728 -22.72 15.28 -32.37
CA GLU A 728 -23.75 15.76 -33.31
C GLU A 728 -23.21 16.07 -34.73
N LEU A 729 -21.91 15.89 -34.99
CA LEU A 729 -21.27 16.16 -36.30
C LEU A 729 -21.62 15.10 -37.36
N VAL A 730 -22.56 15.44 -38.25
CA VAL A 730 -23.01 14.57 -39.34
C VAL A 730 -22.01 14.49 -40.49
N TYR A 731 -21.35 15.60 -40.85
CA TYR A 731 -20.35 15.62 -41.93
C TYR A 731 -19.44 16.85 -41.89
N TYR A 732 -18.24 16.71 -42.46
CA TYR A 732 -17.22 17.75 -42.60
C TYR A 732 -16.61 17.73 -44.02
N SER A 733 -16.15 18.88 -44.53
CA SER A 733 -15.64 19.03 -45.91
C SER A 733 -14.54 20.10 -45.99
N ASP A 734 -13.39 19.71 -46.55
CA ASP A 734 -12.07 20.36 -46.46
C ASP A 734 -11.30 20.47 -47.80
N ASN A 735 -11.95 20.85 -48.91
CA ASN A 735 -11.40 20.70 -50.27
C ASN A 735 -10.31 21.73 -50.70
N THR A 736 -9.34 22.02 -49.84
CA THR A 736 -8.04 22.69 -50.11
C THR A 736 -7.98 23.82 -51.17
N GLY A 737 -7.82 25.04 -50.67
CA GLY A 737 -7.46 26.26 -51.38
C GLY A 737 -8.65 27.11 -51.83
N ASN A 738 -9.27 26.74 -52.95
CA ASN A 738 -10.48 27.43 -53.44
C ASN A 738 -11.38 26.57 -54.31
N ASN A 739 -11.37 25.26 -54.07
CA ASN A 739 -12.40 24.40 -54.62
C ASN A 739 -13.73 24.68 -53.88
N PRO A 740 -14.85 24.11 -54.36
CA PRO A 740 -16.13 24.24 -53.67
C PRO A 740 -16.35 23.07 -52.72
N GLU A 741 -16.69 23.34 -51.46
CA GLU A 741 -17.20 22.31 -50.55
C GLU A 741 -18.54 21.80 -51.05
N GLU A 742 -18.69 20.48 -51.14
CA GLU A 742 -19.91 19.80 -51.60
C GLU A 742 -20.22 18.63 -50.66
N ILE A 743 -21.35 18.71 -49.95
CA ILE A 743 -21.86 17.64 -49.07
C ILE A 743 -23.15 17.11 -49.70
N GLU A 744 -23.20 15.81 -50.03
CA GLU A 744 -24.42 15.09 -50.39
C GLU A 744 -24.67 14.04 -49.32
N GLN A 745 -25.79 14.11 -48.58
CA GLN A 745 -26.07 13.26 -47.42
C GLN A 745 -27.54 12.85 -47.32
N VAL A 746 -27.84 11.77 -46.59
CA VAL A 746 -29.21 11.36 -46.27
C VAL A 746 -29.53 11.83 -44.85
N LEU A 747 -30.33 12.87 -44.72
CA LEU A 747 -30.67 13.45 -43.42
C LEU A 747 -32.04 12.99 -42.94
N GLN A 748 -32.17 12.77 -41.63
CA GLN A 748 -33.40 12.43 -40.94
C GLN A 748 -34.35 13.65 -40.82
N SER A 749 -35.44 13.52 -40.06
CA SER A 749 -36.37 14.63 -39.81
C SER A 749 -36.02 15.41 -38.54
N GLY A 750 -34.87 16.09 -38.56
CA GLY A 750 -34.31 16.83 -37.42
C GLY A 750 -34.29 18.36 -37.53
N ASN A 751 -33.64 18.98 -36.55
CA ASN A 751 -33.08 20.34 -36.63
C ASN A 751 -31.60 20.20 -37.02
N TYR A 752 -31.07 21.12 -37.81
CA TYR A 752 -29.69 21.02 -38.29
C TYR A 752 -28.99 22.38 -38.28
N PHE A 753 -27.69 22.36 -38.04
CA PHE A 753 -26.78 23.48 -38.18
C PHE A 753 -25.79 23.26 -39.31
N ILE A 754 -25.28 24.37 -39.86
CA ILE A 754 -24.16 24.40 -40.79
C ILE A 754 -23.20 25.45 -40.25
N VAL A 755 -21.94 25.07 -40.03
CA VAL A 755 -20.85 26.00 -39.73
C VAL A 755 -20.00 26.14 -40.98
N VAL A 756 -19.63 27.37 -41.31
CA VAL A 756 -18.58 27.67 -42.30
C VAL A 756 -17.42 28.28 -41.52
N ASP A 757 -16.26 27.64 -41.56
CA ASP A 757 -15.08 28.01 -40.76
C ASP A 757 -13.92 28.48 -41.66
N GLN A 758 -13.05 29.32 -41.12
CA GLN A 758 -11.85 29.76 -41.81
C GLN A 758 -10.75 28.69 -41.74
N PHE A 759 -10.33 28.15 -42.88
CA PHE A 759 -9.15 27.28 -42.95
C PHE A 759 -7.86 28.09 -43.21
N GLU A 760 -7.80 28.82 -44.32
CA GLU A 760 -6.62 29.64 -44.69
C GLU A 760 -7.08 31.05 -45.12
N GLY A 761 -6.53 32.11 -44.53
CA GLY A 761 -6.68 33.47 -45.05
C GLY A 761 -8.12 34.05 -45.07
N ASN A 762 -8.32 35.20 -45.72
CA ASN A 762 -9.57 35.98 -45.61
C ASN A 762 -10.45 35.84 -46.86
N THR A 763 -11.61 35.16 -46.76
CA THR A 763 -12.39 34.72 -47.91
C THR A 763 -13.87 35.14 -47.89
N ASN A 764 -14.51 35.21 -49.06
CA ASN A 764 -15.94 35.51 -49.19
C ASN A 764 -16.59 34.29 -49.86
N TYR A 765 -17.75 33.85 -49.41
CA TYR A 765 -18.36 32.62 -49.90
C TYR A 765 -19.84 32.81 -50.29
N ALA A 766 -20.41 31.78 -50.91
CA ALA A 766 -21.78 31.67 -51.34
C ALA A 766 -22.35 30.26 -51.04
N LEU A 767 -22.85 30.08 -49.81
CA LEU A 767 -23.46 28.83 -49.34
C LEU A 767 -24.81 28.59 -50.05
N THR A 768 -24.98 27.41 -50.66
CA THR A 768 -26.24 26.95 -51.28
C THR A 768 -26.67 25.63 -50.66
N VAL A 769 -27.97 25.46 -50.38
CA VAL A 769 -28.55 24.24 -49.78
C VAL A 769 -29.87 23.81 -50.44
N GLU A 770 -30.09 22.50 -50.57
CA GLU A 770 -31.29 21.83 -51.09
C GLU A 770 -31.60 20.55 -50.30
N ALA A 771 -32.86 20.12 -50.24
CA ALA A 771 -33.27 18.85 -49.63
C ALA A 771 -34.48 18.24 -50.35
N THR A 772 -34.44 16.93 -50.60
CA THR A 772 -35.47 16.18 -51.35
C THR A 772 -35.98 14.96 -50.56
N PRO A 773 -37.25 14.96 -50.10
CA PRO A 773 -37.80 13.84 -49.32
C PRO A 773 -37.77 12.47 -50.03
N ARG A 774 -37.24 11.46 -49.33
CA ARG A 774 -37.30 10.04 -49.74
C ARG A 774 -38.74 9.50 -49.61
N THR A 775 -39.06 8.42 -50.33
CA THR A 775 -40.45 7.90 -50.43
C THR A 775 -40.64 6.39 -50.18
N GLU A 776 -39.55 5.63 -50.11
CA GLU A 776 -39.52 4.24 -49.65
C GLU A 776 -38.35 4.16 -48.67
N VAL A 777 -38.57 3.54 -47.51
CA VAL A 777 -37.69 3.48 -46.33
C VAL A 777 -37.76 2.02 -45.84
N PRO A 778 -36.66 1.39 -45.39
CA PRO A 778 -36.70 0.10 -44.70
C PRO A 778 -37.61 0.14 -43.45
N PRO A 779 -38.01 -1.02 -42.91
CA PRO A 779 -38.65 -1.09 -41.61
C PRO A 779 -37.60 -1.39 -40.52
N ASP A 780 -37.22 -0.39 -39.73
CA ASP A 780 -36.57 -0.65 -38.44
C ASP A 780 -37.52 -1.50 -37.56
N GLU A 781 -36.96 -2.49 -36.86
CA GLU A 781 -37.55 -3.02 -35.63
C GLU A 781 -36.58 -2.94 -34.42
N ALA A 782 -35.43 -2.26 -34.55
CA ALA A 782 -34.48 -1.90 -33.49
C ALA A 782 -34.10 -0.41 -33.60
N GLY A 783 -33.84 0.25 -32.47
CA GLY A 783 -33.73 1.70 -32.40
C GLY A 783 -32.29 2.19 -32.25
N ASN A 784 -31.95 3.27 -32.97
CA ASN A 784 -30.61 3.88 -33.08
C ASN A 784 -30.24 4.79 -31.87
N THR A 785 -30.70 4.46 -30.65
CA THR A 785 -30.30 5.11 -29.37
C THR A 785 -30.60 4.16 -28.20
N LEU A 786 -29.90 4.26 -27.07
CA LEU A 786 -30.19 3.44 -25.88
C LEU A 786 -31.64 3.63 -25.37
N ALA A 787 -32.19 4.82 -25.55
CA ALA A 787 -33.58 5.17 -25.19
C ALA A 787 -34.64 4.56 -26.13
N THR A 788 -34.29 4.29 -27.40
CA THR A 788 -35.15 3.61 -28.39
C THR A 788 -34.84 2.13 -28.58
N ALA A 789 -33.73 1.65 -28.00
CA ALA A 789 -33.19 0.31 -28.15
C ALA A 789 -34.20 -0.83 -27.99
N ARG A 790 -34.02 -1.88 -28.78
CA ARG A 790 -34.89 -3.05 -28.82
C ARG A 790 -34.78 -3.87 -27.53
N ASP A 791 -35.74 -3.67 -26.63
CA ASP A 791 -35.83 -4.42 -25.37
C ASP A 791 -36.12 -5.92 -25.61
N ILE A 792 -35.08 -6.75 -25.42
CA ILE A 792 -35.10 -8.21 -25.45
C ILE A 792 -35.60 -8.77 -24.10
N GLY A 793 -35.42 -8.01 -23.01
CA GLY A 793 -35.60 -8.47 -21.64
C GLY A 793 -34.51 -9.44 -21.18
N THR A 794 -34.84 -10.30 -20.22
CA THR A 794 -33.92 -11.30 -19.66
C THR A 794 -33.61 -12.42 -20.66
N LEU A 795 -32.33 -12.67 -20.94
CA LEU A 795 -31.86 -13.65 -21.91
C LEU A 795 -31.84 -15.08 -21.33
N GLU A 796 -33.00 -15.75 -21.32
CA GLU A 796 -33.17 -17.12 -20.75
C GLU A 796 -33.00 -18.29 -21.77
N GLU A 797 -33.15 -18.04 -23.07
CA GLU A 797 -33.00 -19.03 -24.15
C GLU A 797 -32.34 -18.37 -25.39
N THR A 798 -31.75 -19.15 -26.31
CA THR A 798 -31.18 -18.62 -27.56
C THR A 798 -32.23 -17.85 -28.38
N VAL A 799 -31.96 -16.58 -28.69
CA VAL A 799 -32.84 -15.70 -29.50
C VAL A 799 -32.19 -15.33 -30.83
N THR A 800 -33.00 -15.01 -31.83
CA THR A 800 -32.54 -14.48 -33.13
C THR A 800 -33.47 -13.37 -33.62
N PHE A 801 -32.88 -12.22 -33.93
CA PHE A 801 -33.52 -11.07 -34.57
C PHE A 801 -33.04 -10.92 -36.02
N ASN A 802 -33.72 -10.10 -36.83
CA ASN A 802 -33.32 -9.80 -38.21
C ASN A 802 -33.78 -8.36 -38.47
N ASP A 803 -32.82 -7.47 -38.75
CA ASP A 803 -33.04 -6.06 -39.12
C ASP A 803 -32.04 -5.70 -40.25
N PHE A 804 -31.71 -4.42 -40.41
CA PHE A 804 -31.00 -3.87 -41.56
C PHE A 804 -30.17 -2.65 -41.15
N VAL A 805 -28.88 -2.64 -41.47
CA VAL A 805 -28.04 -1.42 -41.43
C VAL A 805 -27.69 -0.95 -42.84
N GLY A 806 -27.65 0.37 -43.09
CA GLY A 806 -27.42 0.97 -44.40
C GLY A 806 -27.68 2.49 -44.47
N ASP A 807 -27.78 3.05 -45.69
CA ASP A 807 -27.80 4.51 -45.97
C ASP A 807 -29.00 5.34 -45.43
N VAL A 808 -29.84 4.72 -44.59
CA VAL A 808 -31.07 5.28 -43.98
C VAL A 808 -31.17 4.95 -42.49
N ASP A 809 -30.42 3.96 -42.03
CA ASP A 809 -30.59 3.22 -40.78
C ASP A 809 -29.18 2.70 -40.43
N TRP A 810 -28.32 3.55 -39.89
CA TRP A 810 -26.86 3.30 -39.87
C TRP A 810 -26.40 2.48 -38.65
N GLU A 811 -27.27 2.35 -37.64
CA GLU A 811 -27.00 1.71 -36.36
C GLU A 811 -28.29 1.07 -35.78
N ASP A 812 -28.22 -0.17 -35.31
CA ASP A 812 -29.33 -0.86 -34.62
C ASP A 812 -28.91 -1.19 -33.17
N ILE A 813 -29.57 -0.60 -32.15
CA ILE A 813 -29.33 -0.92 -30.73
C ILE A 813 -30.38 -1.88 -30.17
N TYR A 814 -29.90 -2.91 -29.46
CA TYR A 814 -30.68 -3.85 -28.67
C TYR A 814 -30.30 -3.74 -27.19
N ARG A 815 -31.26 -3.95 -26.28
CA ARG A 815 -31.02 -3.99 -24.82
C ARG A 815 -31.46 -5.34 -24.25
N PHE A 816 -30.61 -5.98 -23.45
CA PHE A 816 -30.91 -7.26 -22.81
C PHE A 816 -30.45 -7.29 -21.36
N ASN A 817 -30.94 -8.26 -20.57
CA ASN A 817 -30.54 -8.45 -19.18
C ASN A 817 -30.00 -9.87 -18.95
N LEU A 818 -28.93 -9.99 -18.17
CA LEU A 818 -28.46 -11.26 -17.58
C LEU A 818 -28.91 -11.36 -16.12
N ALA A 819 -29.64 -12.42 -15.79
CA ALA A 819 -30.13 -12.65 -14.42
C ALA A 819 -29.07 -13.24 -13.46
N THR A 820 -27.95 -13.71 -14.01
CA THR A 820 -26.81 -14.35 -13.34
C THR A 820 -25.58 -14.20 -14.24
N THR A 821 -24.38 -14.17 -13.66
CA THR A 821 -23.12 -14.27 -14.41
C THR A 821 -23.15 -15.47 -15.37
N SER A 822 -22.77 -15.26 -16.63
CA SER A 822 -23.05 -16.16 -17.74
C SER A 822 -21.91 -16.24 -18.76
N SER A 823 -21.80 -17.39 -19.43
CA SER A 823 -21.08 -17.49 -20.70
C SER A 823 -21.99 -16.96 -21.80
N PHE A 824 -21.70 -15.78 -22.33
CA PHE A 824 -22.48 -15.09 -23.35
C PHE A 824 -21.84 -15.26 -24.74
N ASN A 825 -22.66 -15.53 -25.75
CA ASN A 825 -22.24 -15.63 -27.13
C ASN A 825 -23.20 -14.84 -28.03
N LEU A 826 -22.61 -14.05 -28.93
CA LEU A 826 -23.28 -13.29 -29.97
C LEU A 826 -22.79 -13.78 -31.33
N THR A 827 -23.67 -13.76 -32.33
CA THR A 827 -23.29 -13.95 -33.73
C THR A 827 -24.13 -13.07 -34.63
N LEU A 828 -23.49 -12.16 -35.38
CA LEU A 828 -24.12 -11.38 -36.45
C LEU A 828 -23.90 -12.12 -37.78
N GLY A 829 -24.96 -12.65 -38.38
CA GLY A 829 -24.86 -13.46 -39.59
C GLY A 829 -25.77 -13.01 -40.72
N GLY A 830 -25.54 -13.55 -41.92
CA GLY A 830 -26.40 -13.32 -43.08
C GLY A 830 -26.05 -12.09 -43.93
N LEU A 831 -24.98 -11.37 -43.55
CA LEU A 831 -24.49 -10.15 -44.17
C LEU A 831 -24.27 -10.28 -45.69
N THR A 832 -24.43 -9.15 -46.37
CA THR A 832 -24.27 -8.97 -47.83
C THR A 832 -23.35 -7.81 -48.21
N ALA A 833 -23.05 -6.95 -47.25
CA ALA A 833 -21.97 -5.95 -47.23
C ALA A 833 -21.23 -6.09 -45.88
N ASP A 834 -20.54 -5.04 -45.41
CA ASP A 834 -19.81 -5.05 -44.12
C ASP A 834 -20.62 -4.39 -43.01
N ALA A 835 -20.56 -4.94 -41.79
CA ALA A 835 -21.23 -4.40 -40.61
C ALA A 835 -20.47 -4.78 -39.33
N GLY A 836 -20.27 -3.82 -38.42
CA GLY A 836 -19.65 -4.04 -37.11
C GLY A 836 -20.66 -4.47 -36.05
N VAL A 837 -20.17 -5.00 -34.92
CA VAL A 837 -21.00 -5.23 -33.73
C VAL A 837 -20.18 -5.11 -32.44
N TYR A 838 -20.78 -4.57 -31.38
CA TYR A 838 -20.21 -4.60 -30.03
C TYR A 838 -21.26 -4.82 -28.94
N VAL A 839 -20.75 -5.12 -27.74
CA VAL A 839 -21.50 -5.27 -26.49
C VAL A 839 -20.97 -4.21 -25.52
N ALA A 840 -21.87 -3.47 -24.88
CA ALA A 840 -21.54 -2.35 -23.99
C ALA A 840 -22.45 -2.30 -22.76
N ARG A 841 -22.09 -1.48 -21.77
CA ARG A 841 -22.88 -1.20 -20.57
C ARG A 841 -22.86 0.30 -20.27
N ASP A 842 -24.05 0.90 -20.16
CA ASP A 842 -24.29 2.32 -19.80
C ASP A 842 -24.04 2.45 -18.29
N ASP A 843 -22.79 2.76 -17.93
CA ASP A 843 -22.28 2.72 -16.56
C ASP A 843 -22.45 4.06 -15.87
N ASN A 844 -22.22 5.15 -16.60
CA ASN A 844 -22.43 6.50 -16.12
C ASN A 844 -23.93 6.91 -16.07
N SER A 845 -24.81 6.15 -16.75
CA SER A 845 -26.26 6.41 -16.86
C SER A 845 -26.64 7.72 -17.57
N ASP A 846 -25.78 8.24 -18.46
CA ASP A 846 -26.06 9.40 -19.31
C ASP A 846 -26.92 9.05 -20.54
N GLY A 847 -26.91 7.77 -20.96
CA GLY A 847 -27.69 7.24 -22.07
C GLY A 847 -26.96 7.18 -23.43
N GLN A 848 -25.63 7.30 -23.45
CA GLN A 848 -24.74 7.00 -24.58
C GLN A 848 -23.97 5.68 -24.36
N VAL A 849 -22.95 5.41 -25.19
CA VAL A 849 -21.92 4.39 -24.94
C VAL A 849 -20.57 5.00 -25.27
N MET A 850 -19.69 5.12 -24.29
CA MET A 850 -18.32 5.59 -24.45
C MET A 850 -17.35 4.45 -24.79
N LEU A 851 -16.12 4.76 -25.21
CA LEU A 851 -15.14 3.76 -25.65
C LEU A 851 -14.68 2.80 -24.54
N ASP A 852 -14.68 3.28 -23.30
CA ASP A 852 -14.41 2.56 -22.06
C ASP A 852 -15.60 1.70 -21.58
N GLU A 853 -16.81 2.01 -22.02
CA GLU A 853 -18.03 1.24 -21.74
C GLU A 853 -18.23 0.02 -22.69
N ILE A 854 -17.37 -0.13 -23.71
CA ILE A 854 -17.40 -1.25 -24.66
C ILE A 854 -16.73 -2.50 -24.05
N VAL A 855 -17.56 -3.45 -23.62
CA VAL A 855 -17.14 -4.74 -23.07
C VAL A 855 -16.42 -5.62 -24.10
N ALA A 856 -16.87 -5.62 -25.36
CA ALA A 856 -16.19 -6.27 -26.49
C ALA A 856 -16.77 -5.88 -27.86
N SER A 857 -15.95 -5.91 -28.91
CA SER A 857 -16.32 -5.62 -30.30
C SER A 857 -15.87 -6.72 -31.28
N SER A 858 -16.47 -6.74 -32.48
CA SER A 858 -16.10 -7.60 -33.62
C SER A 858 -16.36 -6.86 -34.94
N GLN A 859 -15.37 -6.90 -35.84
CA GLN A 859 -15.46 -6.40 -37.20
C GLN A 859 -14.50 -7.20 -38.11
N GLU A 860 -15.00 -8.27 -38.73
CA GLU A 860 -14.32 -9.03 -39.77
C GLU A 860 -14.51 -8.36 -41.15
N GLY A 861 -14.34 -9.08 -42.27
CA GLY A 861 -14.34 -8.49 -43.61
C GLY A 861 -15.52 -8.89 -44.52
N ILE A 862 -16.10 -7.88 -45.20
CA ILE A 862 -17.18 -7.87 -46.19
C ILE A 862 -17.90 -9.23 -46.38
N GLY A 863 -18.90 -9.47 -45.54
CA GLY A 863 -19.85 -10.57 -45.70
C GLY A 863 -19.39 -11.93 -45.18
N ASP A 864 -18.38 -11.97 -44.30
CA ASP A 864 -18.22 -13.08 -43.35
C ASP A 864 -19.26 -12.94 -42.20
N SER A 865 -18.94 -13.15 -40.92
CA SER A 865 -19.93 -13.08 -39.83
C SER A 865 -19.28 -12.85 -38.46
N GLU A 866 -19.75 -11.82 -37.75
CA GLU A 866 -19.19 -11.39 -36.48
C GLU A 866 -19.53 -12.35 -35.34
N VAL A 867 -18.59 -12.54 -34.42
CA VAL A 867 -18.74 -13.45 -33.27
C VAL A 867 -18.06 -12.86 -32.04
N ILE A 868 -18.85 -12.55 -31.02
CA ILE A 868 -18.35 -12.19 -29.69
C ILE A 868 -18.66 -13.34 -28.73
N SER A 869 -17.64 -13.82 -28.01
CA SER A 869 -17.76 -14.88 -27.01
C SER A 869 -17.13 -14.40 -25.70
N LEU A 870 -17.96 -14.19 -24.68
CA LEU A 870 -17.57 -13.71 -23.35
C LEU A 870 -17.84 -14.80 -22.31
N GLU A 871 -16.84 -15.16 -21.52
CA GLU A 871 -16.97 -16.12 -20.41
C GLU A 871 -16.84 -15.36 -19.09
N GLY A 872 -17.87 -15.41 -18.24
CA GLY A 872 -17.92 -14.66 -16.98
C GLY A 872 -18.61 -13.30 -17.06
N LEU A 873 -19.41 -13.02 -18.10
CA LEU A 873 -20.15 -11.76 -18.20
C LEU A 873 -21.19 -11.67 -17.08
N ASN A 874 -21.09 -10.64 -16.23
CA ASN A 874 -21.85 -10.51 -14.98
C ASN A 874 -23.37 -10.39 -15.16
N ALA A 875 -24.11 -10.52 -14.06
CA ALA A 875 -25.52 -10.15 -14.04
C ALA A 875 -25.66 -8.62 -14.21
N GLY A 876 -26.61 -8.17 -15.02
CA GLY A 876 -26.76 -6.75 -15.36
C GLY A 876 -27.65 -6.52 -16.58
N GLU A 877 -27.92 -5.25 -16.87
CA GLU A 877 -28.44 -4.79 -18.17
C GLU A 877 -27.25 -4.50 -19.09
N TYR A 878 -27.39 -4.78 -20.39
CA TYR A 878 -26.35 -4.62 -21.40
C TYR A 878 -26.96 -4.20 -22.73
N PHE A 879 -26.18 -3.51 -23.54
CA PHE A 879 -26.53 -3.09 -24.89
C PHE A 879 -25.72 -3.87 -25.92
N ILE A 880 -26.31 -4.03 -27.10
CA ILE A 880 -25.64 -4.52 -28.31
C ILE A 880 -25.90 -3.50 -29.40
N VAL A 881 -24.84 -3.00 -30.02
CA VAL A 881 -24.89 -2.06 -31.13
C VAL A 881 -24.40 -2.76 -32.38
N VAL A 882 -25.13 -2.63 -33.50
CA VAL A 882 -24.75 -3.13 -34.83
C VAL A 882 -24.63 -1.93 -35.77
N GLU A 883 -23.51 -1.77 -36.47
CA GLU A 883 -23.20 -0.57 -37.26
C GLU A 883 -22.92 -0.87 -38.74
N GLU A 884 -23.24 0.08 -39.62
CA GLU A 884 -22.90 0.09 -41.05
C GLU A 884 -21.38 0.29 -41.25
N ALA A 885 -20.70 -0.63 -41.95
CA ALA A 885 -19.24 -0.56 -42.16
C ALA A 885 -18.77 -0.76 -43.63
N GLY A 886 -19.68 -0.91 -44.59
CA GLY A 886 -19.36 -1.18 -46.00
C GLY A 886 -20.55 -1.25 -46.97
N GLY A 887 -21.73 -0.80 -46.56
CA GLY A 887 -22.94 -0.60 -47.35
C GLY A 887 -24.18 -1.34 -46.81
N ASP A 888 -25.35 -0.98 -47.36
CA ASP A 888 -26.66 -1.60 -47.11
C ASP A 888 -26.63 -3.14 -46.94
N THR A 889 -27.04 -3.65 -45.78
CA THR A 889 -27.19 -5.10 -45.55
C THR A 889 -28.31 -5.50 -44.60
N ASP A 890 -29.13 -6.47 -45.04
CA ASP A 890 -29.93 -7.31 -44.12
C ASP A 890 -28.97 -8.09 -43.19
N TYR A 891 -29.37 -8.35 -41.94
CA TYR A 891 -28.63 -9.25 -41.04
C TYR A 891 -29.54 -10.15 -40.18
N ALA A 892 -28.94 -11.07 -39.42
CA ALA A 892 -29.58 -11.90 -38.42
C ALA A 892 -28.71 -12.03 -37.15
N LEU A 893 -29.02 -11.22 -36.14
CA LEU A 893 -28.35 -11.21 -34.84
C LEU A 893 -28.85 -12.38 -33.98
N THR A 894 -27.96 -13.26 -33.53
CA THR A 894 -28.27 -14.41 -32.65
C THR A 894 -27.53 -14.28 -31.34
N LEU A 895 -28.23 -14.45 -30.21
CA LEU A 895 -27.69 -14.34 -28.86
C LEU A 895 -27.96 -15.60 -28.04
N GLU A 896 -26.97 -16.08 -27.29
CA GLU A 896 -27.06 -17.22 -26.39
C GLU A 896 -26.29 -16.95 -25.09
N ALA A 897 -27.00 -16.86 -23.97
CA ALA A 897 -26.40 -16.87 -22.64
C ALA A 897 -26.59 -18.24 -21.99
N THR A 898 -25.52 -18.80 -21.44
CA THR A 898 -25.56 -19.94 -20.53
C THR A 898 -25.18 -19.47 -19.13
N PRO A 899 -26.10 -19.46 -18.15
CA PRO A 899 -25.77 -19.20 -16.75
C PRO A 899 -24.59 -20.04 -16.30
N MET A 900 -23.51 -19.38 -15.88
CA MET A 900 -22.41 -20.06 -15.24
C MET A 900 -22.88 -20.50 -13.87
N THR A 901 -22.52 -21.72 -13.48
CA THR A 901 -22.63 -22.11 -12.08
C THR A 901 -21.67 -21.22 -11.30
N PRO A 902 -22.10 -20.51 -10.24
CA PRO A 902 -21.17 -20.00 -9.25
C PRO A 902 -20.28 -21.15 -8.79
N LYS A 903 -19.03 -20.85 -8.45
CA LYS A 903 -18.11 -21.77 -7.80
C LYS A 903 -18.85 -22.41 -6.62
N GLU A 904 -19.13 -23.72 -6.70
CA GLU A 904 -19.84 -24.38 -5.59
C GLU A 904 -18.88 -24.45 -4.40
N PRO A 905 -19.27 -23.94 -3.21
CA PRO A 905 -18.37 -23.75 -2.08
C PRO A 905 -17.68 -25.08 -1.76
N ARG A 906 -16.34 -25.06 -1.75
CA ARG A 906 -15.53 -26.26 -2.01
C ARG A 906 -15.83 -27.37 -1.00
N MET A 907 -16.43 -28.45 -1.51
CA MET A 907 -16.83 -29.60 -0.69
C MET A 907 -15.59 -30.22 -0.01
N PRO A 908 -15.60 -30.48 1.33
CA PRO A 908 -14.34 -30.55 2.12
C PRO A 908 -13.37 -31.73 1.89
N ASP A 909 -13.53 -32.53 0.83
CA ASP A 909 -12.89 -33.85 0.67
C ASP A 909 -12.48 -34.21 -0.78
N GLU A 910 -12.63 -33.33 -1.78
CA GLU A 910 -12.37 -33.67 -3.21
C GLU A 910 -11.18 -32.93 -3.89
N ASP A 911 -10.06 -32.69 -3.18
CA ASP A 911 -8.78 -32.56 -3.91
C ASP A 911 -8.36 -33.92 -4.50
N SER A 912 -8.86 -34.17 -5.71
CA SER A 912 -8.50 -35.32 -6.54
C SER A 912 -7.23 -35.09 -7.38
N THR A 913 -6.58 -33.94 -7.23
CA THR A 913 -5.40 -33.51 -7.99
C THR A 913 -4.10 -33.57 -7.19
N GLY A 914 -4.15 -33.36 -5.88
CA GLY A 914 -2.98 -33.28 -5.00
C GLY A 914 -2.25 -31.94 -5.12
N LYS A 915 -2.99 -30.85 -5.33
CA LYS A 915 -2.46 -29.49 -5.55
C LYS A 915 -2.77 -28.52 -4.40
N TYR A 916 -3.43 -28.99 -3.34
CA TYR A 916 -3.72 -28.18 -2.15
C TYR A 916 -3.15 -28.82 -0.88
N HIS A 917 -2.31 -28.06 -0.16
CA HIS A 917 -1.78 -28.41 1.14
C HIS A 917 -2.53 -27.70 2.26
N ARG A 918 -2.67 -28.33 3.43
CA ARG A 918 -3.44 -27.79 4.57
C ARG A 918 -2.74 -26.65 5.31
N ILE A 919 -1.51 -26.32 4.92
CA ILE A 919 -0.66 -25.35 5.60
C ILE A 919 -0.41 -24.17 4.66
N PHE A 920 0.29 -24.40 3.55
CA PHE A 920 0.59 -23.39 2.52
C PHE A 920 -0.42 -23.31 1.35
N GLY A 921 -1.60 -23.90 1.48
CA GLY A 921 -2.68 -23.81 0.48
C GLY A 921 -2.28 -24.33 -0.89
N TYR A 922 -2.41 -23.52 -1.93
CA TYR A 922 -1.96 -23.86 -3.29
C TYR A 922 -0.45 -23.65 -3.51
N GLY A 923 0.27 -23.12 -2.53
CA GLY A 923 1.70 -22.85 -2.56
C GLY A 923 2.07 -21.43 -3.01
N LEU A 924 3.35 -21.25 -3.36
CA LEU A 924 3.95 -19.96 -3.68
C LEU A 924 3.39 -19.41 -4.99
N ILE A 925 3.05 -18.12 -5.01
CA ILE A 925 2.63 -17.42 -6.23
C ILE A 925 3.73 -17.39 -7.30
N ASP A 926 3.34 -17.52 -8.56
CA ASP A 926 4.20 -17.38 -9.73
C ASP A 926 3.62 -16.25 -10.59
N ALA A 927 4.19 -15.04 -10.47
CA ALA A 927 3.74 -13.83 -11.17
C ALA A 927 3.92 -13.97 -12.68
N ALA A 928 5.05 -14.53 -13.13
CA ALA A 928 5.31 -14.80 -14.54
C ALA A 928 4.25 -15.70 -15.17
N ALA A 929 3.86 -16.79 -14.50
CA ALA A 929 2.80 -17.68 -15.00
C ALA A 929 1.41 -17.06 -14.85
N ALA A 930 1.13 -16.36 -13.75
CA ALA A 930 -0.17 -15.73 -13.49
C ALA A 930 -0.47 -14.63 -14.52
N VAL A 931 0.46 -13.69 -14.71
CA VAL A 931 0.32 -12.57 -15.65
C VAL A 931 0.42 -13.04 -17.10
N ALA A 932 1.21 -14.08 -17.40
CA ALA A 932 1.13 -14.73 -18.71
C ALA A 932 -0.26 -15.34 -18.97
N SER A 933 -0.88 -15.99 -17.98
CA SER A 933 -2.23 -16.54 -18.10
C SER A 933 -3.32 -15.44 -18.19
N ALA A 934 -3.10 -14.27 -17.58
CA ALA A 934 -3.96 -13.10 -17.71
C ALA A 934 -3.94 -12.56 -19.15
N ALA A 935 -2.73 -12.36 -19.69
CA ALA A 935 -2.47 -11.88 -21.06
C ALA A 935 -2.79 -12.89 -22.18
N GLY A 936 -3.39 -14.05 -21.87
CA GLY A 936 -3.62 -15.14 -22.84
C GLY A 936 -2.34 -15.79 -23.40
N ALA A 937 -1.18 -15.46 -22.85
CA ALA A 937 0.10 -16.07 -23.18
C ALA A 937 0.24 -17.46 -22.52
N ARG A 938 1.22 -18.24 -23.00
CA ARG A 938 1.47 -19.60 -22.47
C ARG A 938 2.41 -19.61 -21.26
N SER A 939 3.39 -18.72 -21.30
CA SER A 939 4.41 -18.45 -20.29
C SER A 939 5.23 -17.27 -20.81
N PHE A 940 5.90 -16.53 -19.93
CA PHE A 940 6.96 -15.64 -20.36
C PHE A 940 8.29 -16.42 -20.56
N PRO A 941 9.27 -15.87 -21.30
CA PRO A 941 10.65 -16.34 -21.23
C PRO A 941 11.24 -15.90 -19.89
N GLY A 942 11.97 -16.79 -19.22
CA GLY A 942 12.78 -16.43 -18.05
C GLY A 942 13.80 -15.34 -18.40
N VAL A 943 14.11 -14.49 -17.42
CA VAL A 943 15.14 -13.46 -17.51
C VAL A 943 16.31 -13.79 -16.57
N ASP A 944 17.25 -12.86 -16.41
CA ASP A 944 18.28 -12.93 -15.38
C ASP A 944 17.71 -12.30 -14.09
N ASP A 945 17.98 -12.92 -12.93
CA ASP A 945 17.47 -12.51 -11.62
C ASP A 945 17.90 -11.06 -11.27
N LEU A 946 17.07 -10.33 -10.51
CA LEU A 946 17.46 -9.04 -9.92
C LEU A 946 18.63 -9.27 -8.95
N THR A 947 19.67 -8.46 -9.06
CA THR A 947 20.92 -8.62 -8.30
C THR A 947 21.05 -7.58 -7.19
N GLY A 948 21.79 -7.94 -6.14
CA GLY A 948 22.04 -7.11 -4.95
C GLY A 948 22.18 -7.97 -3.70
N ALA A 949 22.49 -7.33 -2.57
CA ALA A 949 22.51 -8.03 -1.28
C ALA A 949 21.10 -8.11 -0.70
N ALA A 950 20.68 -9.30 -0.24
CA ALA A 950 19.35 -9.54 0.34
C ALA A 950 19.09 -8.81 1.68
N THR A 951 20.06 -8.03 2.18
CA THR A 951 19.94 -7.11 3.32
C THR A 951 19.91 -5.63 2.90
N LYS A 952 19.91 -5.35 1.59
CA LYS A 952 19.92 -4.01 0.97
C LYS A 952 18.90 -3.81 -0.14
N ASN A 953 18.22 -4.85 -0.60
CA ASN A 953 17.08 -4.72 -1.51
C ASN A 953 16.08 -5.86 -1.28
N ASN A 954 14.86 -5.69 -1.80
CA ASN A 954 13.83 -6.73 -1.81
C ASN A 954 13.91 -7.66 -3.03
N ALA A 955 15.05 -7.70 -3.74
CA ALA A 955 15.22 -8.50 -4.94
C ALA A 955 15.00 -9.99 -4.70
N GLY A 956 15.39 -10.50 -3.52
CA GLY A 956 15.14 -11.90 -3.11
C GLY A 956 13.66 -12.27 -3.13
N ASP A 957 12.82 -11.42 -2.53
CA ASP A 957 11.36 -11.60 -2.51
C ASP A 957 10.77 -11.59 -3.92
N LEU A 958 11.16 -10.61 -4.75
CA LEU A 958 10.67 -10.42 -6.12
C LEU A 958 11.10 -11.54 -7.08
N ASN A 959 12.31 -12.05 -6.94
CA ASN A 959 12.87 -13.12 -7.77
C ASN A 959 12.13 -14.45 -7.54
N ILE A 960 11.88 -14.86 -6.29
CA ILE A 960 11.26 -16.17 -6.02
C ILE A 960 9.80 -16.28 -6.50
N ILE A 961 9.14 -15.14 -6.74
CA ILE A 961 7.78 -15.08 -7.32
C ILE A 961 7.79 -14.76 -8.84
N ASN A 962 8.96 -14.75 -9.49
CA ASN A 962 9.15 -14.48 -10.92
C ASN A 962 8.55 -13.13 -11.41
N VAL A 963 8.71 -12.06 -10.62
CA VAL A 963 8.31 -10.69 -11.04
C VAL A 963 9.18 -10.11 -12.18
N PRO A 964 10.51 -10.34 -12.27
CA PRO A 964 11.35 -9.78 -13.33
C PRO A 964 10.90 -10.15 -14.75
N GLU A 965 10.41 -11.37 -14.98
CA GLU A 965 9.82 -11.81 -16.25
C GLU A 965 8.64 -10.97 -16.71
N VAL A 966 7.84 -10.50 -15.74
CA VAL A 966 6.62 -9.70 -15.91
C VAL A 966 6.98 -8.27 -16.27
N TRP A 967 7.90 -7.65 -15.53
CA TRP A 967 8.46 -6.34 -15.84
C TRP A 967 9.11 -6.33 -17.23
N ALA A 968 9.81 -7.41 -17.61
CA ALA A 968 10.36 -7.62 -18.94
C ALA A 968 9.29 -7.85 -20.05
N LYS A 969 8.00 -7.67 -19.76
CA LYS A 969 6.91 -7.54 -20.76
C LYS A 969 6.25 -6.15 -20.77
N GLY A 970 6.66 -5.24 -19.90
CA GLY A 970 6.05 -3.91 -19.74
C GLY A 970 4.83 -3.90 -18.82
N PHE A 971 4.58 -4.97 -18.06
CA PHE A 971 3.59 -4.96 -16.97
C PHE A 971 4.30 -4.52 -15.69
N THR A 972 3.81 -3.44 -15.08
CA THR A 972 4.41 -2.71 -13.94
C THR A 972 3.35 -2.19 -12.95
N GLY A 973 2.06 -2.48 -13.17
CA GLY A 973 0.93 -1.95 -12.39
C GLY A 973 0.31 -0.67 -12.96
N ARG A 974 0.91 -0.06 -13.99
CA ARG A 974 0.48 1.24 -14.52
C ARG A 974 -0.98 1.25 -14.98
N GLY A 975 -1.79 2.08 -14.33
CA GLY A 975 -3.21 2.25 -14.63
C GLY A 975 -4.15 1.38 -13.79
N VAL A 976 -3.65 0.81 -12.68
CA VAL A 976 -4.43 0.05 -11.70
C VAL A 976 -4.32 0.73 -10.32
N VAL A 977 -5.44 0.83 -9.61
CA VAL A 977 -5.55 1.42 -8.27
C VAL A 977 -5.62 0.32 -7.21
N VAL A 978 -4.77 0.42 -6.18
CA VAL A 978 -4.70 -0.53 -5.07
C VAL A 978 -4.94 0.19 -3.75
N ALA A 979 -6.05 -0.10 -3.09
CA ALA A 979 -6.35 0.46 -1.77
C ALA A 979 -5.65 -0.31 -0.66
N VAL A 980 -5.01 0.44 0.25
CA VAL A 980 -4.30 -0.08 1.42
C VAL A 980 -5.12 0.27 2.67
N LEU A 981 -5.81 -0.73 3.21
CA LEU A 981 -6.66 -0.61 4.40
C LEU A 981 -5.85 -1.00 5.63
N ASP A 982 -5.26 0.00 6.30
CA ASP A 982 -4.24 -0.21 7.32
C ASP A 982 -4.20 0.95 8.36
N THR A 983 -3.04 1.20 8.96
CA THR A 983 -2.67 2.29 9.89
C THR A 983 -2.56 3.67 9.24
N GLY A 984 -2.80 3.75 7.93
CA GLY A 984 -2.54 4.92 7.08
C GLY A 984 -1.38 4.64 6.12
N VAL A 985 -0.99 5.65 5.34
CA VAL A 985 0.22 5.60 4.50
C VAL A 985 0.92 6.95 4.62
N ASP A 986 2.25 6.99 4.66
CA ASP A 986 2.94 8.26 4.38
C ASP A 986 2.83 8.63 2.90
N TYR A 987 1.71 9.25 2.54
CA TYR A 987 1.42 9.75 1.20
C TYR A 987 2.31 10.94 0.78
N LYS A 988 3.33 11.27 1.57
CA LYS A 988 4.38 12.27 1.26
C LYS A 988 5.78 11.65 1.25
N HIS A 989 5.90 10.33 1.44
CA HIS A 989 7.15 9.58 1.32
C HIS A 989 7.68 9.69 -0.12
N PRO A 990 8.97 10.00 -0.36
CA PRO A 990 9.51 10.19 -1.71
C PRO A 990 9.18 9.03 -2.66
N ASP A 991 9.39 7.80 -2.20
CA ASP A 991 9.22 6.58 -3.00
C ASP A 991 7.79 6.06 -3.11
N LEU A 992 6.81 6.82 -2.60
CA LEU A 992 5.38 6.56 -2.82
C LEU A 992 4.65 7.74 -3.44
N ALA A 993 5.09 8.99 -3.26
CA ALA A 993 4.33 10.20 -3.61
C ALA A 993 3.82 10.20 -5.05
N ASP A 994 4.66 9.89 -6.04
CA ASP A 994 4.25 9.82 -7.46
C ASP A 994 3.31 8.64 -7.77
N ASN A 995 3.28 7.62 -6.90
CA ASN A 995 2.34 6.50 -6.94
C ASN A 995 1.13 6.67 -6.01
N ILE A 996 0.95 7.79 -5.30
CA ILE A 996 -0.28 8.04 -4.54
C ILE A 996 -1.46 8.33 -5.50
N TRP A 997 -2.61 7.75 -5.18
CA TRP A 997 -3.91 8.04 -5.78
C TRP A 997 -4.41 9.42 -5.32
N THR A 998 -5.06 10.14 -6.22
CA THR A 998 -5.65 11.45 -5.93
C THR A 998 -7.10 11.44 -6.35
N ASN A 999 -8.03 11.80 -5.45
CA ASN A 999 -9.41 12.09 -5.83
C ASN A 999 -9.39 13.34 -6.72
N THR A 1000 -9.68 13.18 -8.01
CA THR A 1000 -9.65 14.27 -8.98
C THR A 1000 -10.91 15.14 -8.99
N ASP A 1001 -11.98 14.69 -8.32
CA ASP A 1001 -13.24 15.42 -8.21
C ASP A 1001 -13.31 16.35 -6.99
N GLU A 1002 -12.34 16.25 -6.06
CA GLU A 1002 -12.17 17.12 -4.89
C GLU A 1002 -11.24 18.32 -5.17
N ILE A 1003 -11.54 19.50 -4.59
CA ILE A 1003 -10.70 20.70 -4.71
C ILE A 1003 -9.90 20.93 -3.40
N PRO A 1004 -8.58 20.64 -3.36
CA PRO A 1004 -7.85 20.48 -2.09
C PRO A 1004 -7.91 21.63 -1.08
N GLY A 1005 -8.45 21.35 0.10
CA GLY A 1005 -8.41 22.22 1.28
C GLY A 1005 -9.43 23.36 1.26
N ASN A 1006 -10.57 23.17 0.58
CA ASN A 1006 -11.62 24.15 0.48
C ASN A 1006 -12.69 24.04 1.61
N GLY A 1007 -12.77 22.90 2.31
CA GLY A 1007 -13.74 22.61 3.37
C GLY A 1007 -15.13 22.18 2.89
N ILE A 1008 -15.21 21.50 1.76
CA ILE A 1008 -16.42 21.03 1.06
C ILE A 1008 -16.21 19.54 0.70
N ASP A 1009 -17.34 18.86 0.50
CA ASP A 1009 -17.53 17.51 -0.07
C ASP A 1009 -18.05 17.83 -1.49
N ASP A 1010 -17.12 17.99 -2.45
CA ASP A 1010 -17.36 18.53 -3.79
C ASP A 1010 -17.92 17.44 -4.72
N ASP A 1011 -17.40 16.21 -4.64
CA ASP A 1011 -17.90 15.05 -5.39
C ASP A 1011 -19.24 14.51 -4.83
N ASN A 1012 -19.58 14.86 -3.57
CA ASN A 1012 -20.76 14.43 -2.80
C ASN A 1012 -20.70 12.94 -2.37
N ASN A 1013 -19.51 12.35 -2.26
CA ASN A 1013 -19.27 11.00 -1.74
C ASN A 1013 -19.57 10.89 -0.22
N GLY A 1014 -19.58 12.02 0.50
CA GLY A 1014 -19.87 12.13 1.93
C GLY A 1014 -18.65 12.34 2.84
N PHE A 1015 -17.46 12.45 2.25
CA PHE A 1015 -16.17 12.73 2.85
C PHE A 1015 -15.70 14.13 2.37
N VAL A 1016 -14.93 14.86 3.17
CA VAL A 1016 -14.63 16.30 2.93
C VAL A 1016 -13.13 16.49 2.73
N ASP A 1017 -12.72 17.10 1.62
CA ASP A 1017 -11.32 17.30 1.24
C ASP A 1017 -10.54 15.96 1.15
N ASP A 1018 -11.16 14.84 0.72
CA ASP A 1018 -10.59 13.46 0.77
C ASP A 1018 -9.56 13.12 -0.33
N VAL A 1019 -8.85 14.15 -0.77
CA VAL A 1019 -7.91 14.23 -1.90
C VAL A 1019 -6.95 13.05 -2.03
N ASN A 1020 -6.46 12.46 -0.93
CA ASN A 1020 -5.52 11.34 -0.96
C ASN A 1020 -6.00 10.16 -0.12
N GLY A 1021 -7.32 9.96 -0.02
CA GLY A 1021 -7.94 8.93 0.80
C GLY A 1021 -8.52 9.47 2.11
N TRP A 1022 -8.95 8.56 2.99
CA TRP A 1022 -9.71 8.90 4.20
C TRP A 1022 -9.24 8.16 5.47
N ASP A 1023 -9.37 8.83 6.62
CA ASP A 1023 -9.15 8.25 7.96
C ASP A 1023 -10.47 7.94 8.68
N PHE A 1024 -10.80 6.65 8.80
CA PHE A 1024 -11.96 6.15 9.56
C PHE A 1024 -11.72 6.05 11.07
N VAL A 1025 -10.50 6.28 11.55
CA VAL A 1025 -10.14 6.22 12.98
C VAL A 1025 -10.41 7.55 13.68
N ASP A 1026 -9.88 8.65 13.15
CA ASP A 1026 -10.17 10.01 13.66
C ASP A 1026 -11.33 10.71 12.93
N ASN A 1027 -11.81 10.13 11.81
CA ASN A 1027 -12.91 10.61 10.96
C ASN A 1027 -12.60 11.99 10.32
N ASP A 1028 -11.46 12.08 9.65
CA ASP A 1028 -11.07 13.21 8.79
C ASP A 1028 -10.24 12.77 7.57
N ASN A 1029 -9.73 13.74 6.83
CA ASN A 1029 -9.09 13.57 5.53
C ASN A 1029 -7.55 13.45 5.58
N ASP A 1030 -6.96 13.12 6.74
CA ASP A 1030 -5.52 12.87 6.84
C ASP A 1030 -5.21 11.38 7.08
N PRO A 1031 -5.28 10.51 6.03
CA PRO A 1031 -4.92 9.09 6.11
C PRO A 1031 -3.40 8.86 6.28
N GLN A 1032 -2.67 9.85 6.79
CA GLN A 1032 -1.25 9.83 7.10
C GLN A 1032 -0.97 8.79 8.19
N ASP A 1033 0.04 7.96 7.94
CA ASP A 1033 0.62 7.05 8.92
C ASP A 1033 1.41 7.86 9.99
N ASN A 1034 0.70 8.38 11.01
CA ASN A 1034 1.24 9.30 12.03
C ASN A 1034 0.85 8.94 13.49
N GLY A 1035 0.38 7.71 13.73
CA GLY A 1035 -0.03 7.22 15.04
C GLY A 1035 1.11 7.13 16.08
N LYS A 1036 0.84 6.54 17.27
CA LYS A 1036 1.88 6.27 18.28
C LYS A 1036 2.75 5.05 17.95
N LYS A 1037 2.31 4.23 17.00
CA LYS A 1037 3.06 3.15 16.35
C LYS A 1037 2.88 3.28 14.83
N PRO A 1038 3.45 4.30 14.20
CA PRO A 1038 3.36 4.48 12.76
C PRO A 1038 4.30 3.48 12.04
N GLY A 1039 4.04 3.15 10.78
CA GLY A 1039 4.92 2.31 9.96
C GLY A 1039 4.20 1.32 9.05
N HIS A 1040 3.20 0.63 9.58
CA HIS A 1040 2.75 -0.64 9.02
C HIS A 1040 2.10 -0.50 7.63
N GLY A 1041 1.21 0.48 7.45
CA GLY A 1041 0.55 0.69 6.18
C GLY A 1041 1.46 1.32 5.11
N THR A 1042 2.48 2.06 5.53
CA THR A 1042 3.54 2.57 4.64
C THR A 1042 4.42 1.42 4.12
N HIS A 1043 4.78 0.47 4.99
CA HIS A 1043 5.54 -0.74 4.65
C HIS A 1043 4.77 -1.65 3.67
N VAL A 1044 3.48 -1.83 3.95
CA VAL A 1044 2.53 -2.52 3.07
C VAL A 1044 2.40 -1.83 1.71
N ALA A 1045 2.26 -0.49 1.68
CA ALA A 1045 2.18 0.28 0.44
C ALA A 1045 3.47 0.20 -0.40
N GLY A 1046 4.64 0.27 0.24
CA GLY A 1046 5.94 0.13 -0.42
C GLY A 1046 6.10 -1.25 -1.09
N THR A 1047 5.70 -2.32 -0.41
CA THR A 1047 5.75 -3.69 -0.95
C THR A 1047 4.88 -3.85 -2.22
N ILE A 1048 3.78 -3.09 -2.32
CA ILE A 1048 2.93 -3.05 -3.52
C ILE A 1048 3.56 -2.18 -4.62
N ALA A 1049 3.91 -0.91 -4.31
CA ALA A 1049 4.21 0.10 -5.31
C ALA A 1049 5.27 1.15 -4.90
N ALA A 1050 6.30 0.79 -4.12
CA ALA A 1050 7.50 1.62 -4.00
C ALA A 1050 8.10 1.89 -5.40
N LEU A 1051 8.49 3.14 -5.66
CA LEU A 1051 9.01 3.58 -6.95
C LEU A 1051 10.31 2.86 -7.31
N ARG A 1052 10.43 2.44 -8.58
CA ARG A 1052 11.68 1.89 -9.14
C ARG A 1052 12.62 3.02 -9.57
N ASN A 1053 13.09 3.81 -8.61
CA ASN A 1053 13.85 5.04 -8.82
C ASN A 1053 15.30 5.02 -8.29
N GLY A 1054 15.66 4.07 -7.42
CA GLY A 1054 16.98 3.99 -6.78
C GLY A 1054 17.27 5.10 -5.75
N ALA A 1055 16.27 5.87 -5.30
CA ALA A 1055 16.47 7.09 -4.50
C ALA A 1055 16.50 6.85 -2.97
N GLN A 1056 16.68 5.61 -2.54
CA GLN A 1056 16.35 5.11 -1.21
C GLN A 1056 17.60 4.87 -0.35
N THR A 1057 17.51 5.19 0.95
CA THR A 1057 18.66 5.05 1.89
C THR A 1057 18.26 4.44 3.23
N ASP A 1058 19.17 3.67 3.82
CA ASP A 1058 19.00 3.04 5.13
C ASP A 1058 19.27 4.02 6.30
N ALA A 1059 19.00 3.57 7.53
CA ALA A 1059 19.23 4.33 8.78
C ALA A 1059 20.68 4.80 9.01
N ASN A 1060 21.65 4.31 8.24
CA ASN A 1060 23.06 4.70 8.26
C ASN A 1060 23.45 5.63 7.10
N GLY A 1061 22.55 5.83 6.12
CA GLY A 1061 22.78 6.58 4.89
C GLY A 1061 23.32 5.76 3.73
N SER A 1062 23.26 4.42 3.78
CA SER A 1062 23.62 3.57 2.64
C SER A 1062 22.51 3.58 1.59
N GLU A 1063 22.84 3.59 0.30
CA GLU A 1063 21.88 3.18 -0.74
C GLU A 1063 21.34 1.77 -0.46
N VAL A 1064 20.03 1.65 -0.64
CA VAL A 1064 19.19 0.43 -0.61
C VAL A 1064 18.06 0.61 -1.62
N ASP A 1065 17.56 -0.47 -2.23
CA ASP A 1065 16.52 -0.38 -3.28
C ASP A 1065 15.33 -1.27 -2.92
N THR A 1066 14.21 -0.69 -2.46
CA THR A 1066 12.94 -1.41 -2.32
C THR A 1066 12.02 -1.02 -3.46
N VAL A 1067 11.62 -2.02 -4.25
CA VAL A 1067 10.79 -1.80 -5.43
C VAL A 1067 9.48 -2.55 -5.25
N GLY A 1068 8.36 -1.85 -5.41
CA GLY A 1068 7.05 -2.47 -5.33
C GLY A 1068 6.85 -3.47 -6.47
N VAL A 1069 6.21 -4.61 -6.18
CA VAL A 1069 5.84 -5.62 -7.19
C VAL A 1069 5.19 -4.97 -8.42
N ALA A 1070 4.34 -3.97 -8.17
CA ALA A 1070 3.63 -3.15 -9.14
C ALA A 1070 4.03 -1.67 -9.01
N TYR A 1071 5.32 -1.35 -9.20
CA TYR A 1071 5.93 0.00 -9.03
C TYR A 1071 5.36 1.17 -9.89
N ASN A 1072 4.29 0.98 -10.66
CA ASN A 1072 3.50 2.06 -11.29
C ASN A 1072 2.00 2.00 -10.95
N ALA A 1073 1.57 1.12 -10.04
CA ALA A 1073 0.19 1.11 -9.53
C ALA A 1073 -0.05 2.31 -8.61
N LYS A 1074 -1.31 2.75 -8.52
CA LYS A 1074 -1.72 3.87 -7.67
C LYS A 1074 -2.20 3.40 -6.31
N ILE A 1075 -1.52 3.76 -5.24
CA ILE A 1075 -1.92 3.44 -3.86
C ILE A 1075 -3.01 4.40 -3.40
N MET A 1076 -4.14 3.88 -2.94
CA MET A 1076 -5.19 4.63 -2.23
C MET A 1076 -5.08 4.36 -0.72
N PRO A 1077 -4.56 5.31 0.08
CA PRO A 1077 -4.53 5.20 1.55
C PRO A 1077 -5.94 5.16 2.16
N VAL A 1078 -6.23 4.15 2.99
CA VAL A 1078 -7.48 4.11 3.77
C VAL A 1078 -7.13 3.73 5.21
N ARG A 1079 -7.11 4.70 6.11
CA ARG A 1079 -6.71 4.48 7.50
C ARG A 1079 -7.89 3.93 8.30
N VAL A 1080 -7.76 2.69 8.76
CA VAL A 1080 -8.77 1.92 9.51
C VAL A 1080 -8.22 1.33 10.82
N LEU A 1081 -6.89 1.39 11.02
CA LEU A 1081 -6.19 0.98 12.24
C LEU A 1081 -5.58 2.19 12.96
N GLY A 1082 -5.51 2.13 14.29
CA GLY A 1082 -4.93 3.19 15.13
C GLY A 1082 -4.09 2.61 16.27
N ASP A 1083 -3.96 3.35 17.38
CA ASP A 1083 -3.14 2.95 18.54
C ASP A 1083 -3.66 1.72 19.34
N GLY A 1084 -4.66 1.02 18.83
CA GLY A 1084 -5.33 -0.11 19.47
C GLY A 1084 -6.01 -1.01 18.42
N PRO A 1085 -6.66 -2.10 18.84
CA PRO A 1085 -7.26 -3.06 17.92
C PRO A 1085 -8.27 -2.38 16.98
N GLY A 1086 -8.18 -2.71 15.69
CA GLY A 1086 -8.98 -2.09 14.62
C GLY A 1086 -10.49 -2.26 14.85
N ALA A 1087 -11.25 -1.18 14.65
CA ALA A 1087 -12.69 -1.21 14.78
C ALA A 1087 -13.31 -1.82 13.51
N ALA A 1088 -14.13 -2.86 13.66
CA ALA A 1088 -14.68 -3.60 12.51
C ALA A 1088 -15.56 -2.74 11.58
N ASP A 1089 -16.20 -1.70 12.11
CA ASP A 1089 -16.95 -0.72 11.32
C ASP A 1089 -16.03 0.23 10.53
N ALA A 1090 -14.85 0.59 11.04
CA ALA A 1090 -13.85 1.33 10.27
C ALA A 1090 -13.37 0.51 9.05
N VAL A 1091 -13.03 -0.77 9.23
CA VAL A 1091 -12.60 -1.64 8.12
C VAL A 1091 -13.73 -1.88 7.11
N VAL A 1092 -14.95 -2.18 7.58
CA VAL A 1092 -16.13 -2.38 6.72
C VAL A 1092 -16.48 -1.13 5.89
N ASN A 1093 -16.32 0.05 6.46
CA ASN A 1093 -16.53 1.29 5.72
C ASN A 1093 -15.35 1.61 4.79
N GLY A 1094 -14.12 1.30 5.18
CA GLY A 1094 -12.93 1.39 4.34
C GLY A 1094 -13.00 0.53 3.07
N ILE A 1095 -13.53 -0.69 3.16
CA ILE A 1095 -13.78 -1.55 1.98
C ILE A 1095 -14.78 -0.87 1.04
N ARG A 1096 -15.88 -0.32 1.57
CA ARG A 1096 -16.90 0.36 0.76
C ARG A 1096 -16.39 1.66 0.14
N TYR A 1097 -15.57 2.40 0.86
CA TYR A 1097 -14.88 3.60 0.40
C TYR A 1097 -13.95 3.29 -0.78
N ALA A 1098 -13.08 2.30 -0.64
CA ALA A 1098 -12.15 1.89 -1.69
C ALA A 1098 -12.88 1.49 -2.99
N VAL A 1099 -13.94 0.69 -2.87
CA VAL A 1099 -14.77 0.28 -4.02
C VAL A 1099 -15.48 1.47 -4.65
N ALA A 1100 -16.00 2.42 -3.85
CA ALA A 1100 -16.71 3.59 -4.35
C ALA A 1100 -15.79 4.59 -5.08
N ASN A 1101 -14.54 4.70 -4.64
CA ASN A 1101 -13.51 5.59 -5.21
C ASN A 1101 -12.61 4.91 -6.27
N GLY A 1102 -13.05 3.78 -6.84
CA GLY A 1102 -12.40 3.17 -8.01
C GLY A 1102 -11.12 2.38 -7.73
N ALA A 1103 -10.98 1.75 -6.56
CA ALA A 1103 -9.90 0.79 -6.33
C ALA A 1103 -10.17 -0.55 -7.05
N ASP A 1104 -9.27 -0.99 -7.91
CA ASP A 1104 -9.33 -2.30 -8.60
C ASP A 1104 -8.95 -3.47 -7.67
N VAL A 1105 -8.01 -3.20 -6.75
CA VAL A 1105 -7.48 -4.17 -5.78
C VAL A 1105 -7.55 -3.58 -4.38
N ILE A 1106 -7.88 -4.42 -3.39
CA ILE A 1106 -7.84 -4.08 -1.97
C ILE A 1106 -6.83 -5.00 -1.27
N ASN A 1107 -5.84 -4.41 -0.59
CA ASN A 1107 -4.99 -5.10 0.36
C ASN A 1107 -5.47 -4.85 1.80
N MET A 1108 -5.67 -5.92 2.56
CA MET A 1108 -5.94 -5.88 4.00
C MET A 1108 -4.88 -6.67 4.78
N SER A 1109 -3.87 -5.97 5.27
CA SER A 1109 -2.82 -6.53 6.13
C SER A 1109 -3.24 -6.51 7.61
N LEU A 1110 -4.45 -7.00 7.89
CA LEU A 1110 -5.08 -6.94 9.20
C LEU A 1110 -5.88 -8.22 9.52
N GLY A 1111 -6.03 -8.50 10.80
CA GLY A 1111 -6.80 -9.63 11.32
C GLY A 1111 -7.26 -9.41 12.75
N ALA A 1112 -8.19 -10.25 13.21
CA ALA A 1112 -8.53 -10.40 14.61
C ALA A 1112 -7.64 -11.47 15.25
N ASP A 1113 -7.24 -11.25 16.50
CA ASP A 1113 -6.53 -12.24 17.33
C ASP A 1113 -7.51 -13.33 17.85
N GLY A 1114 -6.98 -14.47 18.30
CA GLY A 1114 -7.75 -15.60 18.84
C GLY A 1114 -7.63 -16.89 18.04
N ASN A 1115 -8.00 -18.01 18.68
CA ASN A 1115 -7.83 -19.38 18.16
C ASN A 1115 -8.93 -19.83 17.17
N ASP A 1116 -8.76 -21.03 16.58
CA ASP A 1116 -9.67 -21.69 15.62
C ASP A 1116 -11.19 -21.61 15.96
N GLU A 1117 -11.58 -21.67 17.23
CA GLU A 1117 -12.97 -21.55 17.69
C GLU A 1117 -13.39 -20.07 17.81
N GLU A 1118 -12.53 -19.21 18.36
CA GLU A 1118 -12.77 -17.76 18.47
C GLU A 1118 -12.90 -17.09 17.09
N GLN A 1119 -12.02 -17.43 16.14
CA GLN A 1119 -12.12 -16.98 14.73
C GLN A 1119 -13.44 -17.42 14.09
N SER A 1120 -13.96 -18.59 14.48
CA SER A 1120 -15.26 -19.07 14.00
C SER A 1120 -16.43 -18.25 14.59
N GLU A 1121 -16.38 -17.91 15.89
CA GLU A 1121 -17.38 -17.04 16.52
C GLU A 1121 -17.31 -15.60 15.98
N ILE A 1122 -16.12 -15.02 15.81
CA ILE A 1122 -15.89 -13.69 15.23
C ILE A 1122 -16.46 -13.63 13.80
N LYS A 1123 -16.29 -14.70 13.00
CA LYS A 1123 -16.85 -14.82 11.64
C LYS A 1123 -18.38 -14.90 11.63
N GLU A 1124 -19.01 -15.60 12.59
CA GLU A 1124 -20.49 -15.60 12.73
C GLU A 1124 -21.04 -14.29 13.32
N MET A 1125 -20.28 -13.59 14.16
CA MET A 1125 -20.68 -12.34 14.82
C MET A 1125 -20.46 -11.08 13.97
N SER A 1126 -19.70 -11.16 12.87
CA SER A 1126 -19.33 -10.00 12.04
C SER A 1126 -19.82 -10.14 10.58
N PRO A 1127 -21.13 -10.33 10.32
CA PRO A 1127 -21.67 -10.49 8.96
C PRO A 1127 -21.40 -9.28 8.05
N GLU A 1128 -21.17 -8.10 8.60
CA GLU A 1128 -20.88 -6.86 7.86
C GLU A 1128 -19.59 -6.96 7.03
N TYR A 1129 -18.57 -7.71 7.48
CA TYR A 1129 -17.38 -8.01 6.66
C TYR A 1129 -17.76 -8.81 5.41
N LYS A 1130 -18.67 -9.78 5.55
CA LYS A 1130 -19.14 -10.59 4.42
C LYS A 1130 -19.87 -9.73 3.41
N GLU A 1131 -20.74 -8.83 3.87
CA GLU A 1131 -21.47 -7.88 3.00
C GLU A 1131 -20.53 -6.90 2.30
N ALA A 1132 -19.46 -6.44 2.96
CA ALA A 1132 -18.46 -5.54 2.37
C ALA A 1132 -17.59 -6.25 1.31
N LEU A 1133 -17.10 -7.46 1.59
CA LEU A 1133 -16.33 -8.25 0.62
C LEU A 1133 -17.20 -8.75 -0.55
N GLN A 1134 -18.49 -9.03 -0.31
CA GLN A 1134 -19.45 -9.27 -1.39
C GLN A 1134 -19.64 -8.03 -2.27
N PHE A 1135 -19.77 -6.84 -1.67
CA PHE A 1135 -19.87 -5.59 -2.42
C PHE A 1135 -18.61 -5.31 -3.27
N ALA A 1136 -17.40 -5.55 -2.74
CA ALA A 1136 -16.17 -5.48 -3.54
C ALA A 1136 -16.23 -6.42 -4.76
N LYS A 1137 -16.51 -7.71 -4.52
CA LYS A 1137 -16.58 -8.73 -5.58
C LYS A 1137 -17.68 -8.45 -6.62
N GLU A 1138 -18.83 -7.92 -6.21
CA GLU A 1138 -19.94 -7.55 -7.11
C GLU A 1138 -19.60 -6.34 -8.01
N ASN A 1139 -18.66 -5.50 -7.60
CA ASN A 1139 -18.11 -4.38 -8.40
C ASN A 1139 -16.75 -4.73 -9.06
N ASN A 1140 -16.46 -6.03 -9.26
CA ASN A 1140 -15.22 -6.56 -9.85
C ASN A 1140 -13.90 -6.30 -9.08
N VAL A 1141 -13.95 -5.71 -7.88
CA VAL A 1141 -12.75 -5.43 -7.08
C VAL A 1141 -12.18 -6.70 -6.46
N VAL A 1142 -10.87 -6.90 -6.59
CA VAL A 1142 -10.17 -8.10 -6.09
C VAL A 1142 -9.58 -7.83 -4.69
N VAL A 1143 -9.64 -8.80 -3.78
CA VAL A 1143 -9.19 -8.59 -2.38
C VAL A 1143 -8.12 -9.60 -1.98
N ALA A 1144 -6.99 -9.12 -1.46
CA ALA A 1144 -5.94 -9.90 -0.81
C ALA A 1144 -5.92 -9.61 0.70
N ILE A 1145 -5.83 -10.66 1.53
CA ILE A 1145 -5.90 -10.53 3.00
C ILE A 1145 -4.81 -11.40 3.65
N ALA A 1146 -4.07 -10.81 4.60
CA ALA A 1146 -3.11 -11.52 5.44
C ALA A 1146 -3.80 -12.62 6.26
N SER A 1147 -3.27 -13.86 6.28
CA SER A 1147 -3.95 -14.97 6.97
C SER A 1147 -3.92 -14.88 8.50
N GLY A 1148 -3.07 -14.03 9.08
CA GLY A 1148 -2.81 -13.91 10.51
C GLY A 1148 -1.50 -14.58 10.94
N ASN A 1149 -0.96 -14.15 12.08
CA ASN A 1149 0.37 -14.47 12.59
C ASN A 1149 0.33 -15.29 13.90
N GLU A 1150 -0.82 -15.88 14.23
CA GLU A 1150 -1.11 -16.41 15.55
C GLU A 1150 -0.82 -17.92 15.69
N ARG A 1151 -0.28 -18.58 14.65
CA ARG A 1151 0.01 -20.03 14.64
C ARG A 1151 1.03 -20.46 15.69
N GLN A 1152 2.02 -19.61 15.98
CA GLN A 1152 2.99 -19.82 17.05
C GLN A 1152 2.39 -19.63 18.46
N HIS A 1153 1.27 -18.91 18.57
CA HIS A 1153 0.63 -18.56 19.85
C HIS A 1153 -0.50 -19.52 20.24
N TYR A 1154 -1.21 -20.10 19.26
CA TYR A 1154 -2.26 -21.08 19.49
C TYR A 1154 -1.92 -22.43 18.85
N THR A 1155 -1.79 -23.48 19.66
CA THR A 1155 -1.60 -24.86 19.17
C THR A 1155 -2.82 -25.73 19.50
N PRO A 1156 -3.59 -26.25 18.52
CA PRO A 1156 -3.40 -26.13 17.07
C PRO A 1156 -4.25 -25.02 16.44
N MET A 1157 -3.61 -23.94 15.97
CA MET A 1157 -4.15 -23.09 14.90
C MET A 1157 -4.15 -23.90 13.59
N THR A 1158 -5.28 -23.91 12.88
CA THR A 1158 -5.44 -24.72 11.65
C THR A 1158 -6.13 -24.00 10.49
N ARG A 1159 -6.42 -22.69 10.59
CA ARG A 1159 -7.07 -21.90 9.52
C ARG A 1159 -6.64 -20.42 9.55
N PRO A 1160 -6.99 -19.60 8.54
CA PRO A 1160 -6.80 -18.14 8.58
C PRO A 1160 -7.70 -17.46 9.62
N GLY A 1161 -7.27 -16.30 10.14
CA GLY A 1161 -8.07 -15.43 10.99
C GLY A 1161 -9.12 -14.62 10.20
N VAL A 1162 -10.02 -13.92 10.89
CA VAL A 1162 -10.99 -13.00 10.29
C VAL A 1162 -10.31 -11.65 10.02
N PRO A 1163 -10.42 -11.04 8.82
CA PRO A 1163 -11.35 -11.36 7.73
C PRO A 1163 -10.84 -12.35 6.66
N ALA A 1164 -9.57 -12.80 6.67
CA ALA A 1164 -9.04 -13.73 5.67
C ALA A 1164 -9.84 -15.05 5.55
N LEU A 1165 -10.45 -15.51 6.64
CA LEU A 1165 -11.34 -16.66 6.68
C LEU A 1165 -12.59 -16.52 5.77
N PHE A 1166 -12.93 -15.32 5.28
CA PHE A 1166 -13.97 -15.16 4.24
C PHE A 1166 -13.54 -15.63 2.83
N ALA A 1167 -12.26 -15.99 2.62
CA ALA A 1167 -11.83 -16.72 1.44
C ALA A 1167 -12.46 -18.14 1.32
N GLU A 1168 -13.01 -18.70 2.41
CA GLU A 1168 -13.85 -19.92 2.36
C GLU A 1168 -15.17 -19.71 1.60
N ASP A 1169 -15.64 -18.46 1.51
CA ASP A 1169 -16.85 -18.06 0.80
C ASP A 1169 -16.55 -17.58 -0.63
N ASP A 1170 -15.33 -17.81 -1.12
CA ASP A 1170 -14.78 -17.33 -2.40
C ASP A 1170 -14.83 -15.78 -2.54
N LEU A 1171 -14.71 -15.04 -1.44
CA LEU A 1171 -14.82 -13.56 -1.43
C LEU A 1171 -13.49 -12.79 -1.47
N ALA A 1172 -12.38 -13.46 -1.22
CA ALA A 1172 -11.03 -12.88 -1.19
C ALA A 1172 -9.99 -13.99 -1.38
N VAL A 1173 -8.72 -13.62 -1.59
CA VAL A 1173 -7.57 -14.53 -1.48
C VAL A 1173 -6.89 -14.32 -0.13
N ALA A 1174 -6.79 -15.39 0.66
CA ALA A 1174 -6.02 -15.42 1.89
C ALA A 1174 -4.53 -15.68 1.58
N VAL A 1175 -3.63 -15.02 2.29
CA VAL A 1175 -2.20 -15.04 1.99
C VAL A 1175 -1.35 -15.38 3.22
N GLY A 1176 -0.59 -16.48 3.13
CA GLY A 1176 0.40 -16.88 4.13
C GLY A 1176 1.83 -16.45 3.78
N ALA A 1177 2.71 -16.47 4.78
CA ALA A 1177 4.10 -16.04 4.65
C ALA A 1177 5.09 -17.22 4.53
N VAL A 1178 5.97 -17.15 3.54
CA VAL A 1178 7.23 -17.92 3.48
C VAL A 1178 8.44 -17.00 3.70
N ASP A 1179 9.55 -17.59 4.10
CA ASP A 1179 10.89 -16.98 4.00
C ASP A 1179 11.40 -17.14 2.56
N HIS A 1180 11.90 -16.07 1.93
CA HIS A 1180 12.33 -16.15 0.53
C HIS A 1180 13.66 -16.91 0.34
N ARG A 1181 14.43 -17.10 1.42
CA ARG A 1181 15.82 -17.60 1.35
C ARG A 1181 15.89 -19.12 1.20
N ASP A 1182 14.90 -19.82 1.73
CA ASP A 1182 14.83 -21.29 1.79
C ASP A 1182 13.45 -21.88 1.41
N LEU A 1183 12.44 -21.04 1.20
CA LEU A 1183 11.02 -21.40 0.99
C LEU A 1183 10.34 -22.10 2.17
N VAL A 1184 10.86 -21.92 3.40
CA VAL A 1184 10.20 -22.37 4.62
C VAL A 1184 8.91 -21.59 4.84
N TYR A 1185 7.79 -22.30 4.95
CA TYR A 1185 6.55 -21.72 5.46
C TYR A 1185 6.69 -21.40 6.95
N THR A 1186 6.37 -20.16 7.30
CA THR A 1186 6.66 -19.60 8.62
C THR A 1186 5.85 -20.24 9.75
N ASP A 1187 6.46 -20.25 10.92
CA ASP A 1187 5.92 -20.69 12.21
C ASP A 1187 4.74 -19.82 12.68
N PHE A 1188 4.82 -18.51 12.49
CA PHE A 1188 3.74 -17.57 12.82
C PHE A 1188 2.55 -17.63 11.84
N SER A 1189 2.76 -17.89 10.54
CA SER A 1189 1.69 -17.78 9.53
C SER A 1189 0.56 -18.79 9.74
N ASN A 1190 -0.67 -18.29 9.82
CA ASN A 1190 -1.88 -19.11 10.00
C ASN A 1190 -2.17 -20.05 8.81
N PRO A 1191 -2.36 -21.38 9.03
CA PRO A 1191 -2.53 -22.38 7.98
C PRO A 1191 -3.73 -22.17 7.05
N ALA A 1192 -3.64 -22.68 5.83
CA ALA A 1192 -4.73 -22.72 4.84
C ALA A 1192 -5.92 -23.65 5.21
N GLY A 1193 -5.71 -24.61 6.09
CA GLY A 1193 -6.78 -25.38 6.74
C GLY A 1193 -7.67 -26.27 5.89
N LEU A 1194 -8.90 -26.47 6.38
CA LEU A 1194 -10.05 -26.99 5.63
C LEU A 1194 -11.36 -26.39 6.19
N PRO A 1195 -12.40 -26.15 5.37
CA PRO A 1195 -12.54 -26.45 3.94
C PRO A 1195 -11.53 -25.74 3.03
N GLN A 1196 -11.40 -26.24 1.79
CA GLN A 1196 -10.44 -25.71 0.83
C GLN A 1196 -10.86 -24.28 0.42
N LEU A 1197 -10.01 -23.30 0.70
CA LEU A 1197 -10.25 -21.89 0.40
C LEU A 1197 -9.22 -21.35 -0.60
N ASP A 1198 -9.44 -20.14 -1.14
CA ASP A 1198 -8.45 -19.49 -2.01
C ASP A 1198 -7.28 -18.98 -1.17
N TYR A 1199 -6.28 -19.85 -0.99
CA TYR A 1199 -5.08 -19.59 -0.20
C TYR A 1199 -3.82 -19.80 -1.03
N VAL A 1200 -2.95 -18.80 -1.04
CA VAL A 1200 -1.59 -18.86 -1.61
C VAL A 1200 -0.58 -18.41 -0.56
N VAL A 1201 0.71 -18.61 -0.83
CA VAL A 1201 1.78 -17.99 -0.03
C VAL A 1201 2.64 -17.06 -0.87
N ALA A 1202 3.25 -16.10 -0.20
CA ALA A 1202 4.14 -15.11 -0.78
C ALA A 1202 5.24 -14.76 0.25
N PRO A 1203 6.30 -14.03 -0.14
CA PRO A 1203 7.37 -13.66 0.77
C PRO A 1203 6.84 -12.81 1.93
N GLY A 1204 7.19 -13.15 3.17
CA GLY A 1204 6.63 -12.50 4.36
C GLY A 1204 7.46 -12.62 5.64
N LYS A 1205 8.74 -12.98 5.53
CA LYS A 1205 9.70 -12.97 6.65
C LYS A 1205 10.97 -12.24 6.20
N GLY A 1206 11.32 -11.17 6.90
CA GLY A 1206 12.44 -10.29 6.54
C GLY A 1206 12.21 -9.44 5.28
N VAL A 1207 10.95 -9.07 4.99
CA VAL A 1207 10.60 -8.28 3.80
C VAL A 1207 11.01 -6.81 4.03
N LEU A 1208 11.92 -6.31 3.19
CA LEU A 1208 12.42 -4.94 3.24
C LEU A 1208 11.45 -3.97 2.53
N SER A 1209 10.94 -2.96 3.24
CA SER A 1209 10.07 -1.94 2.67
C SER A 1209 10.02 -0.65 3.51
N LEU A 1210 9.27 0.34 3.02
CA LEU A 1210 9.28 1.74 3.44
C LEU A 1210 8.66 1.99 4.82
N LEU A 1211 9.05 3.09 5.48
CA LEU A 1211 8.49 3.62 6.72
C LEU A 1211 8.23 5.14 6.60
N PRO A 1212 7.34 5.74 7.42
CA PRO A 1212 7.02 7.16 7.38
C PRO A 1212 8.22 8.09 7.54
N SER A 1213 8.31 9.09 6.65
CA SER A 1213 9.49 9.93 6.48
C SER A 1213 9.69 10.96 7.61
N ASP A 1214 10.49 10.57 8.61
CA ASP A 1214 10.88 11.46 9.70
C ASP A 1214 11.92 12.46 9.16
N ARG A 1215 11.44 13.65 8.73
CA ARG A 1215 12.16 14.71 7.95
C ARG A 1215 13.45 15.29 8.56
N THR A 1216 14.10 14.58 9.47
CA THR A 1216 15.35 14.94 10.14
C THR A 1216 16.36 13.80 10.35
N ASN A 1217 16.19 12.57 9.80
CA ASN A 1217 17.28 11.60 9.49
C ASN A 1217 16.76 10.23 8.99
N ALA A 1218 17.12 9.83 7.77
CA ALA A 1218 17.54 8.48 7.29
C ALA A 1218 16.74 7.18 7.58
N ASN A 1219 15.75 7.15 8.46
CA ASN A 1219 15.20 5.89 9.02
C ASN A 1219 13.99 5.34 8.24
N ASP A 1220 13.92 5.59 6.93
CA ASP A 1220 12.67 5.52 6.17
C ASP A 1220 12.41 4.13 5.53
N ILE A 1221 13.16 3.08 5.92
CA ILE A 1221 13.07 1.69 5.41
C ILE A 1221 13.42 0.68 6.52
N ASP A 1222 12.70 -0.46 6.61
CA ASP A 1222 12.94 -1.55 7.58
C ASP A 1222 12.48 -2.93 7.08
N ALA A 1223 12.97 -4.02 7.70
CA ALA A 1223 12.76 -5.41 7.29
C ALA A 1223 11.79 -6.15 8.23
N TRP A 1224 10.50 -6.22 7.87
CA TRP A 1224 9.44 -6.73 8.75
C TRP A 1224 9.03 -8.18 8.41
N SER A 1225 8.43 -8.86 9.39
CA SER A 1225 7.95 -10.25 9.26
C SER A 1225 6.49 -10.36 9.68
N GLY A 1226 5.68 -11.00 8.85
CA GLY A 1226 4.26 -11.17 9.05
C GLY A 1226 3.54 -11.54 7.75
N THR A 1227 2.38 -12.18 7.86
CA THR A 1227 1.45 -12.36 6.73
C THR A 1227 0.97 -11.01 6.17
N SER A 1228 1.06 -9.94 6.98
CA SER A 1228 0.96 -8.53 6.59
C SER A 1228 1.89 -8.10 5.45
N MET A 1229 3.06 -8.73 5.31
CA MET A 1229 4.05 -8.45 4.25
C MET A 1229 3.89 -9.42 3.06
N ALA A 1230 3.23 -10.57 3.26
CA ALA A 1230 2.91 -11.51 2.19
C ALA A 1230 1.68 -11.06 1.38
N ALA A 1231 0.63 -10.53 2.04
CA ALA A 1231 -0.55 -9.99 1.36
C ALA A 1231 -0.25 -8.93 0.28
N PRO A 1232 0.58 -7.90 0.52
CA PRO A 1232 0.88 -6.87 -0.49
C PRO A 1232 1.65 -7.42 -1.70
N HIS A 1233 2.50 -8.44 -1.55
CA HIS A 1233 3.11 -9.13 -2.70
C HIS A 1233 2.03 -9.72 -3.64
N VAL A 1234 0.99 -10.34 -3.07
CA VAL A 1234 -0.13 -10.87 -3.85
C VAL A 1234 -0.98 -9.76 -4.45
N ALA A 1235 -1.25 -8.68 -3.71
CA ALA A 1235 -1.98 -7.51 -4.22
C ALA A 1235 -1.25 -6.85 -5.41
N GLY A 1236 0.08 -6.75 -5.36
CA GLY A 1236 0.90 -6.30 -6.48
C GLY A 1236 0.79 -7.22 -7.70
N VAL A 1237 0.82 -8.56 -7.51
CA VAL A 1237 0.60 -9.50 -8.63
C VAL A 1237 -0.82 -9.41 -9.20
N MET A 1238 -1.84 -9.18 -8.37
CA MET A 1238 -3.20 -8.89 -8.84
C MET A 1238 -3.22 -7.64 -9.72
N ALA A 1239 -2.53 -6.56 -9.34
CA ALA A 1239 -2.43 -5.35 -10.16
C ALA A 1239 -1.68 -5.59 -11.49
N LEU A 1240 -0.59 -6.36 -11.49
CA LEU A 1240 0.09 -6.79 -12.72
C LEU A 1240 -0.82 -7.62 -13.64
N MET A 1241 -1.69 -8.46 -13.07
CA MET A 1241 -2.66 -9.25 -13.83
C MET A 1241 -3.77 -8.40 -14.44
N LEU A 1242 -4.30 -7.42 -13.70
CA LEU A 1242 -5.34 -6.52 -14.18
C LEU A 1242 -4.80 -5.55 -15.24
N GLN A 1243 -3.57 -5.04 -15.11
CA GLN A 1243 -2.93 -4.30 -16.21
C GLN A 1243 -2.78 -5.16 -17.48
N ALA A 1244 -2.52 -6.46 -17.33
CA ALA A 1244 -2.41 -7.38 -18.46
C ALA A 1244 -3.75 -7.77 -19.09
N ASN A 1245 -4.85 -7.65 -18.34
CA ASN A 1245 -6.23 -7.87 -18.80
C ASN A 1245 -7.23 -7.27 -17.80
N PRO A 1246 -7.73 -6.03 -18.02
CA PRO A 1246 -8.64 -5.37 -17.07
C PRO A 1246 -9.98 -6.08 -16.89
N ASN A 1247 -10.38 -6.91 -17.87
CA ASN A 1247 -11.67 -7.61 -17.87
C ASN A 1247 -11.65 -8.94 -17.07
N LEU A 1248 -10.68 -9.14 -16.17
CA LEU A 1248 -10.63 -10.32 -15.29
C LEU A 1248 -11.49 -10.10 -14.04
N THR A 1249 -12.56 -10.89 -13.89
CA THR A 1249 -13.34 -10.90 -12.65
C THR A 1249 -12.52 -11.43 -11.46
N PRO A 1250 -12.86 -11.08 -10.20
CA PRO A 1250 -12.15 -11.57 -9.01
C PRO A 1250 -12.07 -13.09 -8.92
N ASP A 1251 -13.14 -13.81 -9.30
CA ASP A 1251 -13.12 -15.28 -9.41
C ASP A 1251 -12.03 -15.76 -10.38
N ARG A 1252 -11.85 -15.07 -11.51
CA ARG A 1252 -10.87 -15.44 -12.53
C ARG A 1252 -9.44 -15.08 -12.12
N VAL A 1253 -9.23 -13.99 -11.41
CA VAL A 1253 -7.92 -13.62 -10.83
C VAL A 1253 -7.50 -14.67 -9.80
N ALA A 1254 -8.38 -15.01 -8.86
CA ALA A 1254 -8.15 -16.07 -7.87
C ALA A 1254 -7.90 -17.43 -8.53
N ASP A 1255 -8.73 -17.83 -9.51
CA ASP A 1255 -8.54 -19.08 -10.27
C ASP A 1255 -7.21 -19.13 -11.02
N ILE A 1256 -6.69 -18.01 -11.52
CA ILE A 1256 -5.37 -17.98 -12.16
C ILE A 1256 -4.28 -18.19 -11.12
N LEU A 1257 -4.26 -17.39 -10.04
CA LEU A 1257 -3.27 -17.46 -8.96
C LEU A 1257 -3.12 -18.88 -8.40
N ILE A 1258 -4.24 -19.54 -8.01
CA ILE A 1258 -4.19 -20.90 -7.42
C ILE A 1258 -3.78 -22.00 -8.42
N ASN A 1259 -4.04 -21.79 -9.72
CA ASN A 1259 -3.64 -22.75 -10.75
C ASN A 1259 -2.17 -22.60 -11.14
N THR A 1260 -1.61 -21.39 -11.09
CA THR A 1260 -0.19 -21.13 -11.38
C THR A 1260 0.72 -21.33 -10.17
N ALA A 1261 0.21 -21.14 -8.95
CA ALA A 1261 0.96 -21.35 -7.71
C ALA A 1261 1.57 -22.76 -7.57
N SER A 1262 2.69 -22.86 -6.86
CA SER A 1262 3.54 -24.06 -6.78
C SER A 1262 3.79 -24.53 -5.35
N LEU A 1263 3.66 -25.85 -5.13
CA LEU A 1263 4.06 -26.53 -3.90
C LEU A 1263 5.52 -27.04 -3.92
N ASP A 1264 6.22 -26.88 -5.06
CA ASP A 1264 7.59 -27.40 -5.21
C ASP A 1264 8.58 -26.54 -4.39
N GLY A 1265 9.29 -27.17 -3.46
CA GLY A 1265 10.32 -26.53 -2.62
C GLY A 1265 9.85 -26.21 -1.20
N ILE A 1266 8.57 -25.93 -1.00
CA ILE A 1266 8.03 -25.43 0.28
C ILE A 1266 8.11 -26.51 1.38
N THR A 1267 8.78 -26.16 2.47
CA THR A 1267 8.80 -26.88 3.76
C THR A 1267 7.91 -26.14 4.78
N ASP A 1268 7.81 -26.66 6.00
CA ASP A 1268 7.05 -26.05 7.09
C ASP A 1268 7.95 -25.98 8.32
N ALA A 1269 8.08 -24.81 8.94
CA ALA A 1269 8.98 -24.56 10.08
C ALA A 1269 8.69 -25.46 11.31
N LEU A 1270 7.51 -26.08 11.37
CA LEU A 1270 7.02 -26.85 12.51
C LEU A 1270 6.78 -28.35 12.20
N ALA A 1271 7.47 -28.95 11.21
CA ALA A 1271 7.13 -30.28 10.65
C ALA A 1271 8.28 -31.27 10.41
#